data_AF-I2Q1C0-F1
#
_entry.id   AF-I2Q1C0-F1
#
_cell.length_a   1.000
_cell.length_b   1.000
_cell.length_c   1.000
_cell.angle_alpha   90.00
_cell.angle_beta   90.00
_cell.angle_gamma   90.00
#
_symmetry.space_group_name_H-M   'P 1'
#
loop_
_entity.id
_entity.type
_entity.pdbx_description
1 polymer ?
#
loop_
_entity_poly.entity_id
_entity_poly.type
_entity_poly.pdbx_seq_one_letter_code
_entity_poly.pdbx_strand_id
1 'polypeptide(L)'
;MTNHQDKWDFIKIQDDVIKLTVGKKIREFLTLAKQEKWSCLDLSALELSFLPLDLPPLTNLKSLTIASNPITILPKWLECLTGLETLNISGTSLKKLPEFIGELVGLQSLYVSRTALTTLPNSIRQLSNLRRLDISFSGFINLPDSIGEMPNLQDLNVSSTDLTTLPASIGQLTRLQHLDVSSTGLTSLPDSIGQLSMLKHLDVSGTDLATLPDSIGQLTNLKHLDVSSTSLNTLPDSIGQLSSLQHLDVSGTSLQTLPDSIGQLSSLQHLDVSGTRLQILPDSIVQLSSLQHLDVSDTSINNLPDSIGQLSNLQHLDVSDTSLNTLPDSIGQLSNLQHLEVSDASLNTLPETIWRLSSLQDLNLSGTGLTTLPEALCQLSSLQDLNLSGTGLTTLPEAICQLNSLQDLNLSGTGLTTLPEAICQLNSLQDLNLSGTGLTTLPEAICQLNSLQDLNLSGTGLTTLPGAICQLNSLQDLNLSGTGLTTLPETIGQLTNLNNLMASNTALTTLPDTLGQLSNLEFLNISNTSLVTLPDSIGLLSHLQILFVSDTDLVTLPESIGQLTSLEILNVSNTGLTSLPESIGRLTNLQILNVSNTDLTSLPESIGQLKSLIKLNVSNTGLTSLPMSIRQLLLLRQLTVTATKLPIPPEIIESSDPEKLLSYFYKKREEQLNEAKLLLVGQGGVGKTSLVRRLKGSNFNPEESKTEGIRIEPWNVETGRGNVKLNVWDFGGQEIMHATHQFFMTNRSLYLLVWDSRQEDRYGLIDYWLELIRSFGKNSPIIIVMNKHDVGKQEIDEASIVRKYPMNVLDRSHFLAVSCLTGAGIKELQEKIKTILEGMDHVYTPWPTDWFKIKGCLEDLQKKTPHLKYKDFIDICKQNNVIKGADQEALIRFLHDLGTVICFRDDPKLYANTVLDPYWITDGVYSIINSKIITINKGLFEPDDLQDILPSEKYPLVDQKYILAMMQKFELCFRVNKNQYLIPELLPKQEPEYLSFPVKAPCVYVYSYNILPSSVISRFIVRLRKYIYDDKYWKTGVVLSFKEKKVKALVRADLTGKFLEILMEPANGSSARIVLNVILCHLHKIHESITSLKASGKIPLSNHPEVLLDHENLTDMLRNKMEKYIPQGYKNIVVVREQLEKVELSTNDEFKKLLNMFDKSLFNFNNSNKKITFKTEDIINGLVKNTQFATLKQIHIDWHLKPELLSKSKSAQNKKIYFEILKSHFLGKESENQVQVKRKSYDVLEKEILTLIESPFSESLPLELLKKFGLPYNPSIIS
;
A
#
# COMPACT_ATOMS: atom_id res chain seq x y z
N MET A 1 30.44 -33.32 37.68
CA MET A 1 30.82 -31.91 37.44
C MET A 1 31.18 -31.78 35.96
N THR A 2 30.45 -30.89 35.27
CA THR A 2 30.77 -30.14 34.04
C THR A 2 31.08 -30.84 32.72
N ASN A 3 30.03 -30.84 31.87
CA ASN A 3 29.92 -30.22 30.54
C ASN A 3 30.35 -30.90 29.22
N HIS A 4 29.40 -30.79 28.29
CA HIS A 4 29.37 -30.98 26.83
C HIS A 4 29.38 -32.42 26.31
N GLN A 5 28.15 -32.95 26.15
CA GLN A 5 27.84 -34.03 25.24
C GLN A 5 27.58 -33.48 23.84
N ASP A 6 28.44 -33.90 22.93
CA ASP A 6 28.22 -34.10 21.51
C ASP A 6 26.82 -34.63 21.18
N LYS A 7 26.15 -33.96 20.23
CA LYS A 7 25.30 -34.60 19.23
C LYS A 7 25.57 -33.95 17.87
N TRP A 8 26.08 -34.79 16.98
CA TRP A 8 26.42 -34.56 15.57
C TRP A 8 25.17 -34.78 14.69
N ASP A 9 25.27 -34.45 13.39
CA ASP A 9 24.55 -34.98 12.19
C ASP A 9 24.30 -33.83 11.18
N PHE A 10 24.54 -33.86 9.84
CA PHE A 10 24.70 -34.91 8.81
C PHE A 10 25.78 -34.52 7.77
N ILE A 11 26.47 -35.52 7.19
CA ILE A 11 27.12 -35.43 5.87
C ILE A 11 26.22 -36.20 4.90
N LYS A 12 25.65 -35.54 3.88
CA LYS A 12 24.98 -36.25 2.78
C LYS A 12 26.00 -36.45 1.66
N ILE A 13 26.48 -37.68 1.48
CA ILE A 13 27.23 -38.08 0.28
C ILE A 13 26.19 -38.58 -0.73
N GLN A 14 25.92 -37.76 -1.73
CA GLN A 14 25.43 -38.22 -3.03
C GLN A 14 26.45 -37.72 -4.06
N ASP A 15 27.19 -38.66 -4.65
CA ASP A 15 28.10 -38.48 -5.79
C ASP A 15 29.01 -37.23 -5.73
N ASP A 16 30.05 -37.31 -4.89
CA ASP A 16 31.22 -36.40 -4.78
C ASP A 16 31.03 -34.99 -4.22
N VAL A 17 29.85 -34.57 -3.72
CA VAL A 17 29.67 -33.22 -3.14
C VAL A 17 29.42 -33.27 -1.61
N ILE A 18 30.29 -32.62 -0.83
CA ILE A 18 30.14 -32.48 0.63
C ILE A 18 29.68 -31.05 0.97
N LYS A 19 28.46 -30.90 1.51
CA LYS A 19 27.90 -29.64 2.03
C LYS A 19 28.01 -29.61 3.57
N LEU A 20 28.48 -28.50 4.15
CA LEU A 20 28.69 -28.35 5.59
C LEU A 20 27.70 -27.39 6.25
N THR A 21 27.60 -27.42 7.58
CA THR A 21 27.01 -26.36 8.42
C THR A 21 27.98 -26.11 9.58
N VAL A 22 28.28 -24.84 9.91
CA VAL A 22 29.47 -24.45 10.70
C VAL A 22 29.43 -24.91 12.16
N GLY A 23 30.44 -25.69 12.56
CA GLY A 23 30.82 -25.98 13.95
C GLY A 23 32.32 -26.30 14.18
N LYS A 24 33.15 -26.30 13.13
CA LYS A 24 34.61 -26.59 13.20
C LYS A 24 35.44 -25.51 12.50
N LYS A 25 36.70 -25.35 12.92
CA LYS A 25 37.69 -24.46 12.29
C LYS A 25 37.86 -24.85 10.81
N ILE A 26 37.41 -24.03 9.85
CA ILE A 26 37.55 -24.22 8.38
C ILE A 26 38.94 -24.72 7.95
N ARG A 27 39.99 -24.30 8.67
CA ARG A 27 41.37 -24.74 8.45
C ARG A 27 41.55 -26.26 8.55
N GLU A 28 40.90 -26.90 9.51
CA GLU A 28 40.97 -28.36 9.71
C GLU A 28 40.28 -29.09 8.55
N PHE A 29 39.15 -28.55 8.07
CA PHE A 29 38.39 -29.15 6.98
C PHE A 29 39.10 -29.03 5.64
N LEU A 30 39.66 -27.87 5.32
CA LEU A 30 40.49 -27.71 4.12
C LEU A 30 41.75 -28.58 4.19
N THR A 31 42.27 -28.87 5.39
CA THR A 31 43.37 -29.82 5.56
C THR A 31 42.92 -31.26 5.27
N LEU A 32 41.70 -31.65 5.70
CA LEU A 32 41.11 -32.95 5.40
C LEU A 32 40.83 -33.11 3.90
N ALA A 33 40.25 -32.10 3.25
CA ALA A 33 40.02 -32.08 1.81
C ALA A 33 41.30 -32.36 1.00
N LYS A 34 42.44 -31.84 1.49
CA LYS A 34 43.75 -32.14 0.91
C LYS A 34 44.18 -33.59 1.12
N GLN A 35 44.02 -34.13 2.33
CA GLN A 35 44.40 -35.51 2.68
C GLN A 35 43.59 -36.52 1.87
N GLU A 36 42.28 -36.29 1.77
CA GLU A 36 41.32 -37.16 1.08
C GLU A 36 41.22 -36.88 -0.44
N LYS A 37 41.99 -35.92 -0.96
CA LYS A 37 42.08 -35.58 -2.39
C LYS A 37 40.74 -35.30 -3.07
N TRP A 38 39.88 -34.50 -2.44
CA TRP A 38 38.55 -34.21 -3.00
C TRP A 38 38.60 -33.50 -4.35
N SER A 39 37.67 -33.90 -5.22
CA SER A 39 37.43 -33.32 -6.54
C SER A 39 36.43 -32.16 -6.49
N CYS A 40 35.52 -32.12 -5.53
CA CYS A 40 34.52 -31.06 -5.38
C CYS A 40 34.45 -30.56 -3.93
N LEU A 41 34.28 -29.25 -3.77
CA LEU A 41 34.18 -28.61 -2.47
C LEU A 41 33.14 -27.48 -2.50
N ASP A 42 32.06 -27.64 -1.74
CA ASP A 42 31.01 -26.63 -1.60
C ASP A 42 31.00 -26.06 -0.17
N LEU A 43 31.31 -24.77 -0.08
CA LEU A 43 31.33 -23.97 1.14
C LEU A 43 30.28 -22.84 1.09
N SER A 44 29.23 -22.97 0.27
CA SER A 44 28.20 -21.94 0.13
C SER A 44 27.31 -21.75 1.38
N ALA A 45 26.84 -20.52 1.59
CA ALA A 45 25.87 -20.16 2.64
C ALA A 45 26.30 -20.57 4.07
N LEU A 46 27.61 -20.47 4.36
CA LEU A 46 28.20 -20.81 5.65
C LEU A 46 28.53 -19.57 6.50
N GLU A 47 28.07 -18.38 6.07
CA GLU A 47 28.38 -17.09 6.70
C GLU A 47 29.89 -16.80 6.82
N LEU A 48 30.71 -17.32 5.89
CA LEU A 48 32.16 -17.15 5.92
C LEU A 48 32.55 -15.70 5.63
N SER A 49 33.20 -15.03 6.59
CA SER A 49 33.78 -13.70 6.38
C SER A 49 35.11 -13.72 5.63
N PHE A 50 35.84 -14.85 5.67
CA PHE A 50 37.10 -15.04 4.94
C PHE A 50 37.43 -16.53 4.74
N LEU A 51 38.29 -16.81 3.76
CA LEU A 51 38.98 -18.09 3.63
C LEU A 51 40.37 -17.99 4.27
N PRO A 52 40.90 -19.06 4.91
CA PRO A 52 42.22 -19.00 5.53
C PRO A 52 43.32 -18.65 4.51
N LEU A 53 44.21 -17.75 4.89
CA LEU A 53 45.27 -17.24 4.01
C LEU A 53 46.43 -18.24 3.81
N ASP A 54 46.70 -19.11 4.79
CA ASP A 54 47.85 -20.04 4.77
C ASP A 54 47.40 -21.50 4.83
N LEU A 55 47.06 -22.06 3.66
CA LEU A 55 46.75 -23.47 3.47
C LEU A 55 47.52 -24.04 2.26
N PRO A 56 47.90 -25.33 2.30
CA PRO A 56 48.53 -25.98 1.15
C PRO A 56 47.56 -26.15 -0.03
N PRO A 57 48.03 -26.11 -1.29
CA PRO A 57 47.17 -26.06 -2.46
C PRO A 57 46.37 -27.36 -2.64
N LEU A 58 45.05 -27.22 -2.79
CA LEU A 58 44.09 -28.31 -3.01
C LEU A 58 44.08 -28.76 -4.47
N THR A 59 45.23 -29.15 -5.01
CA THR A 59 45.45 -29.33 -6.46
C THR A 59 44.59 -30.41 -7.14
N ASN A 60 43.91 -31.27 -6.38
CA ASN A 60 42.99 -32.27 -6.93
C ASN A 60 41.59 -31.71 -7.22
N LEU A 61 41.30 -30.49 -6.77
CA LEU A 61 39.98 -29.89 -6.85
C LEU A 61 39.62 -29.52 -8.29
N LYS A 62 38.46 -29.99 -8.72
CA LYS A 62 37.78 -29.71 -10.00
C LYS A 62 36.65 -28.71 -9.85
N SER A 63 35.96 -28.68 -8.71
CA SER A 63 34.88 -27.71 -8.46
C SER A 63 35.01 -27.06 -7.08
N LEU A 64 34.95 -25.73 -7.04
CA LEU A 64 34.94 -24.94 -5.82
C LEU A 64 33.75 -23.99 -5.81
N THR A 65 32.88 -24.14 -4.82
CA THR A 65 31.78 -23.20 -4.56
C THR A 65 31.99 -22.54 -3.21
N ILE A 66 31.99 -21.21 -3.16
CA ILE A 66 32.05 -20.39 -1.94
C ILE A 66 30.94 -19.34 -1.92
N ALA A 67 29.87 -19.57 -2.69
CA ALA A 67 28.78 -18.64 -2.91
C ALA A 67 28.00 -18.24 -1.63
N SER A 68 27.28 -17.12 -1.66
CA SER A 68 26.42 -16.65 -0.56
C SER A 68 27.16 -16.52 0.78
N ASN A 69 28.43 -16.10 0.75
CA ASN A 69 29.21 -15.80 1.94
C ASN A 69 29.69 -14.34 1.91
N PRO A 70 29.79 -13.63 3.05
CA PRO A 70 30.29 -12.26 3.12
C PRO A 70 31.82 -12.14 2.88
N ILE A 71 32.38 -12.95 1.98
CA ILE A 71 33.80 -12.95 1.60
C ILE A 71 34.10 -11.66 0.82
N THR A 72 35.13 -10.94 1.26
CA THR A 72 35.56 -9.67 0.65
C THR A 72 36.87 -9.79 -0.14
N ILE A 73 37.64 -10.88 0.06
CA ILE A 73 38.94 -11.12 -0.57
C ILE A 73 39.09 -12.61 -0.89
N LEU A 74 39.56 -12.92 -2.10
CA LEU A 74 39.97 -14.27 -2.48
C LEU A 74 41.45 -14.52 -2.10
N PRO A 75 41.78 -15.64 -1.43
CA PRO A 75 43.14 -15.91 -0.98
C PRO A 75 44.05 -16.32 -2.14
N LYS A 76 45.33 -15.94 -2.05
CA LYS A 76 46.32 -16.12 -3.13
C LYS A 76 46.57 -17.58 -3.51
N TRP A 77 46.46 -18.52 -2.57
CA TRP A 77 46.69 -19.95 -2.84
C TRP A 77 45.73 -20.55 -3.88
N LEU A 78 44.60 -19.88 -4.20
CA LEU A 78 43.74 -20.27 -5.30
C LEU A 78 44.50 -20.27 -6.64
N GLU A 79 45.53 -19.43 -6.82
CA GLU A 79 46.36 -19.38 -8.03
C GLU A 79 46.98 -20.73 -8.41
N CYS A 80 47.19 -21.61 -7.43
CA CYS A 80 47.76 -22.94 -7.64
C CYS A 80 46.73 -23.99 -8.13
N LEU A 81 45.44 -23.66 -8.20
CA LEU A 81 44.37 -24.58 -8.62
C LEU A 81 44.18 -24.60 -10.14
N THR A 82 45.27 -24.79 -10.88
CA THR A 82 45.26 -24.72 -12.36
C THR A 82 44.39 -25.80 -13.02
N GLY A 83 44.07 -26.89 -12.30
CA GLY A 83 43.18 -27.97 -12.75
C GLY A 83 41.69 -27.77 -12.42
N LEU A 84 41.31 -26.66 -11.79
CA LEU A 84 39.93 -26.34 -11.40
C LEU A 84 39.07 -26.07 -12.64
N GLU A 85 37.93 -26.75 -12.74
CA GLU A 85 37.00 -26.66 -13.88
C GLU A 85 35.80 -25.76 -13.58
N THR A 86 35.38 -25.67 -12.33
CA THR A 86 34.26 -24.81 -11.92
C THR A 86 34.63 -23.98 -10.69
N LEU A 87 34.37 -22.68 -10.77
CA LEU A 87 34.47 -21.75 -9.64
C LEU A 87 33.17 -20.96 -9.51
N ASN A 88 32.51 -21.08 -8.36
CA ASN A 88 31.32 -20.31 -8.04
C ASN A 88 31.55 -19.45 -6.79
N ILE A 89 31.55 -18.14 -7.01
CA ILE A 89 31.76 -17.10 -5.99
C ILE A 89 30.57 -16.13 -5.93
N SER A 90 29.40 -16.53 -6.45
CA SER A 90 28.21 -15.68 -6.50
C SER A 90 27.72 -15.28 -5.11
N GLY A 91 27.08 -14.11 -4.95
CA GLY A 91 26.54 -13.66 -3.67
C GLY A 91 27.62 -13.28 -2.63
N THR A 92 28.85 -13.05 -3.07
CA THR A 92 29.95 -12.61 -2.20
C THR A 92 30.07 -11.08 -2.14
N SER A 93 30.72 -10.57 -1.09
CA SER A 93 31.00 -9.13 -0.93
C SER A 93 32.28 -8.69 -1.65
N LEU A 94 32.70 -9.43 -2.69
CA LEU A 94 33.88 -9.12 -3.48
C LEU A 94 33.68 -7.82 -4.26
N LYS A 95 34.63 -6.88 -4.10
CA LYS A 95 34.68 -5.61 -4.84
C LYS A 95 35.55 -5.65 -6.09
N LYS A 96 36.51 -6.58 -6.13
CA LYS A 96 37.41 -6.82 -7.27
C LYS A 96 37.73 -8.30 -7.40
N LEU A 97 37.84 -8.78 -8.63
CA LEU A 97 38.40 -10.09 -8.94
C LEU A 97 39.93 -9.95 -9.10
N PRO A 98 40.75 -10.83 -8.50
CA PRO A 98 42.20 -10.72 -8.55
C PRO A 98 42.77 -11.14 -9.91
N GLU A 99 43.93 -10.58 -10.29
CA GLU A 99 44.60 -10.90 -11.57
C GLU A 99 45.05 -12.37 -11.68
N PHE A 100 45.28 -13.05 -10.56
CA PHE A 100 45.62 -14.48 -10.62
C PHE A 100 44.49 -15.35 -11.15
N ILE A 101 43.26 -14.83 -11.30
CA ILE A 101 42.15 -15.60 -11.86
C ILE A 101 42.51 -16.19 -13.23
N GLY A 102 43.34 -15.49 -14.03
CA GLY A 102 43.81 -15.98 -15.33
C GLY A 102 44.72 -17.21 -15.26
N GLU A 103 45.34 -17.48 -14.11
CA GLU A 103 46.17 -18.68 -13.90
C GLU A 103 45.32 -19.95 -13.77
N LEU A 104 44.01 -19.83 -13.53
CA LEU A 104 43.06 -20.94 -13.43
C LEU A 104 42.67 -21.49 -14.82
N VAL A 105 43.67 -21.80 -15.64
CA VAL A 105 43.53 -22.17 -17.06
C VAL A 105 42.64 -23.39 -17.32
N GLY A 106 42.38 -24.22 -16.32
CA GLY A 106 41.44 -25.35 -16.38
C GLY A 106 39.97 -24.96 -16.33
N LEU A 107 39.63 -23.70 -15.99
CA LEU A 107 38.25 -23.28 -15.76
C LEU A 107 37.41 -23.41 -17.03
N GLN A 108 36.25 -24.06 -16.85
CA GLN A 108 35.20 -24.20 -17.84
C GLN A 108 33.96 -23.38 -17.45
N SER A 109 33.69 -23.19 -16.15
CA SER A 109 32.56 -22.40 -15.67
C SER A 109 32.96 -21.46 -14.54
N LEU A 110 32.64 -20.18 -14.68
CA LEU A 110 32.90 -19.14 -13.68
C LEU A 110 31.61 -18.38 -13.37
N TYR A 111 31.15 -18.49 -12.12
CA TYR A 111 29.95 -17.83 -11.61
C TYR A 111 30.32 -16.76 -10.58
N VAL A 112 29.96 -15.51 -10.87
CA VAL A 112 30.33 -14.30 -10.11
C VAL A 112 29.13 -13.36 -9.94
N SER A 113 27.92 -13.91 -10.05
CA SER A 113 26.68 -13.15 -9.96
C SER A 113 26.39 -12.62 -8.56
N ARG A 114 25.61 -11.53 -8.44
CA ARG A 114 25.25 -10.91 -7.14
C ARG A 114 26.49 -10.49 -6.32
N THR A 115 27.48 -9.88 -6.97
CA THR A 115 28.69 -9.38 -6.29
C THR A 115 28.79 -7.86 -6.39
N ALA A 116 29.68 -7.25 -5.60
CA ALA A 116 29.98 -5.82 -5.68
C ALA A 116 31.04 -5.51 -6.76
N LEU A 117 31.25 -6.41 -7.72
CA LEU A 117 32.20 -6.22 -8.82
C LEU A 117 31.67 -5.17 -9.80
N THR A 118 32.61 -4.39 -10.32
CA THR A 118 32.35 -3.34 -11.33
C THR A 118 33.16 -3.54 -12.61
N THR A 119 34.19 -4.38 -12.58
CA THR A 119 35.13 -4.62 -13.71
C THR A 119 35.71 -6.04 -13.67
N LEU A 120 35.99 -6.62 -14.84
CA LEU A 120 36.78 -7.85 -14.98
C LEU A 120 38.27 -7.51 -15.13
N PRO A 121 39.20 -8.34 -14.60
CA PRO A 121 40.64 -8.15 -14.78
C PRO A 121 41.08 -8.54 -16.19
N ASN A 122 42.16 -7.92 -16.69
CA ASN A 122 42.65 -8.19 -18.06
C ASN A 122 43.16 -9.63 -18.23
N SER A 123 43.61 -10.28 -17.14
CA SER A 123 43.99 -11.70 -17.10
C SER A 123 42.86 -12.66 -17.46
N ILE A 124 41.57 -12.24 -17.45
CA ILE A 124 40.44 -13.11 -17.79
C ILE A 124 40.58 -13.76 -19.18
N ARG A 125 41.27 -13.08 -20.12
CA ARG A 125 41.58 -13.60 -21.46
C ARG A 125 42.41 -14.89 -21.49
N GLN A 126 43.11 -15.19 -20.39
CA GLN A 126 43.93 -16.40 -20.27
C GLN A 126 43.09 -17.65 -20.03
N LEU A 127 41.81 -17.49 -19.65
CA LEU A 127 40.86 -18.59 -19.41
C LEU A 127 40.34 -19.19 -20.72
N SER A 128 41.24 -19.72 -21.54
CA SER A 128 40.93 -20.22 -22.88
C SER A 128 39.97 -21.40 -22.90
N ASN A 129 39.81 -22.14 -21.77
CA ASN A 129 38.88 -23.26 -21.65
C ASN A 129 37.48 -22.86 -21.19
N LEU A 130 37.25 -21.58 -20.85
CA LEU A 130 35.99 -21.13 -20.27
C LEU A 130 34.85 -21.28 -21.29
N ARG A 131 33.80 -21.96 -20.88
CA ARG A 131 32.56 -22.18 -21.64
C ARG A 131 31.40 -21.39 -21.07
N ARG A 132 31.39 -21.13 -19.76
CA ARG A 132 30.32 -20.38 -19.09
C ARG A 132 30.88 -19.26 -18.23
N LEU A 133 30.34 -18.06 -18.41
CA LEU A 133 30.61 -16.90 -17.58
C LEU A 133 29.30 -16.26 -17.16
N ASP A 134 29.05 -16.23 -15.86
CA ASP A 134 27.90 -15.52 -15.26
C ASP A 134 28.42 -14.42 -14.35
N ILE A 135 28.13 -13.17 -14.69
CA ILE A 135 28.45 -11.97 -13.91
C ILE A 135 27.20 -11.14 -13.60
N SER A 136 26.00 -11.73 -13.72
CA SER A 136 24.71 -11.05 -13.56
C SER A 136 24.51 -10.43 -12.17
N PHE A 137 23.54 -9.52 -12.03
CA PHE A 137 23.18 -8.87 -10.76
C PHE A 137 24.38 -8.20 -10.06
N SER A 138 25.27 -7.58 -10.83
CA SER A 138 26.52 -6.96 -10.34
C SER A 138 26.66 -5.54 -10.90
N GLY A 139 27.52 -4.71 -10.31
CA GLY A 139 27.68 -3.29 -10.67
C GLY A 139 28.51 -3.03 -11.93
N PHE A 140 28.49 -3.94 -12.92
CA PHE A 140 29.26 -3.78 -14.15
C PHE A 140 28.66 -2.70 -15.04
N ILE A 141 29.48 -1.71 -15.43
CA ILE A 141 29.07 -0.64 -16.33
C ILE A 141 29.52 -0.93 -17.78
N ASN A 142 30.64 -1.66 -17.94
CA ASN A 142 31.24 -2.01 -19.24
C ASN A 142 31.87 -3.41 -19.19
N LEU A 143 31.88 -4.11 -20.33
CA LEU A 143 32.72 -5.30 -20.55
C LEU A 143 34.04 -4.90 -21.21
N PRO A 144 35.19 -5.52 -20.83
CA PRO A 144 36.46 -5.24 -21.50
C PRO A 144 36.52 -5.86 -22.90
N ASP A 145 37.24 -5.24 -23.83
CA ASP A 145 37.44 -5.78 -25.19
C ASP A 145 38.04 -7.20 -25.17
N SER A 146 38.83 -7.51 -24.15
CA SER A 146 39.45 -8.82 -23.95
C SER A 146 38.44 -9.97 -23.78
N ILE A 147 37.15 -9.68 -23.55
CA ILE A 147 36.09 -10.71 -23.54
C ILE A 147 36.04 -11.46 -24.88
N GLY A 148 36.31 -10.78 -26.01
CA GLY A 148 36.32 -11.38 -27.35
C GLY A 148 37.46 -12.37 -27.56
N GLU A 149 38.50 -12.35 -26.72
CA GLU A 149 39.65 -13.25 -26.78
C GLU A 149 39.39 -14.62 -26.10
N MET A 150 38.13 -14.95 -25.78
CA MET A 150 37.73 -16.19 -25.10
C MET A 150 36.98 -17.15 -26.05
N PRO A 151 37.69 -17.84 -26.98
CA PRO A 151 37.09 -18.48 -28.15
C PRO A 151 36.21 -19.71 -27.86
N ASN A 152 36.23 -20.23 -26.63
CA ASN A 152 35.46 -21.39 -26.20
C ASN A 152 34.17 -21.04 -25.46
N LEU A 153 33.88 -19.75 -25.24
CA LEU A 153 32.71 -19.32 -24.50
C LEU A 153 31.43 -19.71 -25.26
N GLN A 154 30.51 -20.34 -24.54
CA GLN A 154 29.23 -20.84 -25.04
C GLN A 154 28.06 -20.13 -24.36
N ASP A 155 28.17 -19.84 -23.07
CA ASP A 155 27.14 -19.16 -22.28
C ASP A 155 27.74 -17.92 -21.63
N LEU A 156 27.17 -16.75 -21.93
CA LEU A 156 27.53 -15.48 -21.31
C LEU A 156 26.27 -14.83 -20.72
N ASN A 157 26.25 -14.68 -19.41
CA ASN A 157 25.20 -13.96 -18.69
C ASN A 157 25.77 -12.71 -18.03
N VAL A 158 25.25 -11.55 -18.45
CA VAL A 158 25.58 -10.23 -17.91
C VAL A 158 24.32 -9.44 -17.51
N SER A 159 23.20 -10.12 -17.31
CA SER A 159 21.91 -9.49 -17.03
C SER A 159 21.85 -8.80 -15.66
N SER A 160 20.91 -7.85 -15.52
CA SER A 160 20.73 -7.08 -14.29
C SER A 160 22.02 -6.38 -13.84
N THR A 161 22.73 -5.76 -14.78
CA THR A 161 23.94 -4.95 -14.55
C THR A 161 23.72 -3.51 -15.02
N ASP A 162 24.62 -2.60 -14.63
CA ASP A 162 24.60 -1.20 -15.10
C ASP A 162 25.19 -1.04 -16.53
N LEU A 163 25.24 -2.13 -17.31
CA LEU A 163 25.88 -2.18 -18.62
C LEU A 163 25.15 -1.29 -19.61
N THR A 164 25.88 -0.38 -20.28
CA THR A 164 25.29 0.57 -21.25
C THR A 164 25.61 0.26 -22.71
N THR A 165 26.68 -0.51 -22.95
CA THR A 165 27.16 -0.90 -24.29
C THR A 165 27.80 -2.28 -24.26
N LEU A 166 27.77 -2.99 -25.40
CA LEU A 166 28.59 -4.19 -25.64
C LEU A 166 29.80 -3.84 -26.52
N PRO A 167 30.99 -4.39 -26.23
CA PRO A 167 32.17 -4.17 -27.07
C PRO A 167 32.02 -4.88 -28.43
N ALA A 168 32.54 -4.29 -29.50
CA ALA A 168 32.51 -4.90 -30.83
C ALA A 168 33.26 -6.25 -30.89
N SER A 169 34.22 -6.47 -29.99
CA SER A 169 34.92 -7.75 -29.86
C SER A 169 33.99 -8.91 -29.45
N ILE A 170 32.76 -8.66 -28.98
CA ILE A 170 31.78 -9.71 -28.68
C ILE A 170 31.54 -10.61 -29.91
N GLY A 171 31.58 -10.06 -31.12
CA GLY A 171 31.40 -10.82 -32.37
C GLY A 171 32.46 -11.90 -32.63
N GLN A 172 33.59 -11.84 -31.91
CA GLN A 172 34.66 -12.85 -32.00
C GLN A 172 34.33 -14.14 -31.25
N LEU A 173 33.29 -14.15 -30.41
CA LEU A 173 32.83 -15.31 -29.64
C LEU A 173 32.01 -16.29 -30.50
N THR A 174 32.59 -16.79 -31.58
CA THR A 174 31.86 -17.58 -32.60
C THR A 174 31.32 -18.93 -32.12
N ARG A 175 31.63 -19.36 -30.89
CA ARG A 175 31.08 -20.55 -30.22
C ARG A 175 29.94 -20.24 -29.25
N LEU A 176 29.60 -18.96 -29.06
CA LEU A 176 28.55 -18.53 -28.15
C LEU A 176 27.20 -19.06 -28.63
N GLN A 177 26.47 -19.71 -27.72
CA GLN A 177 25.15 -20.31 -27.93
C GLN A 177 24.08 -19.55 -27.16
N HIS A 178 24.43 -18.99 -25.99
CA HIS A 178 23.51 -18.26 -25.12
C HIS A 178 24.12 -16.93 -24.70
N LEU A 179 23.43 -15.84 -25.00
CA LEU A 179 23.77 -14.49 -24.56
C LEU A 179 22.57 -13.88 -23.85
N ASP A 180 22.74 -13.56 -22.58
CA ASP A 180 21.75 -12.86 -21.76
C ASP A 180 22.34 -11.52 -21.30
N VAL A 181 21.76 -10.43 -21.80
CA VAL A 181 22.10 -9.04 -21.46
C VAL A 181 20.85 -8.29 -20.95
N SER A 182 19.83 -9.03 -20.51
CA SER A 182 18.54 -8.47 -20.08
C SER A 182 18.66 -7.58 -18.84
N SER A 183 17.69 -6.67 -18.66
CA SER A 183 17.64 -5.75 -17.52
C SER A 183 18.92 -4.93 -17.35
N THR A 184 19.50 -4.44 -18.45
CA THR A 184 20.67 -3.56 -18.46
C THR A 184 20.34 -2.20 -19.06
N GLY A 185 21.21 -1.20 -18.88
CA GLY A 185 21.07 0.13 -19.52
C GLY A 185 21.46 0.16 -21.01
N LEU A 186 21.39 -0.98 -21.70
CA LEU A 186 21.88 -1.13 -23.07
C LEU A 186 20.98 -0.36 -24.05
N THR A 187 21.58 0.53 -24.83
CA THR A 187 20.84 1.38 -25.79
C THR A 187 20.93 0.90 -27.24
N SER A 188 21.94 0.08 -27.56
CA SER A 188 22.19 -0.47 -28.90
C SER A 188 22.98 -1.79 -28.83
N LEU A 189 22.78 -2.65 -29.83
CA LEU A 189 23.65 -3.81 -30.08
C LEU A 189 24.69 -3.45 -31.15
N PRO A 190 25.94 -3.92 -31.03
CA PRO A 190 26.95 -3.70 -32.06
C PRO A 190 26.65 -4.53 -33.32
N ASP A 191 26.96 -4.00 -34.51
CA ASP A 191 26.77 -4.73 -35.78
C ASP A 191 27.49 -6.08 -35.81
N SER A 192 28.59 -6.22 -35.06
CA SER A 192 29.33 -7.47 -34.91
C SER A 192 28.53 -8.60 -34.24
N ILE A 193 27.36 -8.32 -33.64
CA ILE A 193 26.50 -9.35 -33.05
C ILE A 193 26.12 -10.43 -34.07
N GLY A 194 25.93 -10.06 -35.34
CA GLY A 194 25.62 -10.99 -36.44
C GLY A 194 26.71 -12.04 -36.72
N GLN A 195 27.93 -11.85 -36.20
CA GLN A 195 29.03 -12.81 -36.35
C GLN A 195 28.91 -14.02 -35.41
N LEU A 196 28.00 -13.99 -34.43
CA LEU A 196 27.74 -15.06 -33.47
C LEU A 196 26.94 -16.21 -34.10
N SER A 197 27.47 -16.81 -35.16
CA SER A 197 26.78 -17.82 -35.99
C SER A 197 26.26 -19.06 -35.27
N MET A 198 26.76 -19.38 -34.06
CA MET A 198 26.29 -20.50 -33.23
C MET A 198 25.23 -20.11 -32.19
N LEU A 199 24.84 -18.83 -32.13
CA LEU A 199 23.92 -18.32 -31.14
C LEU A 199 22.53 -18.94 -31.34
N LYS A 200 21.97 -19.48 -30.26
CA LYS A 200 20.65 -20.12 -30.20
C LYS A 200 19.67 -19.30 -29.36
N HIS A 201 20.17 -18.58 -28.37
CA HIS A 201 19.36 -17.76 -27.46
C HIS A 201 20.00 -16.39 -27.29
N LEU A 202 19.22 -15.35 -27.57
CA LEU A 202 19.56 -13.96 -27.31
C LEU A 202 18.44 -13.33 -26.49
N ASP A 203 18.78 -12.84 -25.32
CA ASP A 203 17.87 -12.10 -24.45
C ASP A 203 18.44 -10.70 -24.19
N VAL A 204 17.70 -9.70 -24.65
CA VAL A 204 17.99 -8.27 -24.47
C VAL A 204 16.81 -7.55 -23.83
N SER A 205 15.90 -8.30 -23.18
CA SER A 205 14.68 -7.79 -22.58
C SER A 205 14.96 -6.76 -21.48
N GLY A 206 14.04 -5.82 -21.26
CA GLY A 206 14.16 -4.81 -20.20
C GLY A 206 15.37 -3.87 -20.35
N THR A 207 15.79 -3.61 -21.59
CA THR A 207 16.87 -2.66 -21.93
C THR A 207 16.32 -1.39 -22.59
N ASP A 208 17.16 -0.35 -22.74
CA ASP A 208 16.81 0.91 -23.43
C ASP A 208 16.97 0.82 -24.96
N LEU A 209 16.96 -0.40 -25.52
CA LEU A 209 17.22 -0.67 -26.92
C LEU A 209 16.15 -0.03 -27.83
N ALA A 210 16.57 0.87 -28.74
CA ALA A 210 15.65 1.56 -29.65
C ALA A 210 15.50 0.89 -31.03
N THR A 211 16.52 0.14 -31.46
CA THR A 211 16.61 -0.54 -32.77
C THR A 211 17.46 -1.81 -32.67
N LEU A 212 17.15 -2.82 -33.48
CA LEU A 212 18.05 -3.95 -33.74
C LEU A 212 18.91 -3.67 -34.99
N PRO A 213 20.20 -4.09 -35.02
CA PRO A 213 21.04 -3.96 -36.21
C PRO A 213 20.59 -4.91 -37.32
N ASP A 214 20.73 -4.51 -38.58
CA ASP A 214 20.39 -5.35 -39.74
C ASP A 214 21.15 -6.69 -39.74
N SER A 215 22.34 -6.73 -39.14
CA SER A 215 23.15 -7.94 -39.02
C SER A 215 22.53 -9.02 -38.13
N ILE A 216 21.46 -8.72 -37.38
CA ILE A 216 20.74 -9.72 -36.58
C ILE A 216 20.24 -10.88 -37.45
N GLY A 217 19.83 -10.61 -38.70
CA GLY A 217 19.38 -11.64 -39.64
C GLY A 217 20.44 -12.69 -40.01
N GLN A 218 21.72 -12.45 -39.71
CA GLN A 218 22.81 -13.41 -39.93
C GLN A 218 22.83 -14.55 -38.89
N LEU A 219 22.08 -14.42 -37.79
CA LEU A 219 22.01 -15.41 -36.72
C LEU A 219 21.08 -16.58 -37.08
N THR A 220 21.35 -17.28 -38.18
CA THR A 220 20.44 -18.29 -38.75
C THR A 220 20.21 -19.53 -37.87
N ASN A 221 21.01 -19.71 -36.81
CA ASN A 221 20.83 -20.77 -35.79
C ASN A 221 20.03 -20.31 -34.55
N LEU A 222 19.63 -19.03 -34.50
CA LEU A 222 18.89 -18.47 -33.38
C LEU A 222 17.52 -19.13 -33.30
N LYS A 223 17.17 -19.60 -32.10
CA LYS A 223 15.90 -20.26 -31.80
C LYS A 223 15.01 -19.41 -30.91
N HIS A 224 15.60 -18.60 -30.04
CA HIS A 224 14.91 -17.74 -29.11
C HIS A 224 15.50 -16.34 -29.18
N LEU A 225 14.63 -15.38 -29.45
CA LEU A 225 14.95 -13.95 -29.39
C LEU A 225 13.92 -13.27 -28.48
N ASP A 226 14.41 -12.69 -27.39
CA ASP A 226 13.61 -11.87 -26.50
C ASP A 226 14.14 -10.44 -26.50
N VAL A 227 13.28 -9.52 -26.97
CA VAL A 227 13.52 -8.08 -27.00
C VAL A 227 12.39 -7.33 -26.27
N SER A 228 11.68 -8.02 -25.39
CA SER A 228 10.54 -7.51 -24.65
C SER A 228 10.91 -6.37 -23.71
N SER A 229 9.93 -5.52 -23.37
CA SER A 229 10.11 -4.38 -22.47
C SER A 229 11.28 -3.45 -22.86
N THR A 230 11.51 -3.27 -24.16
CA THR A 230 12.50 -2.33 -24.71
C THR A 230 11.86 -1.09 -25.33
N SER A 231 12.68 -0.11 -25.72
CA SER A 231 12.24 1.09 -26.44
C SER A 231 12.12 0.88 -27.96
N LEU A 232 12.05 -0.38 -28.42
CA LEU A 232 12.07 -0.76 -29.82
C LEU A 232 10.84 -0.19 -30.56
N ASN A 233 11.06 0.51 -31.67
CA ASN A 233 9.98 1.10 -32.46
C ASN A 233 9.73 0.38 -33.79
N THR A 234 10.72 -0.38 -34.30
CA THR A 234 10.67 -1.13 -35.56
C THR A 234 11.53 -2.39 -35.46
N LEU A 235 11.13 -3.48 -36.14
CA LEU A 235 11.99 -4.62 -36.43
C LEU A 235 12.64 -4.45 -37.82
N PRO A 236 13.91 -4.83 -38.01
CA PRO A 236 14.56 -4.79 -39.33
C PRO A 236 13.98 -5.87 -40.25
N ASP A 237 13.93 -5.60 -41.56
CA ASP A 237 13.45 -6.58 -42.56
C ASP A 237 14.27 -7.88 -42.53
N SER A 238 15.54 -7.81 -42.13
CA SER A 238 16.42 -8.96 -41.99
C SER A 238 15.98 -9.96 -40.91
N ILE A 239 15.03 -9.61 -40.04
CA ILE A 239 14.47 -10.54 -39.04
C ILE A 239 13.93 -11.82 -39.70
N GLY A 240 13.32 -11.70 -40.89
CA GLY A 240 12.80 -12.84 -41.66
C GLY A 240 13.85 -13.87 -42.08
N GLN A 241 15.15 -13.55 -41.98
CA GLN A 241 16.24 -14.47 -42.31
C GLN A 241 16.55 -15.48 -41.18
N LEU A 242 15.97 -15.29 -39.99
CA LEU A 242 16.16 -16.17 -38.84
C LEU A 242 15.38 -17.49 -38.98
N SER A 243 15.72 -18.30 -39.98
CA SER A 243 14.96 -19.49 -40.39
C SER A 243 14.81 -20.57 -39.30
N SER A 244 15.66 -20.55 -38.26
CA SER A 244 15.60 -21.49 -37.13
C SER A 244 14.83 -20.94 -35.93
N LEU A 245 14.31 -19.71 -35.99
CA LEU A 245 13.66 -19.05 -34.87
C LEU A 245 12.35 -19.77 -34.54
N GLN A 246 12.19 -20.10 -33.25
CA GLN A 246 11.05 -20.83 -32.70
C GLN A 246 10.23 -19.93 -31.77
N HIS A 247 10.88 -18.99 -31.09
CA HIS A 247 10.26 -18.06 -30.15
C HIS A 247 10.76 -16.64 -30.42
N LEU A 248 9.81 -15.73 -30.59
CA LEU A 248 10.06 -14.30 -30.73
C LEU A 248 9.15 -13.54 -29.78
N ASP A 249 9.75 -12.88 -28.80
CA ASP A 249 9.05 -12.00 -27.87
C ASP A 249 9.48 -10.56 -28.11
N VAL A 250 8.52 -9.72 -28.48
CA VAL A 250 8.67 -8.27 -28.68
C VAL A 250 7.68 -7.49 -27.83
N SER A 251 7.13 -8.12 -26.78
CA SER A 251 6.09 -7.57 -25.93
C SER A 251 6.54 -6.32 -25.17
N GLY A 252 5.61 -5.43 -24.81
CA GLY A 252 5.90 -4.21 -24.05
C GLY A 252 6.83 -3.22 -24.75
N THR A 253 6.99 -3.31 -26.08
CA THR A 253 7.77 -2.38 -26.89
C THR A 253 6.91 -1.26 -27.49
N SER A 254 7.52 -0.32 -28.23
CA SER A 254 6.81 0.75 -28.94
C SER A 254 6.56 0.45 -30.43
N LEU A 255 6.59 -0.83 -30.82
CA LEU A 255 6.36 -1.28 -32.19
C LEU A 255 5.01 -0.80 -32.74
N GLN A 256 5.02 -0.21 -33.93
CA GLN A 256 3.81 0.23 -34.64
C GLN A 256 3.41 -0.70 -35.79
N THR A 257 4.38 -1.41 -36.36
CA THR A 257 4.20 -2.35 -37.47
C THR A 257 5.16 -3.53 -37.33
N LEU A 258 4.77 -4.70 -37.83
CA LEU A 258 5.67 -5.82 -38.12
C LEU A 258 6.09 -5.78 -39.60
N PRO A 259 7.34 -6.12 -39.95
CA PRO A 259 7.77 -6.19 -41.34
C PRO A 259 7.12 -7.39 -42.05
N ASP A 260 6.84 -7.26 -43.35
CA ASP A 260 6.28 -8.37 -44.15
C ASP A 260 7.16 -9.62 -44.14
N SER A 261 8.47 -9.45 -43.96
CA SER A 261 9.43 -10.55 -43.86
C SER A 261 9.22 -11.45 -42.64
N ILE A 262 8.41 -11.05 -41.65
CA ILE A 262 8.08 -11.89 -40.50
C ILE A 262 7.50 -13.24 -40.93
N GLY A 263 6.70 -13.27 -42.01
CA GLY A 263 6.12 -14.50 -42.57
C GLY A 263 7.14 -15.53 -43.07
N GLN A 264 8.41 -15.14 -43.23
CA GLN A 264 9.49 -16.05 -43.65
C GLN A 264 10.02 -16.92 -42.50
N LEU A 265 9.62 -16.65 -41.25
CA LEU A 265 10.02 -17.42 -40.06
C LEU A 265 9.27 -18.75 -39.97
N SER A 266 9.48 -19.65 -40.93
CA SER A 266 8.72 -20.90 -41.07
C SER A 266 8.81 -21.87 -39.87
N SER A 267 9.82 -21.70 -39.02
CA SER A 267 10.03 -22.50 -37.80
C SER A 267 9.39 -21.89 -36.54
N LEU A 268 8.81 -20.69 -36.64
CA LEU A 268 8.28 -19.95 -35.49
C LEU A 268 7.07 -20.68 -34.91
N GLN A 269 7.12 -20.93 -33.61
CA GLN A 269 6.08 -21.62 -32.84
C GLN A 269 5.36 -20.68 -31.89
N HIS A 270 6.07 -19.67 -31.37
CA HIS A 270 5.54 -18.68 -30.43
C HIS A 270 5.94 -17.28 -30.89
N LEU A 271 4.93 -16.42 -30.99
CA LEU A 271 5.07 -15.01 -31.29
C LEU A 271 4.25 -14.20 -30.27
N ASP A 272 4.95 -13.40 -29.47
CA ASP A 272 4.33 -12.45 -28.54
C ASP A 272 4.66 -11.03 -28.97
N VAL A 273 3.60 -10.29 -29.29
CA VAL A 273 3.64 -8.87 -29.65
C VAL A 273 2.75 -8.03 -28.73
N SER A 274 2.42 -8.55 -27.54
CA SER A 274 1.52 -7.93 -26.59
C SER A 274 2.04 -6.60 -26.03
N GLY A 275 1.17 -5.70 -25.60
CA GLY A 275 1.58 -4.41 -25.02
C GLY A 275 2.34 -3.49 -25.99
N THR A 276 2.19 -3.71 -27.30
CA THR A 276 2.78 -2.87 -28.36
C THR A 276 1.76 -1.87 -28.91
N ARG A 277 2.15 -1.06 -29.92
CA ARG A 277 1.26 -0.11 -30.61
C ARG A 277 0.83 -0.59 -31.99
N LEU A 278 0.86 -1.91 -32.23
CA LEU A 278 0.44 -2.49 -33.50
C LEU A 278 -1.01 -2.14 -33.80
N GLN A 279 -1.29 -1.72 -35.04
CA GLN A 279 -2.64 -1.45 -35.53
C GLN A 279 -3.17 -2.56 -36.45
N ILE A 280 -2.25 -3.28 -37.10
CA ILE A 280 -2.53 -4.37 -38.05
C ILE A 280 -1.46 -5.44 -37.93
N LEU A 281 -1.82 -6.69 -38.23
CA LEU A 281 -0.88 -7.75 -38.56
C LEU A 281 -0.64 -7.77 -40.07
N PRO A 282 0.59 -8.02 -40.55
CA PRO A 282 0.86 -8.15 -41.97
C PRO A 282 0.18 -9.40 -42.54
N ASP A 283 -0.29 -9.34 -43.80
CA ASP A 283 -0.94 -10.50 -44.45
C ASP A 283 -0.02 -11.72 -44.52
N SER A 284 1.30 -11.51 -44.53
CA SER A 284 2.30 -12.58 -44.53
C SER A 284 2.34 -13.38 -43.23
N ILE A 285 1.72 -12.93 -42.13
CA ILE A 285 1.69 -13.65 -40.85
C ILE A 285 1.13 -15.07 -40.99
N VAL A 286 0.22 -15.28 -41.95
CA VAL A 286 -0.40 -16.59 -42.23
C VAL A 286 0.59 -17.62 -42.80
N GLN A 287 1.78 -17.18 -43.23
CA GLN A 287 2.85 -18.06 -43.73
C GLN A 287 3.60 -18.77 -42.59
N LEU A 288 3.38 -18.37 -41.33
CA LEU A 288 3.96 -18.99 -40.13
C LEU A 288 3.30 -20.34 -39.84
N SER A 289 3.49 -21.31 -40.73
CA SER A 289 2.80 -22.61 -40.69
C SER A 289 3.11 -23.46 -39.46
N SER A 290 4.18 -23.17 -38.72
CA SER A 290 4.54 -23.86 -37.45
C SER A 290 3.97 -23.17 -36.21
N LEU A 291 3.29 -22.02 -36.35
CA LEU A 291 2.85 -21.20 -35.22
C LEU A 291 1.81 -21.94 -34.38
N GLN A 292 2.06 -22.02 -33.08
CA GLN A 292 1.21 -22.66 -32.08
C GLN A 292 0.61 -21.65 -31.11
N HIS A 293 1.33 -20.55 -30.85
CA HIS A 293 0.90 -19.50 -29.94
C HIS A 293 1.11 -18.13 -30.58
N LEU A 294 0.05 -17.33 -30.57
CA LEU A 294 0.06 -15.95 -31.03
C LEU A 294 -0.62 -15.08 -29.97
N ASP A 295 0.16 -14.20 -29.36
CA ASP A 295 -0.35 -13.19 -28.42
C ASP A 295 -0.21 -11.80 -29.06
N VAL A 296 -1.35 -11.14 -29.23
CA VAL A 296 -1.44 -9.77 -29.73
C VAL A 296 -2.22 -8.86 -28.77
N SER A 297 -2.30 -9.23 -27.50
CA SER A 297 -3.08 -8.55 -26.47
C SER A 297 -2.51 -7.17 -26.09
N ASP A 298 -3.32 -6.27 -25.52
CA ASP A 298 -2.92 -4.88 -25.19
C ASP A 298 -2.26 -4.16 -26.39
N THR A 299 -2.85 -4.30 -27.57
CA THR A 299 -2.44 -3.61 -28.79
C THR A 299 -3.55 -2.74 -29.37
N SER A 300 -3.26 -1.96 -30.40
CA SER A 300 -4.26 -1.16 -31.12
C SER A 300 -4.81 -1.87 -32.37
N ILE A 301 -4.70 -3.20 -32.43
CA ILE A 301 -5.16 -3.99 -33.58
C ILE A 301 -6.66 -3.81 -33.76
N ASN A 302 -7.07 -3.45 -34.97
CA ASN A 302 -8.48 -3.21 -35.29
C ASN A 302 -9.14 -4.33 -36.12
N ASN A 303 -8.33 -5.16 -36.81
CA ASN A 303 -8.76 -6.32 -37.58
C ASN A 303 -7.67 -7.38 -37.61
N LEU A 304 -8.06 -8.65 -37.65
CA LEU A 304 -7.18 -9.77 -38.00
C LEU A 304 -7.21 -10.01 -39.52
N PRO A 305 -6.16 -10.58 -40.13
CA PRO A 305 -6.18 -10.96 -41.54
C PRO A 305 -7.33 -11.92 -41.88
N ASP A 306 -8.01 -11.69 -43.01
CA ASP A 306 -9.13 -12.53 -43.47
C ASP A 306 -8.75 -14.00 -43.62
N SER A 307 -7.46 -14.30 -43.79
CA SER A 307 -6.90 -15.65 -43.95
C SER A 307 -6.26 -16.23 -42.67
N ILE A 308 -6.53 -15.67 -41.48
CA ILE A 308 -5.92 -16.14 -40.22
C ILE A 308 -6.13 -17.66 -39.99
N GLY A 309 -7.23 -18.21 -40.49
CA GLY A 309 -7.53 -19.65 -40.47
C GLY A 309 -6.49 -20.58 -41.12
N GLN A 310 -5.55 -20.05 -41.92
CA GLN A 310 -4.46 -20.84 -42.50
C GLN A 310 -3.40 -21.29 -41.48
N LEU A 311 -3.38 -20.68 -40.28
CA LEU A 311 -2.52 -21.07 -39.16
C LEU A 311 -3.01 -22.36 -38.50
N SER A 312 -3.06 -23.45 -39.27
CA SER A 312 -3.68 -24.73 -38.86
C SER A 312 -3.07 -25.41 -37.63
N ASN A 313 -1.85 -25.03 -37.22
CA ASN A 313 -1.19 -25.53 -36.01
C ASN A 313 -1.43 -24.66 -34.77
N LEU A 314 -2.16 -23.55 -34.90
CA LEU A 314 -2.40 -22.62 -33.80
C LEU A 314 -3.25 -23.29 -32.72
N GLN A 315 -2.75 -23.25 -31.49
CA GLN A 315 -3.37 -23.83 -30.29
C GLN A 315 -3.84 -22.75 -29.33
N HIS A 316 -3.15 -21.60 -29.31
CA HIS A 316 -3.49 -20.47 -28.45
C HIS A 316 -3.48 -19.17 -29.28
N LEU A 317 -4.56 -18.40 -29.15
CA LEU A 317 -4.69 -17.08 -29.73
C LEU A 317 -5.23 -16.11 -28.68
N ASP A 318 -4.43 -15.11 -28.32
CA ASP A 318 -4.86 -14.01 -27.47
C ASP A 318 -4.94 -12.71 -28.28
N VAL A 319 -6.12 -12.13 -28.30
CA VAL A 319 -6.46 -10.87 -28.97
C VAL A 319 -7.17 -9.91 -28.01
N SER A 320 -6.95 -10.08 -26.70
CA SER A 320 -7.56 -9.30 -25.63
C SER A 320 -7.06 -7.86 -25.56
N ASP A 321 -7.84 -6.95 -25.00
CA ASP A 321 -7.50 -5.52 -24.87
C ASP A 321 -7.09 -4.88 -26.22
N THR A 322 -7.74 -5.30 -27.31
CA THR A 322 -7.53 -4.75 -28.66
C THR A 322 -8.70 -3.86 -29.10
N SER A 323 -8.52 -3.16 -30.22
CA SER A 323 -9.59 -2.38 -30.87
C SER A 323 -10.41 -3.20 -31.88
N LEU A 324 -10.41 -4.53 -31.75
CA LEU A 324 -11.17 -5.43 -32.63
C LEU A 324 -12.67 -5.21 -32.50
N ASN A 325 -13.33 -5.02 -33.64
CA ASN A 325 -14.80 -4.90 -33.73
C ASN A 325 -15.47 -6.15 -34.33
N THR A 326 -14.71 -6.97 -35.07
CA THR A 326 -15.15 -8.24 -35.66
C THR A 326 -14.02 -9.26 -35.70
N LEU A 327 -14.34 -10.55 -35.72
CA LEU A 327 -13.40 -11.63 -36.05
C LEU A 327 -13.70 -12.15 -37.47
N PRO A 328 -12.70 -12.53 -38.27
CA PRO A 328 -12.90 -13.05 -39.63
C PRO A 328 -13.51 -14.45 -39.64
N ASP A 329 -14.32 -14.77 -40.65
CA ASP A 329 -14.96 -16.10 -40.79
C ASP A 329 -13.93 -17.25 -40.85
N SER A 330 -12.71 -17.00 -41.30
CA SER A 330 -11.67 -18.03 -41.37
C SER A 330 -11.19 -18.50 -39.99
N ILE A 331 -11.49 -17.77 -38.90
CA ILE A 331 -11.09 -18.19 -37.54
C ILE A 331 -11.62 -19.59 -37.19
N GLY A 332 -12.80 -19.96 -37.70
CA GLY A 332 -13.37 -21.30 -37.54
C GLY A 332 -12.64 -22.43 -38.26
N GLN A 333 -11.57 -22.14 -39.01
CA GLN A 333 -10.71 -23.14 -39.66
C GLN A 333 -9.54 -23.59 -38.77
N LEU A 334 -9.32 -22.93 -37.63
CA LEU A 334 -8.24 -23.24 -36.67
C LEU A 334 -8.56 -24.51 -35.86
N SER A 335 -8.59 -25.67 -36.52
CA SER A 335 -9.09 -26.93 -35.93
C SER A 335 -8.29 -27.44 -34.72
N ASN A 336 -7.07 -26.95 -34.50
CA ASN A 336 -6.23 -27.29 -33.35
C ASN A 336 -6.29 -26.24 -32.22
N LEU A 337 -7.09 -25.18 -32.36
CA LEU A 337 -7.20 -24.13 -31.36
C LEU A 337 -7.83 -24.70 -30.08
N GLN A 338 -7.14 -24.52 -28.96
CA GLN A 338 -7.52 -24.98 -27.62
C GLN A 338 -7.89 -23.80 -26.73
N HIS A 339 -7.22 -22.66 -26.90
CA HIS A 339 -7.44 -21.45 -26.09
C HIS A 339 -7.67 -20.25 -26.99
N LEU A 340 -8.77 -19.54 -26.76
CA LEU A 340 -9.11 -18.31 -27.46
C LEU A 340 -9.48 -17.22 -26.44
N GLU A 341 -8.63 -16.21 -26.35
CA GLU A 341 -8.80 -15.07 -25.45
C GLU A 341 -9.13 -13.80 -26.26
N VAL A 342 -10.28 -13.20 -25.97
CA VAL A 342 -10.85 -12.07 -26.70
C VAL A 342 -11.48 -11.08 -25.72
N SER A 343 -10.88 -10.92 -24.53
CA SER A 343 -11.47 -10.07 -23.49
C SER A 343 -11.25 -8.59 -23.75
N ASP A 344 -12.17 -7.75 -23.25
CA ASP A 344 -12.08 -6.28 -23.31
C ASP A 344 -11.90 -5.71 -24.74
N ALA A 345 -12.38 -6.46 -25.74
CA ALA A 345 -12.48 -6.02 -27.13
C ALA A 345 -13.85 -5.37 -27.42
N SER A 346 -13.92 -4.54 -28.45
CA SER A 346 -15.17 -3.88 -28.89
C SER A 346 -16.08 -4.79 -29.73
N LEU A 347 -16.00 -6.11 -29.54
CA LEU A 347 -16.77 -7.10 -30.29
C LEU A 347 -18.25 -7.10 -29.87
N ASN A 348 -19.14 -6.85 -30.82
CA ASN A 348 -20.59 -6.94 -30.61
C ASN A 348 -21.21 -8.24 -31.14
N THR A 349 -20.49 -8.94 -32.04
CA THR A 349 -20.92 -10.18 -32.69
C THR A 349 -19.73 -11.08 -32.96
N LEU A 350 -19.95 -12.40 -32.98
CA LEU A 350 -18.96 -13.41 -33.39
C LEU A 350 -19.39 -14.08 -34.70
N PRO A 351 -18.45 -14.45 -35.59
CA PRO A 351 -18.77 -15.17 -36.82
C PRO A 351 -19.32 -16.57 -36.53
N GLU A 352 -20.29 -17.06 -37.32
CA GLU A 352 -20.92 -18.38 -37.09
C GLU A 352 -19.92 -19.54 -37.15
N THR A 353 -18.80 -19.36 -37.85
CA THR A 353 -17.77 -20.38 -38.00
C THR A 353 -16.98 -20.64 -36.72
N ILE A 354 -16.93 -19.69 -35.76
CA ILE A 354 -16.18 -19.84 -34.49
C ILE A 354 -16.68 -21.03 -33.68
N TRP A 355 -17.97 -21.35 -33.78
CA TRP A 355 -18.60 -22.43 -33.03
C TRP A 355 -18.19 -23.82 -33.51
N ARG A 356 -17.51 -23.92 -34.67
CA ARG A 356 -17.00 -25.19 -35.23
C ARG A 356 -15.66 -25.63 -34.62
N LEU A 357 -15.09 -24.84 -33.72
CA LEU A 357 -13.78 -25.10 -33.09
C LEU A 357 -13.89 -26.22 -32.05
N SER A 358 -14.06 -27.46 -32.51
CA SER A 358 -14.34 -28.62 -31.65
C SER A 358 -13.21 -29.01 -30.68
N SER A 359 -11.99 -28.49 -30.89
CA SER A 359 -10.84 -28.69 -30.00
C SER A 359 -10.71 -27.63 -28.91
N LEU A 360 -11.55 -26.58 -28.95
CA LEU A 360 -11.50 -25.46 -28.03
C LEU A 360 -11.89 -25.92 -26.62
N GLN A 361 -11.01 -25.64 -25.67
CA GLN A 361 -11.15 -25.96 -24.25
C GLN A 361 -11.49 -24.68 -23.47
N ASP A 362 -10.85 -23.56 -23.80
CA ASP A 362 -11.03 -22.31 -23.08
C ASP A 362 -11.44 -21.19 -24.03
N LEU A 363 -12.54 -20.52 -23.67
CA LEU A 363 -13.07 -19.39 -24.42
C LEU A 363 -13.32 -18.23 -23.48
N ASN A 364 -12.49 -17.19 -23.60
CA ASN A 364 -12.66 -15.94 -22.86
C ASN A 364 -13.19 -14.83 -23.77
N LEU A 365 -14.40 -14.38 -23.46
CA LEU A 365 -15.12 -13.30 -24.15
C LEU A 365 -15.52 -12.19 -23.17
N SER A 366 -14.87 -12.10 -22.00
CA SER A 366 -15.25 -11.14 -20.97
C SER A 366 -15.07 -9.70 -21.41
N GLY A 367 -15.91 -8.78 -20.94
CA GLY A 367 -15.81 -7.35 -21.27
C GLY A 367 -16.15 -7.00 -22.73
N THR A 368 -16.60 -7.97 -23.54
CA THR A 368 -17.07 -7.71 -24.91
C THR A 368 -18.50 -7.15 -24.93
N GLY A 369 -18.87 -6.51 -26.06
CA GLY A 369 -20.22 -5.98 -26.31
C GLY A 369 -21.29 -7.03 -26.65
N LEU A 370 -21.04 -8.33 -26.40
CA LEU A 370 -21.98 -9.40 -26.75
C LEU A 370 -23.28 -9.28 -25.96
N THR A 371 -24.41 -9.35 -26.67
CA THR A 371 -25.76 -9.26 -26.07
C THR A 371 -26.57 -10.55 -26.17
N THR A 372 -26.18 -11.47 -27.06
CA THR A 372 -26.79 -12.79 -27.24
C THR A 372 -25.72 -13.84 -27.58
N LEU A 373 -26.06 -15.12 -27.37
CA LEU A 373 -25.30 -16.28 -27.82
C LEU A 373 -26.17 -17.17 -28.71
N PRO A 374 -25.64 -17.74 -29.81
CA PRO A 374 -26.41 -18.62 -30.68
C PRO A 374 -26.48 -20.05 -30.17
N GLU A 375 -27.50 -20.81 -30.61
CA GLU A 375 -27.62 -22.25 -30.31
C GLU A 375 -26.41 -23.06 -30.82
N ALA A 376 -25.71 -22.57 -31.84
CA ALA A 376 -24.51 -23.21 -32.39
C ALA A 376 -23.37 -23.35 -31.38
N LEU A 377 -23.38 -22.60 -30.27
CA LEU A 377 -22.42 -22.72 -29.16
C LEU A 377 -22.20 -24.17 -28.72
N CYS A 378 -23.24 -25.01 -28.77
CA CYS A 378 -23.16 -26.41 -28.38
C CYS A 378 -22.18 -27.28 -29.17
N GLN A 379 -21.70 -26.80 -30.32
CA GLN A 379 -20.71 -27.47 -31.14
C GLN A 379 -19.31 -27.47 -30.50
N LEU A 380 -19.06 -26.62 -29.51
CA LEU A 380 -17.81 -26.57 -28.74
C LEU A 380 -17.76 -27.70 -27.69
N SER A 381 -17.82 -28.97 -28.13
CA SER A 381 -17.99 -30.13 -27.24
C SER A 381 -16.84 -30.38 -26.25
N SER A 382 -15.65 -29.82 -26.53
CA SER A 382 -14.46 -29.95 -25.68
C SER A 382 -14.29 -28.78 -24.70
N LEU A 383 -15.21 -27.81 -24.72
CA LEU A 383 -15.11 -26.60 -23.91
C LEU A 383 -15.23 -26.95 -22.43
N GLN A 384 -14.23 -26.55 -21.67
CA GLN A 384 -14.11 -26.70 -20.23
C GLN A 384 -14.37 -25.36 -19.54
N ASP A 385 -13.82 -24.27 -20.07
CA ASP A 385 -13.90 -22.96 -19.44
C ASP A 385 -14.55 -21.93 -20.38
N LEU A 386 -15.62 -21.30 -19.89
CA LEU A 386 -16.35 -20.26 -20.61
C LEU A 386 -16.49 -19.01 -19.75
N ASN A 387 -15.74 -17.96 -20.12
CA ASN A 387 -15.84 -16.66 -19.48
C ASN A 387 -16.59 -15.65 -20.37
N LEU A 388 -17.74 -15.23 -19.88
CA LEU A 388 -18.65 -14.25 -20.50
C LEU A 388 -18.91 -13.06 -19.57
N SER A 389 -18.05 -12.87 -18.56
CA SER A 389 -18.26 -11.83 -17.55
C SER A 389 -18.20 -10.42 -18.14
N GLY A 390 -18.98 -9.50 -17.60
CA GLY A 390 -19.04 -8.10 -18.07
C GLY A 390 -19.61 -7.91 -19.48
N THR A 391 -20.20 -8.94 -20.09
CA THR A 391 -20.89 -8.82 -21.37
C THR A 391 -22.32 -8.27 -21.21
N GLY A 392 -22.91 -7.78 -22.30
CA GLY A 392 -24.30 -7.31 -22.34
C GLY A 392 -25.37 -8.42 -22.39
N LEU A 393 -25.03 -9.67 -22.08
CA LEU A 393 -25.95 -10.81 -22.17
C LEU A 393 -27.16 -10.64 -21.26
N THR A 394 -28.36 -10.84 -21.81
CA THR A 394 -29.63 -10.76 -21.06
C THR A 394 -30.33 -12.12 -20.92
N THR A 395 -29.98 -13.09 -21.78
CA THR A 395 -30.44 -14.48 -21.74
C THR A 395 -29.31 -15.44 -22.12
N LEU A 396 -29.49 -16.72 -21.79
CA LEU A 396 -28.64 -17.83 -22.27
C LEU A 396 -29.47 -18.77 -23.16
N PRO A 397 -28.89 -19.30 -24.26
CA PRO A 397 -29.56 -20.29 -25.10
C PRO A 397 -29.70 -21.63 -24.37
N GLU A 398 -30.74 -22.41 -24.69
CA GLU A 398 -30.94 -23.72 -24.06
C GLU A 398 -29.82 -24.70 -24.43
N ALA A 399 -29.25 -24.62 -25.63
CA ALA A 399 -28.17 -25.52 -26.05
C ALA A 399 -26.86 -25.37 -25.27
N ILE A 400 -26.71 -24.37 -24.37
CA ILE A 400 -25.58 -24.33 -23.43
C ILE A 400 -25.47 -25.64 -22.65
N CYS A 401 -26.59 -26.32 -22.40
CA CYS A 401 -26.68 -27.58 -21.68
C CYS A 401 -25.95 -28.75 -22.36
N GLN A 402 -25.58 -28.62 -23.63
CA GLN A 402 -24.88 -29.64 -24.42
C GLN A 402 -23.35 -29.58 -24.25
N LEU A 403 -22.82 -28.55 -23.58
CA LEU A 403 -21.41 -28.40 -23.26
C LEU A 403 -21.02 -29.34 -22.10
N ASN A 404 -21.06 -30.65 -22.34
CA ASN A 404 -20.91 -31.67 -21.30
C ASN A 404 -19.53 -31.69 -20.62
N SER A 405 -18.52 -31.08 -21.25
CA SER A 405 -17.16 -30.96 -20.70
C SER A 405 -16.96 -29.70 -19.86
N LEU A 406 -17.95 -28.80 -19.82
CA LEU A 406 -17.84 -27.49 -19.16
C LEU A 406 -17.72 -27.67 -17.65
N GLN A 407 -16.63 -27.15 -17.10
CA GLN A 407 -16.28 -27.15 -15.68
C GLN A 407 -16.51 -25.76 -15.10
N ASP A 408 -16.09 -24.70 -15.80
CA ASP A 408 -16.17 -23.34 -15.29
C ASP A 408 -17.01 -22.44 -16.19
N LEU A 409 -18.04 -21.82 -15.60
CA LEU A 409 -18.92 -20.89 -16.30
C LEU A 409 -18.99 -19.57 -15.54
N ASN A 410 -18.35 -18.54 -16.11
CA ASN A 410 -18.37 -17.20 -15.56
C ASN A 410 -19.29 -16.27 -16.35
N LEU A 411 -20.38 -15.86 -15.72
CA LEU A 411 -21.44 -14.99 -16.23
C LEU A 411 -21.57 -13.71 -15.39
N SER A 412 -20.56 -13.39 -14.58
CA SER A 412 -20.63 -12.26 -13.65
C SER A 412 -20.74 -10.92 -14.35
N GLY A 413 -21.46 -9.97 -13.77
CA GLY A 413 -21.64 -8.62 -14.33
C GLY A 413 -22.41 -8.57 -15.66
N THR A 414 -23.12 -9.65 -16.03
CA THR A 414 -24.01 -9.67 -17.20
C THR A 414 -25.40 -9.13 -16.86
N GLY A 415 -26.18 -8.80 -17.88
CA GLY A 415 -27.59 -8.37 -17.76
C GLY A 415 -28.60 -9.51 -17.54
N LEU A 416 -28.16 -10.72 -17.18
CA LEU A 416 -29.04 -11.88 -17.03
C LEU A 416 -30.10 -11.65 -15.95
N THR A 417 -31.36 -11.89 -16.29
CA THR A 417 -32.50 -11.78 -15.35
C THR A 417 -33.11 -13.13 -14.98
N THR A 418 -32.85 -14.17 -15.78
CA THR A 418 -33.25 -15.56 -15.55
C THR A 418 -32.14 -16.51 -16.02
N LEU A 419 -32.21 -17.77 -15.57
CA LEU A 419 -31.41 -18.88 -16.10
C LEU A 419 -32.34 -19.93 -16.73
N PRO A 420 -31.96 -20.54 -17.87
CA PRO A 420 -32.73 -21.64 -18.45
C PRO A 420 -32.69 -22.87 -17.55
N GLU A 421 -33.80 -23.61 -17.44
CA GLU A 421 -33.84 -24.86 -16.65
C GLU A 421 -32.83 -25.89 -17.15
N ALA A 422 -32.56 -25.91 -18.47
CA ALA A 422 -31.60 -26.80 -19.12
C ALA A 422 -30.17 -26.69 -18.57
N ILE A 423 -29.81 -25.59 -17.87
CA ILE A 423 -28.49 -25.43 -17.24
C ILE A 423 -28.14 -26.60 -16.32
N CYS A 424 -29.15 -27.27 -15.75
CA CYS A 424 -29.02 -28.41 -14.86
C CYS A 424 -28.36 -29.65 -15.49
N GLN A 425 -28.23 -29.72 -16.82
CA GLN A 425 -27.62 -30.84 -17.52
C GLN A 425 -26.09 -30.73 -17.64
N LEU A 426 -25.51 -29.60 -17.20
CA LEU A 426 -24.05 -29.40 -17.15
C LEU A 426 -23.42 -30.20 -16.01
N ASN A 427 -23.39 -31.52 -16.17
CA ASN A 427 -23.00 -32.46 -15.10
C ASN A 427 -21.53 -32.36 -14.68
N SER A 428 -20.67 -31.77 -15.51
CA SER A 428 -19.24 -31.56 -15.20
C SER A 428 -18.96 -30.21 -14.56
N LEU A 429 -19.97 -29.33 -14.44
CA LEU A 429 -19.80 -27.97 -13.95
C LEU A 429 -19.42 -27.98 -12.48
N GLN A 430 -18.27 -27.38 -12.17
CA GLN A 430 -17.70 -27.24 -10.84
C GLN A 430 -17.90 -25.81 -10.34
N ASP A 431 -17.66 -24.81 -11.20
CA ASP A 431 -17.71 -23.40 -10.81
C ASP A 431 -18.74 -22.63 -11.64
N LEU A 432 -19.69 -22.01 -10.94
CA LEU A 432 -20.72 -21.17 -11.55
C LEU A 432 -20.73 -19.78 -10.90
N ASN A 433 -20.26 -18.80 -11.67
CA ASN A 433 -20.24 -17.41 -11.22
C ASN A 433 -21.32 -16.58 -11.91
N LEU A 434 -22.32 -16.17 -11.13
CA LEU A 434 -23.48 -15.38 -11.53
C LEU A 434 -23.52 -14.02 -10.80
N SER A 435 -22.39 -13.61 -10.21
CA SER A 435 -22.35 -12.40 -9.39
C SER A 435 -22.65 -11.13 -10.19
N GLY A 436 -23.29 -10.15 -9.59
CA GLY A 436 -23.59 -8.86 -10.22
C GLY A 436 -24.60 -8.94 -11.37
N THR A 437 -25.30 -10.06 -11.54
CA THR A 437 -26.37 -10.22 -12.53
C THR A 437 -27.70 -9.64 -12.04
N GLY A 438 -28.67 -9.50 -12.95
CA GLY A 438 -30.04 -9.08 -12.66
C GLY A 438 -30.97 -10.19 -12.15
N LEU A 439 -30.45 -11.37 -11.78
CA LEU A 439 -31.24 -12.52 -11.36
C LEU A 439 -32.10 -12.18 -10.13
N THR A 440 -33.40 -12.46 -10.22
CA THR A 440 -34.35 -12.29 -9.09
C THR A 440 -34.83 -13.62 -8.52
N THR A 441 -34.68 -14.72 -9.28
CA THR A 441 -34.97 -16.09 -8.86
C THR A 441 -33.92 -17.04 -9.42
N LEU A 442 -33.85 -18.24 -8.85
CA LEU A 442 -33.01 -19.36 -9.30
C LEU A 442 -33.93 -20.54 -9.65
N PRO A 443 -33.76 -21.22 -10.81
CA PRO A 443 -34.61 -22.36 -11.15
C PRO A 443 -34.36 -23.52 -10.19
N GLU A 444 -35.43 -24.24 -9.80
CA GLU A 444 -35.29 -25.41 -8.90
C GLU A 444 -34.35 -26.46 -9.47
N ALA A 445 -34.35 -26.63 -10.80
CA ALA A 445 -33.50 -27.58 -11.53
C ALA A 445 -32.00 -27.38 -11.28
N ILE A 446 -31.54 -26.21 -10.81
CA ILE A 446 -30.12 -25.97 -10.51
C ILE A 446 -29.56 -27.01 -9.53
N CYS A 447 -30.42 -27.57 -8.68
CA CYS A 447 -30.06 -28.58 -7.69
C CYS A 447 -29.51 -29.90 -8.27
N GLN A 448 -29.63 -30.11 -9.59
CA GLN A 448 -29.12 -31.30 -10.28
C GLN A 448 -27.64 -31.18 -10.71
N LEU A 449 -27.02 -30.01 -10.51
CA LEU A 449 -25.60 -29.78 -10.78
C LEU A 449 -24.73 -30.46 -9.70
N ASN A 450 -24.67 -31.80 -9.75
CA ASN A 450 -24.07 -32.61 -8.69
C ASN A 450 -22.56 -32.42 -8.52
N SER A 451 -21.86 -31.91 -9.53
CA SER A 451 -20.42 -31.65 -9.48
C SER A 451 -20.08 -30.23 -9.02
N LEU A 452 -21.08 -29.37 -8.82
CA LEU A 452 -20.89 -27.97 -8.48
C LEU A 452 -20.27 -27.83 -7.10
N GLN A 453 -19.10 -27.21 -7.04
CA GLN A 453 -18.31 -26.92 -5.85
C GLN A 453 -18.47 -25.47 -5.44
N ASP A 454 -18.42 -24.54 -6.41
CA ASP A 454 -18.47 -23.10 -6.13
C ASP A 454 -19.65 -22.44 -6.83
N LEU A 455 -20.51 -21.80 -6.03
CA LEU A 455 -21.66 -21.04 -6.52
C LEU A 455 -21.62 -19.60 -6.01
N ASN A 456 -21.39 -18.66 -6.93
CA ASN A 456 -21.38 -17.25 -6.61
C ASN A 456 -22.61 -16.53 -7.18
N LEU A 457 -23.50 -16.12 -6.27
CA LEU A 457 -24.74 -15.38 -6.53
C LEU A 457 -24.68 -13.96 -5.94
N SER A 458 -23.50 -13.46 -5.59
CA SER A 458 -23.36 -12.17 -4.91
C SER A 458 -23.83 -11.00 -5.78
N GLY A 459 -24.40 -9.95 -5.18
CA GLY A 459 -24.85 -8.75 -5.89
C GLY A 459 -26.06 -8.95 -6.82
N THR A 460 -26.70 -10.12 -6.78
CA THR A 460 -27.92 -10.41 -7.54
C THR A 460 -29.17 -9.81 -6.87
N GLY A 461 -30.30 -9.78 -7.58
CA GLY A 461 -31.60 -9.36 -7.07
C GLY A 461 -32.38 -10.45 -6.32
N LEU A 462 -31.75 -11.56 -5.93
CA LEU A 462 -32.42 -12.68 -5.27
C LEU A 462 -33.04 -12.25 -3.93
N THR A 463 -34.32 -12.60 -3.73
CA THR A 463 -35.04 -12.38 -2.46
C THR A 463 -35.31 -13.69 -1.71
N THR A 464 -35.22 -14.83 -2.40
CA THR A 464 -35.33 -16.17 -1.84
C THR A 464 -34.34 -17.13 -2.51
N LEU A 465 -34.03 -18.24 -1.84
CA LEU A 465 -33.33 -19.38 -2.42
C LEU A 465 -34.29 -20.59 -2.49
N PRO A 466 -34.23 -21.41 -3.56
CA PRO A 466 -35.05 -22.62 -3.64
C PRO A 466 -34.63 -23.62 -2.57
N GLY A 467 -35.58 -24.26 -1.90
CA GLY A 467 -35.29 -25.27 -0.88
C GLY A 467 -34.49 -26.47 -1.43
N ALA A 468 -34.62 -26.75 -2.73
CA ALA A 468 -33.87 -27.80 -3.44
C ALA A 468 -32.36 -27.53 -3.51
N ILE A 469 -31.88 -26.31 -3.21
CA ILE A 469 -30.44 -25.97 -3.20
C ILE A 469 -29.61 -26.95 -2.37
N CYS A 470 -30.23 -27.55 -1.34
CA CYS A 470 -29.62 -28.54 -0.48
C CYS A 470 -29.15 -29.84 -1.15
N GLN A 471 -29.58 -30.09 -2.39
CA GLN A 471 -29.16 -31.29 -3.15
C GLN A 471 -27.82 -31.11 -3.86
N LEU A 472 -27.24 -29.90 -3.84
CA LEU A 472 -25.89 -29.63 -4.34
C LEU A 472 -24.84 -30.21 -3.39
N ASN A 473 -24.74 -31.53 -3.35
CA ASN A 473 -23.96 -32.25 -2.34
C ASN A 473 -22.46 -32.01 -2.44
N SER A 474 -21.93 -31.56 -3.59
CA SER A 474 -20.51 -31.26 -3.78
C SER A 474 -20.15 -29.81 -3.43
N LEU A 475 -21.15 -28.98 -3.10
CA LEU A 475 -20.97 -27.55 -2.89
C LEU A 475 -20.11 -27.29 -1.66
N GLN A 476 -19.00 -26.59 -1.86
CA GLN A 476 -18.04 -26.19 -0.86
C GLN A 476 -18.17 -24.70 -0.57
N ASP A 477 -18.34 -23.86 -1.59
CA ASP A 477 -18.41 -22.42 -1.44
C ASP A 477 -19.72 -21.84 -1.99
N LEU A 478 -20.42 -21.11 -1.13
CA LEU A 478 -21.67 -20.44 -1.47
C LEU A 478 -21.60 -18.96 -1.10
N ASN A 479 -21.66 -18.10 -2.12
CA ASN A 479 -21.68 -16.65 -1.92
C ASN A 479 -23.03 -16.05 -2.35
N LEU A 480 -23.73 -15.50 -1.37
CA LEU A 480 -25.04 -14.86 -1.42
C LEU A 480 -24.95 -13.38 -1.04
N SER A 481 -23.76 -12.81 -0.93
CA SER A 481 -23.56 -11.48 -0.37
C SER A 481 -24.15 -10.39 -1.28
N GLY A 482 -24.74 -9.33 -0.73
CA GLY A 482 -25.32 -8.24 -1.54
C GLY A 482 -26.62 -8.62 -2.25
N THR A 483 -27.30 -9.68 -1.81
CA THR A 483 -28.63 -10.08 -2.29
C THR A 483 -29.74 -9.50 -1.41
N GLY A 484 -30.99 -9.56 -1.89
CA GLY A 484 -32.19 -9.15 -1.15
C GLY A 484 -32.76 -10.22 -0.21
N LEU A 485 -32.00 -11.26 0.13
CA LEU A 485 -32.47 -12.38 0.95
C LEU A 485 -32.90 -11.93 2.35
N THR A 486 -34.11 -12.33 2.78
CA THR A 486 -34.64 -12.06 4.13
C THR A 486 -34.55 -13.25 5.07
N THR A 487 -34.49 -14.47 4.52
CA THR A 487 -34.24 -15.73 5.23
C THR A 487 -33.39 -16.67 4.37
N LEU A 488 -32.75 -17.66 5.02
CA LEU A 488 -32.19 -18.85 4.36
C LEU A 488 -33.18 -20.01 4.48
N PRO A 489 -33.24 -20.94 3.51
CA PRO A 489 -34.14 -22.09 3.59
C PRO A 489 -33.74 -23.04 4.73
N GLU A 490 -34.71 -23.65 5.41
CA GLU A 490 -34.47 -24.66 6.47
C GLU A 490 -33.68 -25.87 5.97
N THR A 491 -33.63 -26.12 4.66
CA THR A 491 -32.85 -27.21 4.08
C THR A 491 -31.36 -26.89 3.93
N ILE A 492 -30.92 -25.64 4.16
CA ILE A 492 -29.52 -25.22 3.95
C ILE A 492 -28.53 -26.08 4.74
N GLY A 493 -28.92 -26.52 5.95
CA GLY A 493 -28.10 -27.38 6.82
C GLY A 493 -27.68 -28.72 6.22
N GLN A 494 -28.33 -29.18 5.15
CA GLN A 494 -28.02 -30.44 4.49
C GLN A 494 -26.81 -30.34 3.54
N LEU A 495 -26.30 -29.12 3.26
CA LEU A 495 -25.07 -28.89 2.49
C LEU A 495 -23.82 -29.24 3.32
N THR A 496 -23.69 -30.51 3.70
CA THR A 496 -22.69 -30.95 4.68
C THR A 496 -21.23 -30.81 4.22
N ASN A 497 -20.98 -30.64 2.92
CA ASN A 497 -19.64 -30.36 2.37
C ASN A 497 -19.31 -28.86 2.27
N LEU A 498 -20.22 -27.97 2.69
CA LEU A 498 -20.01 -26.54 2.62
C LEU A 498 -18.94 -26.09 3.63
N ASN A 499 -17.87 -25.49 3.10
CA ASN A 499 -16.74 -24.94 3.86
C ASN A 499 -16.93 -23.44 4.09
N ASN A 500 -17.41 -22.72 3.07
CA ASN A 500 -17.54 -21.27 3.10
C ASN A 500 -18.96 -20.81 2.76
N LEU A 501 -19.57 -20.07 3.68
CA LEU A 501 -20.87 -19.42 3.47
C LEU A 501 -20.75 -17.91 3.66
N MET A 502 -20.96 -17.17 2.57
CA MET A 502 -20.97 -15.71 2.58
C MET A 502 -22.38 -15.20 2.29
N ALA A 503 -23.02 -14.55 3.26
CA ALA A 503 -24.36 -13.98 3.13
C ALA A 503 -24.43 -12.55 3.70
N SER A 504 -23.33 -11.81 3.58
CA SER A 504 -23.20 -10.44 4.07
C SER A 504 -23.86 -9.40 3.16
N ASN A 505 -24.23 -8.23 3.69
CA ASN A 505 -25.03 -7.22 2.97
C ASN A 505 -26.35 -7.81 2.43
N THR A 506 -27.09 -8.50 3.28
CA THR A 506 -28.40 -9.07 2.95
C THR A 506 -29.46 -8.53 3.91
N ALA A 507 -30.74 -8.79 3.63
CA ALA A 507 -31.84 -8.41 4.51
C ALA A 507 -32.19 -9.51 5.54
N LEU A 508 -31.25 -10.42 5.84
CA LEU A 508 -31.48 -11.55 6.74
C LEU A 508 -31.91 -11.06 8.12
N THR A 509 -33.03 -11.57 8.62
CA THR A 509 -33.57 -11.25 9.96
C THR A 509 -33.40 -12.40 10.96
N THR A 510 -33.30 -13.63 10.46
CA THR A 510 -33.06 -14.86 11.23
C THR A 510 -32.17 -15.83 10.45
N LEU A 511 -31.59 -16.80 11.15
CA LEU A 511 -30.93 -17.97 10.57
C LEU A 511 -31.70 -19.23 10.98
N PRO A 512 -31.84 -20.24 10.08
CA PRO A 512 -32.51 -21.48 10.40
C PRO A 512 -31.71 -22.31 11.41
N ASP A 513 -32.40 -23.04 12.29
CA ASP A 513 -31.75 -23.90 13.29
C ASP A 513 -30.92 -25.02 12.64
N THR A 514 -31.30 -25.46 11.44
CA THR A 514 -30.56 -26.47 10.68
C THR A 514 -29.17 -26.01 10.24
N LEU A 515 -28.85 -24.70 10.28
CA LEU A 515 -27.52 -24.19 9.93
C LEU A 515 -26.41 -24.90 10.73
N GLY A 516 -26.67 -25.27 11.99
CA GLY A 516 -25.73 -26.02 12.83
C GLY A 516 -25.36 -27.43 12.31
N GLN A 517 -26.03 -27.94 11.27
CA GLN A 517 -25.72 -29.21 10.63
C GLN A 517 -24.57 -29.12 9.60
N LEU A 518 -24.13 -27.91 9.25
CA LEU A 518 -23.00 -27.66 8.35
C LEU A 518 -21.67 -28.01 9.03
N SER A 519 -21.41 -29.30 9.25
CA SER A 519 -20.32 -29.76 10.10
C SER A 519 -18.91 -29.41 9.60
N ASN A 520 -18.76 -29.17 8.29
CA ASN A 520 -17.48 -28.80 7.67
C ASN A 520 -17.29 -27.28 7.51
N LEU A 521 -18.25 -26.45 7.92
CA LEU A 521 -18.19 -25.01 7.72
C LEU A 521 -17.02 -24.41 8.51
N GLU A 522 -16.08 -23.78 7.79
CA GLU A 522 -14.90 -23.12 8.34
C GLU A 522 -15.07 -21.59 8.38
N PHE A 523 -15.80 -21.03 7.41
CA PHE A 523 -16.03 -19.59 7.28
C PHE A 523 -17.53 -19.27 7.18
N LEU A 524 -18.01 -18.40 8.06
CA LEU A 524 -19.35 -17.85 8.01
C LEU A 524 -19.31 -16.32 8.09
N ASN A 525 -19.81 -15.65 7.06
CA ASN A 525 -19.99 -14.20 7.06
C ASN A 525 -21.45 -13.83 6.84
N ILE A 526 -22.06 -13.23 7.86
CA ILE A 526 -23.45 -12.76 7.93
C ILE A 526 -23.49 -11.29 8.37
N SER A 527 -22.42 -10.54 8.06
CA SER A 527 -22.29 -9.13 8.43
C SER A 527 -23.18 -8.24 7.59
N ASN A 528 -23.56 -7.07 8.11
CA ASN A 528 -24.43 -6.11 7.45
C ASN A 528 -25.78 -6.75 7.08
N THR A 529 -26.47 -7.22 8.11
CA THR A 529 -27.79 -7.86 8.05
C THR A 529 -28.68 -7.31 9.17
N SER A 530 -29.96 -7.66 9.17
CA SER A 530 -30.92 -7.26 10.22
C SER A 530 -31.10 -8.36 11.29
N LEU A 531 -30.06 -9.16 11.52
CA LEU A 531 -30.08 -10.25 12.51
C LEU A 531 -30.15 -9.71 13.93
N VAL A 532 -31.12 -10.19 14.71
CA VAL A 532 -31.29 -9.82 16.13
C VAL A 532 -30.68 -10.86 17.09
N THR A 533 -30.64 -12.12 16.67
CA THR A 533 -30.11 -13.25 17.45
C THR A 533 -29.42 -14.29 16.56
N LEU A 534 -28.46 -15.04 17.11
CA LEU A 534 -27.96 -16.28 16.50
C LEU A 534 -28.70 -17.50 17.09
N PRO A 535 -29.00 -18.54 16.30
CA PRO A 535 -29.61 -19.76 16.80
C PRO A 535 -28.66 -20.52 17.72
N ASP A 536 -29.20 -21.25 18.71
CA ASP A 536 -28.38 -22.05 19.65
C ASP A 536 -27.57 -23.12 18.92
N SER A 537 -28.08 -23.61 17.77
CA SER A 537 -27.40 -24.60 16.94
C SER A 537 -26.08 -24.12 16.33
N ILE A 538 -25.78 -22.80 16.36
CA ILE A 538 -24.50 -22.27 15.89
C ILE A 538 -23.31 -22.97 16.58
N GLY A 539 -23.45 -23.35 17.84
CA GLY A 539 -22.40 -24.05 18.61
C GLY A 539 -22.03 -25.44 18.07
N LEU A 540 -22.85 -26.02 17.18
CA LEU A 540 -22.59 -27.32 16.56
C LEU A 540 -21.58 -27.25 15.40
N LEU A 541 -21.25 -26.04 14.91
CA LEU A 541 -20.28 -25.81 13.83
C LEU A 541 -18.83 -25.99 14.31
N SER A 542 -18.48 -27.23 14.68
CA SER A 542 -17.22 -27.54 15.37
C SER A 542 -15.93 -27.23 14.59
N HIS A 543 -16.00 -27.11 13.26
CA HIS A 543 -14.87 -26.72 12.40
C HIS A 543 -14.82 -25.22 12.08
N LEU A 544 -15.78 -24.42 12.56
CA LEU A 544 -15.83 -22.99 12.26
C LEU A 544 -14.60 -22.28 12.82
N GLN A 545 -13.82 -21.67 11.94
CA GLN A 545 -12.61 -20.92 12.24
C GLN A 545 -12.89 -19.41 12.25
N ILE A 546 -13.78 -18.94 11.36
CA ILE A 546 -14.04 -17.52 11.16
C ILE A 546 -15.55 -17.25 11.18
N LEU A 547 -15.97 -16.36 12.08
CA LEU A 547 -17.35 -15.92 12.21
C LEU A 547 -17.44 -14.39 12.20
N PHE A 548 -18.06 -13.84 11.16
CA PHE A 548 -18.33 -12.41 11.02
C PHE A 548 -19.83 -12.12 11.08
N VAL A 549 -20.23 -11.30 12.05
CA VAL A 549 -21.61 -10.90 12.35
C VAL A 549 -21.66 -9.39 12.64
N SER A 550 -20.77 -8.60 12.02
CA SER A 550 -20.73 -7.16 12.29
C SER A 550 -21.86 -6.43 11.60
N ASP A 551 -22.19 -5.23 12.09
CA ASP A 551 -23.21 -4.38 11.47
C ASP A 551 -24.58 -5.08 11.44
N THR A 552 -25.01 -5.54 12.61
CA THR A 552 -26.30 -6.23 12.81
C THR A 552 -27.04 -5.69 14.03
N ASP A 553 -28.33 -6.02 14.17
CA ASP A 553 -29.15 -5.67 15.33
C ASP A 553 -28.96 -6.64 16.52
N LEU A 554 -27.85 -7.39 16.53
CA LEU A 554 -27.56 -8.45 17.50
C LEU A 554 -27.40 -7.89 18.92
N VAL A 555 -28.21 -8.37 19.87
CA VAL A 555 -28.21 -7.88 21.27
C VAL A 555 -27.45 -8.81 22.23
N THR A 556 -27.43 -10.11 21.95
CA THR A 556 -26.79 -11.15 22.76
C THR A 556 -26.16 -12.24 21.89
N LEU A 557 -25.16 -12.93 22.44
CA LEU A 557 -24.64 -14.19 21.87
C LEU A 557 -25.18 -15.38 22.68
N PRO A 558 -25.52 -16.51 22.04
CA PRO A 558 -25.96 -17.71 22.74
C PRO A 558 -24.80 -18.36 23.54
N GLU A 559 -25.12 -19.04 24.64
CA GLU A 559 -24.10 -19.77 25.44
C GLU A 559 -23.44 -20.92 24.65
N SER A 560 -24.09 -21.41 23.60
CA SER A 560 -23.52 -22.41 22.70
C SER A 560 -22.33 -21.87 21.90
N ILE A 561 -22.12 -20.56 21.80
CA ILE A 561 -20.98 -19.98 21.10
C ILE A 561 -19.65 -20.53 21.61
N GLY A 562 -19.53 -20.80 22.91
CA GLY A 562 -18.32 -21.38 23.51
C GLY A 562 -18.02 -22.83 23.12
N GLN A 563 -18.88 -23.48 22.32
CA GLN A 563 -18.64 -24.81 21.76
C GLN A 563 -17.83 -24.77 20.45
N LEU A 564 -17.67 -23.59 19.84
CA LEU A 564 -16.89 -23.35 18.62
C LEU A 564 -15.38 -23.41 18.87
N THR A 565 -14.88 -24.53 19.38
CA THR A 565 -13.50 -24.62 19.89
C THR A 565 -12.40 -24.42 18.83
N SER A 566 -12.75 -24.51 17.54
CA SER A 566 -11.86 -24.22 16.41
C SER A 566 -11.82 -22.74 16.01
N LEU A 567 -12.69 -21.90 16.60
CA LEU A 567 -12.85 -20.51 16.21
C LEU A 567 -11.57 -19.70 16.49
N GLU A 568 -11.01 -19.10 15.45
CA GLU A 568 -9.83 -18.24 15.50
C GLU A 568 -10.20 -16.76 15.45
N ILE A 569 -11.26 -16.40 14.73
CA ILE A 569 -11.69 -15.02 14.56
C ILE A 569 -13.19 -14.88 14.79
N LEU A 570 -13.53 -13.99 15.73
CA LEU A 570 -14.90 -13.58 16.00
C LEU A 570 -15.03 -12.06 15.86
N ASN A 571 -15.90 -11.62 14.95
CA ASN A 571 -16.27 -10.23 14.82
C ASN A 571 -17.77 -10.02 14.99
N VAL A 572 -18.12 -9.23 16.00
CA VAL A 572 -19.48 -8.82 16.35
C VAL A 572 -19.54 -7.30 16.55
N SER A 573 -18.67 -6.55 15.86
CA SER A 573 -18.63 -5.09 15.97
C SER A 573 -19.84 -4.42 15.34
N ASN A 574 -20.15 -3.19 15.76
CA ASN A 574 -21.31 -2.43 15.27
C ASN A 574 -22.62 -3.22 15.49
N THR A 575 -22.85 -3.64 16.73
CA THR A 575 -24.05 -4.38 17.14
C THR A 575 -24.63 -3.81 18.43
N GLY A 576 -25.88 -4.16 18.76
CA GLY A 576 -26.50 -3.83 20.05
C GLY A 576 -26.01 -4.68 21.24
N LEU A 577 -24.85 -5.32 21.12
CA LEU A 577 -24.39 -6.33 22.07
C LEU A 577 -24.15 -5.74 23.47
N THR A 578 -24.90 -6.22 24.46
CA THR A 578 -24.85 -5.67 25.84
C THR A 578 -23.90 -6.43 26.77
N SER A 579 -23.65 -7.71 26.49
CA SER A 579 -22.80 -8.60 27.30
C SER A 579 -22.20 -9.72 26.45
N LEU A 580 -21.07 -10.29 26.90
CA LEU A 580 -20.52 -11.54 26.38
C LEU A 580 -20.86 -12.69 27.33
N PRO A 581 -21.23 -13.90 26.84
CA PRO A 581 -21.50 -15.06 27.69
C PRO A 581 -20.21 -15.58 28.35
N GLU A 582 -20.32 -16.22 29.52
CA GLU A 582 -19.16 -16.79 30.24
C GLU A 582 -18.52 -17.96 29.47
N SER A 583 -19.29 -18.63 28.62
CA SER A 583 -18.78 -19.67 27.72
C SER A 583 -17.75 -19.16 26.71
N ILE A 584 -17.64 -17.85 26.47
CA ILE A 584 -16.64 -17.29 25.53
C ILE A 584 -15.23 -17.73 25.88
N GLY A 585 -14.88 -17.89 27.17
CA GLY A 585 -13.55 -18.33 27.60
C GLY A 585 -13.16 -19.74 27.15
N ARG A 586 -14.12 -20.55 26.67
CA ARG A 586 -13.85 -21.89 26.12
C ARG A 586 -13.25 -21.86 24.71
N LEU A 587 -13.29 -20.72 24.03
CA LEU A 587 -12.73 -20.52 22.68
C LEU A 587 -11.21 -20.40 22.71
N THR A 588 -10.53 -21.45 23.16
CA THR A 588 -9.09 -21.40 23.47
C THR A 588 -8.18 -21.20 22.24
N ASN A 589 -8.70 -21.41 21.03
CA ASN A 589 -8.01 -21.10 19.77
C ASN A 589 -8.27 -19.68 19.25
N LEU A 590 -9.16 -18.90 19.89
CA LEU A 590 -9.52 -17.56 19.44
C LEU A 590 -8.31 -16.64 19.49
N GLN A 591 -7.93 -16.10 18.34
CA GLN A 591 -6.81 -15.19 18.15
C GLN A 591 -7.29 -13.75 18.08
N ILE A 592 -8.47 -13.50 17.53
CA ILE A 592 -8.99 -12.16 17.29
C ILE A 592 -10.44 -12.07 17.73
N LEU A 593 -10.69 -11.14 18.65
CA LEU A 593 -12.03 -10.79 19.11
C LEU A 593 -12.27 -9.30 18.88
N ASN A 594 -13.27 -8.99 18.05
CA ASN A 594 -13.72 -7.63 17.82
C ASN A 594 -15.16 -7.45 18.29
N VAL A 595 -15.33 -6.63 19.33
CA VAL A 595 -16.62 -6.26 19.94
C VAL A 595 -16.80 -4.74 19.97
N SER A 596 -16.12 -4.01 19.08
CA SER A 596 -16.17 -2.55 19.05
C SER A 596 -17.52 -2.01 18.59
N ASN A 597 -17.88 -0.80 19.02
CA ASN A 597 -19.16 -0.16 18.71
C ASN A 597 -20.33 -1.05 19.17
N THR A 598 -20.35 -1.35 20.46
CA THR A 598 -21.40 -2.15 21.11
C THR A 598 -21.80 -1.51 22.43
N ASP A 599 -22.95 -1.91 22.97
CA ASP A 599 -23.45 -1.44 24.27
C ASP A 599 -22.82 -2.17 25.47
N LEU A 600 -21.67 -2.83 25.25
CA LEU A 600 -20.97 -3.63 26.24
C LEU A 600 -20.49 -2.79 27.43
N THR A 601 -20.88 -3.16 28.66
CA THR A 601 -20.53 -2.42 29.89
C THR A 601 -19.46 -3.11 30.74
N SER A 602 -19.25 -4.41 30.54
CA SER A 602 -18.22 -5.22 31.23
C SER A 602 -17.74 -6.38 30.34
N LEU A 603 -16.55 -6.92 30.64
CA LEU A 603 -16.06 -8.18 30.08
C LEU A 603 -16.14 -9.28 31.15
N PRO A 604 -16.50 -10.53 30.79
CA PRO A 604 -16.56 -11.65 31.74
C PRO A 604 -15.16 -12.04 32.25
N GLU A 605 -15.07 -12.65 33.43
CA GLU A 605 -13.78 -13.11 33.98
C GLU A 605 -13.19 -14.30 33.19
N SER A 606 -14.03 -15.04 32.47
CA SER A 606 -13.59 -16.07 31.54
C SER A 606 -12.77 -15.54 30.36
N ILE A 607 -12.76 -14.22 30.08
CA ILE A 607 -11.97 -13.65 28.98
C ILE A 607 -10.47 -13.98 29.10
N GLY A 608 -9.94 -14.11 30.32
CA GLY A 608 -8.53 -14.48 30.55
C GLY A 608 -8.18 -15.93 30.15
N GLN A 609 -9.18 -16.78 29.86
CA GLN A 609 -8.98 -18.15 29.41
C GLN A 609 -8.63 -18.25 27.92
N LEU A 610 -8.82 -17.17 27.15
CA LEU A 610 -8.51 -17.07 25.71
C LEU A 610 -6.99 -16.97 25.46
N LYS A 611 -6.23 -17.99 25.85
CA LYS A 611 -4.75 -17.94 25.88
C LYS A 611 -4.10 -17.69 24.52
N SER A 612 -4.81 -17.95 23.43
CA SER A 612 -4.37 -17.71 22.05
C SER A 612 -4.67 -16.30 21.54
N LEU A 613 -5.37 -15.46 22.31
CA LEU A 613 -5.85 -14.15 21.86
C LEU A 613 -4.66 -13.21 21.61
N ILE A 614 -4.53 -12.79 20.36
CA ILE A 614 -3.52 -11.84 19.86
C ILE A 614 -4.10 -10.43 19.83
N LYS A 615 -5.38 -10.28 19.51
CA LYS A 615 -6.05 -8.98 19.39
C LYS A 615 -7.40 -8.95 20.06
N LEU A 616 -7.62 -7.91 20.84
CA LEU A 616 -8.90 -7.59 21.46
C LEU A 616 -9.25 -6.14 21.14
N ASN A 617 -10.36 -5.94 20.45
CA ASN A 617 -10.91 -4.61 20.21
C ASN A 617 -12.24 -4.43 20.94
N VAL A 618 -12.26 -3.46 21.87
CA VAL A 618 -13.41 -3.08 22.67
C VAL A 618 -13.70 -1.57 22.55
N SER A 619 -13.26 -0.94 21.46
CA SER A 619 -13.46 0.49 21.25
C SER A 619 -14.93 0.88 21.11
N ASN A 620 -15.29 2.11 21.49
CA ASN A 620 -16.67 2.61 21.44
C ASN A 620 -17.63 1.67 22.19
N THR A 621 -17.33 1.41 23.47
CA THR A 621 -18.17 0.59 24.35
C THR A 621 -18.42 1.31 25.67
N GLY A 622 -19.42 0.85 26.42
CA GLY A 622 -19.74 1.34 27.77
C GLY A 622 -18.78 0.89 28.87
N LEU A 623 -17.66 0.23 28.55
CA LEU A 623 -16.74 -0.37 29.52
C LEU A 623 -16.20 0.62 30.55
N THR A 624 -16.43 0.34 31.83
CA THR A 624 -15.95 1.14 32.98
C THR A 624 -14.79 0.49 33.73
N SER A 625 -14.58 -0.82 33.55
CA SER A 625 -13.48 -1.57 34.16
C SER A 625 -13.02 -2.72 33.28
N LEU A 626 -11.82 -3.26 33.56
CA LEU A 626 -11.27 -4.46 32.92
C LEU A 626 -11.09 -5.57 33.99
N PRO A 627 -11.51 -6.82 33.72
CA PRO A 627 -11.40 -7.93 34.66
C PRO A 627 -9.94 -8.30 34.92
N MET A 628 -9.62 -8.77 36.13
CA MET A 628 -8.22 -9.05 36.52
C MET A 628 -7.60 -10.18 35.68
N SER A 629 -8.43 -11.13 35.24
CA SER A 629 -8.07 -12.24 34.36
C SER A 629 -7.48 -11.80 33.01
N ILE A 630 -7.76 -10.59 32.51
CA ILE A 630 -7.22 -10.10 31.23
C ILE A 630 -5.68 -10.12 31.19
N ARG A 631 -5.02 -10.04 32.36
CA ARG A 631 -3.56 -10.15 32.51
C ARG A 631 -3.00 -11.54 32.18
N GLN A 632 -3.86 -12.56 32.11
CA GLN A 632 -3.47 -13.92 31.76
C GLN A 632 -3.28 -14.11 30.25
N LEU A 633 -3.68 -13.12 29.43
CA LEU A 633 -3.56 -13.13 27.98
C LEU A 633 -2.12 -12.79 27.53
N LEU A 634 -1.20 -13.73 27.76
CA LEU A 634 0.24 -13.54 27.51
C LEU A 634 0.61 -13.35 26.03
N LEU A 635 -0.26 -13.75 25.11
CA LEU A 635 -0.08 -13.59 23.67
C LEU A 635 -0.74 -12.32 23.10
N LEU A 636 -1.46 -11.56 23.92
CA LEU A 636 -2.15 -10.35 23.48
C LEU A 636 -1.12 -9.30 23.06
N ARG A 637 -1.18 -8.91 21.78
CA ARG A 637 -0.30 -7.90 21.17
C ARG A 637 -1.00 -6.58 20.93
N GLN A 638 -2.33 -6.61 20.85
CA GLN A 638 -3.13 -5.42 20.59
C GLN A 638 -4.38 -5.42 21.46
N LEU A 639 -4.56 -4.33 22.21
CA LEU A 639 -5.74 -4.05 23.01
C LEU A 639 -6.22 -2.64 22.68
N THR A 640 -7.34 -2.54 21.97
CA THR A 640 -7.90 -1.23 21.58
C THR A 640 -9.08 -0.89 22.48
N VAL A 641 -9.00 0.23 23.19
CA VAL A 641 -9.98 0.70 24.19
C VAL A 641 -10.42 2.15 23.94
N THR A 642 -10.29 2.65 22.72
CA THR A 642 -10.69 4.02 22.35
C THR A 642 -12.17 4.26 22.62
N ALA A 643 -12.51 5.46 23.09
CA ALA A 643 -13.90 5.84 23.39
C ALA A 643 -14.65 4.86 24.31
N THR A 644 -13.95 4.36 25.33
CA THR A 644 -14.53 3.63 26.47
C THR A 644 -14.70 4.57 27.68
N LYS A 645 -15.37 4.12 28.74
CA LYS A 645 -15.47 4.85 30.03
C LYS A 645 -14.36 4.45 31.02
N LEU A 646 -13.26 3.86 30.53
CA LEU A 646 -12.12 3.46 31.37
C LEU A 646 -11.34 4.72 31.84
N PRO A 647 -10.88 4.79 33.11
CA PRO A 647 -10.01 5.86 33.62
C PRO A 647 -8.55 5.78 33.10
N ILE A 648 -8.41 5.67 31.78
CA ILE A 648 -7.15 5.64 31.03
C ILE A 648 -7.08 6.91 30.17
N PRO A 649 -6.03 7.73 30.30
CA PRO A 649 -5.85 8.90 29.47
C PRO A 649 -5.69 8.56 27.98
N PRO A 650 -6.18 9.41 27.07
CA PRO A 650 -6.12 9.21 25.63
C PRO A 650 -4.71 8.88 25.10
N GLU A 651 -3.67 9.46 25.69
CA GLU A 651 -2.26 9.32 25.27
C GLU A 651 -1.75 7.88 25.43
N ILE A 652 -2.33 7.12 26.36
CA ILE A 652 -2.03 5.71 26.62
C ILE A 652 -2.95 4.82 25.79
N ILE A 653 -4.22 5.20 25.65
CA ILE A 653 -5.20 4.56 24.76
C ILE A 653 -4.68 4.48 23.31
N GLU A 654 -4.09 5.56 22.79
CA GLU A 654 -3.54 5.65 21.43
C GLU A 654 -2.39 4.67 21.14
N SER A 655 -1.80 4.04 22.15
CA SER A 655 -0.72 3.06 21.93
C SER A 655 -1.21 1.69 21.46
N SER A 656 -2.48 1.34 21.75
CA SER A 656 -3.05 0.01 21.58
C SER A 656 -2.22 -1.16 22.15
N ASP A 657 -1.21 -0.86 22.96
CA ASP A 657 -0.26 -1.83 23.50
C ASP A 657 -0.81 -2.36 24.84
N PRO A 658 -1.13 -3.68 24.92
CA PRO A 658 -1.72 -4.27 26.11
C PRO A 658 -0.87 -4.07 27.37
N GLU A 659 0.47 -4.17 27.28
CA GLU A 659 1.30 -4.03 28.46
C GLU A 659 1.22 -2.60 29.00
N LYS A 660 1.25 -1.59 28.13
CA LYS A 660 1.14 -0.17 28.54
C LYS A 660 -0.21 0.11 29.17
N LEU A 661 -1.28 -0.34 28.52
CA LEU A 661 -2.65 -0.13 28.98
C LEU A 661 -2.90 -0.78 30.32
N LEU A 662 -2.59 -2.07 30.45
CA LEU A 662 -2.84 -2.83 31.68
C LEU A 662 -1.91 -2.37 32.81
N SER A 663 -0.63 -2.10 32.53
CA SER A 663 0.29 -1.60 33.56
C SER A 663 -0.15 -0.24 34.11
N TYR A 664 -0.60 0.67 33.24
CA TYR A 664 -1.13 1.97 33.68
C TYR A 664 -2.48 1.85 34.41
N PHE A 665 -3.40 1.04 33.88
CA PHE A 665 -4.74 0.87 34.44
C PHE A 665 -4.69 0.37 35.89
N TYR A 666 -3.78 -0.56 36.20
CA TYR A 666 -3.68 -1.15 37.53
C TYR A 666 -2.58 -0.58 38.44
N LYS A 667 -1.85 0.48 38.04
CA LYS A 667 -0.84 1.12 38.91
C LYS A 667 -1.54 2.04 39.92
N LYS A 668 -1.14 1.95 41.19
CA LYS A 668 -1.64 2.80 42.28
C LYS A 668 -1.33 4.28 42.01
N ARG A 669 -2.30 5.19 42.17
CA ARG A 669 -2.16 6.63 41.88
C ARG A 669 -2.55 7.45 43.11
N GLU A 670 -1.73 8.44 43.48
CA GLU A 670 -1.89 9.16 44.76
C GLU A 670 -2.01 10.70 44.61
N GLU A 671 -1.52 11.33 43.52
CA GLU A 671 -1.51 12.81 43.36
C GLU A 671 -2.08 13.31 42.01
N GLN A 672 -2.85 14.40 42.03
CA GLN A 672 -3.47 15.05 40.85
C GLN A 672 -2.51 16.04 40.18
N LEU A 673 -2.57 16.15 38.83
CA LEU A 673 -1.71 17.06 38.06
C LEU A 673 -1.94 18.56 38.35
N ASN A 674 -3.19 19.01 38.35
CA ASN A 674 -3.58 20.41 38.59
C ASN A 674 -2.86 21.42 37.67
N GLU A 675 -2.68 21.07 36.40
CA GLU A 675 -2.02 21.94 35.40
C GLU A 675 -2.75 21.87 34.06
N ALA A 676 -2.88 23.02 33.40
CA ALA A 676 -3.51 23.12 32.08
C ALA A 676 -2.85 24.21 31.22
N LYS A 677 -3.18 24.21 29.93
CA LYS A 677 -2.68 25.17 28.96
C LYS A 677 -3.79 26.13 28.53
N LEU A 678 -3.52 27.44 28.52
CA LEU A 678 -4.45 28.48 28.05
C LEU A 678 -3.86 29.14 26.80
N LEU A 679 -4.50 29.01 25.64
CA LEU A 679 -4.02 29.62 24.39
C LEU A 679 -4.89 30.81 23.99
N LEU A 680 -4.27 31.95 23.71
CA LEU A 680 -4.94 33.12 23.15
C LEU A 680 -4.74 33.17 21.63
N VAL A 681 -5.83 33.02 20.88
CA VAL A 681 -5.84 33.05 19.42
C VAL A 681 -6.75 34.16 18.91
N GLY A 682 -6.58 34.57 17.65
CA GLY A 682 -7.31 35.68 17.04
C GLY A 682 -6.40 36.64 16.28
N GLN A 683 -7.00 37.53 15.49
CA GLN A 683 -6.28 38.41 14.57
C GLN A 683 -5.27 39.33 15.28
N GLY A 684 -4.34 39.89 14.53
CA GLY A 684 -3.44 40.93 15.00
C GLY A 684 -4.16 42.17 15.54
N GLY A 685 -3.65 42.74 16.63
CA GLY A 685 -4.14 44.02 17.14
C GLY A 685 -5.48 43.99 17.89
N VAL A 686 -6.06 42.81 18.12
CA VAL A 686 -7.30 42.62 18.90
C VAL A 686 -7.11 42.79 20.42
N GLY A 687 -5.86 42.84 20.90
CA GLY A 687 -5.52 43.12 22.31
C GLY A 687 -5.27 41.89 23.21
N LYS A 688 -4.76 40.79 22.64
CA LYS A 688 -4.43 39.54 23.38
C LYS A 688 -3.47 39.79 24.56
N THR A 689 -2.36 40.47 24.32
CA THR A 689 -1.35 40.79 25.34
C THR A 689 -1.92 41.65 26.47
N SER A 690 -2.72 42.66 26.11
CA SER A 690 -3.41 43.51 27.08
C SER A 690 -4.44 42.72 27.90
N LEU A 691 -5.10 41.73 27.29
CA LEU A 691 -6.04 40.83 27.98
C LEU A 691 -5.32 39.95 29.00
N VAL A 692 -4.18 39.33 28.64
CA VAL A 692 -3.37 38.53 29.58
C VAL A 692 -2.96 39.36 30.80
N ARG A 693 -2.49 40.60 30.58
CA ARG A 693 -2.11 41.51 31.68
C ARG A 693 -3.27 41.79 32.61
N ARG A 694 -4.45 42.07 32.05
CA ARG A 694 -5.68 42.33 32.82
C ARG A 694 -6.14 41.09 33.58
N LEU A 695 -6.10 39.90 32.98
CA LEU A 695 -6.44 38.63 33.64
C LEU A 695 -5.53 38.33 34.84
N LYS A 696 -4.27 38.79 34.80
CA LYS A 696 -3.31 38.66 35.91
C LYS A 696 -3.34 39.84 36.90
N GLY A 697 -4.29 40.76 36.77
CA GLY A 697 -4.50 41.88 37.69
C GLY A 697 -3.67 43.15 37.41
N SER A 698 -2.96 43.23 36.29
CA SER A 698 -2.22 44.44 35.88
C SER A 698 -3.11 45.45 35.15
N ASN A 699 -2.70 46.73 35.12
CA ASN A 699 -3.39 47.80 34.39
C ASN A 699 -3.10 47.78 32.87
N PHE A 700 -3.99 48.42 32.09
CA PHE A 700 -3.82 48.63 30.65
C PHE A 700 -2.60 49.50 30.35
N ASN A 701 -1.84 49.12 29.31
CA ASN A 701 -0.71 49.91 28.82
C ASN A 701 -1.01 50.40 27.38
N PRO A 702 -1.17 51.72 27.15
CA PRO A 702 -1.43 52.26 25.81
C PRO A 702 -0.20 52.18 24.89
N GLU A 703 1.01 52.13 25.45
CA GLU A 703 2.29 52.00 24.71
C GLU A 703 2.70 50.52 24.55
N GLU A 704 1.75 49.59 24.65
CA GLU A 704 2.05 48.17 24.54
C GLU A 704 2.39 47.79 23.09
N SER A 705 3.64 47.42 22.87
CA SER A 705 4.11 46.93 21.57
C SER A 705 3.43 45.62 21.23
N LYS A 706 3.25 45.38 19.92
CA LYS A 706 2.81 44.09 19.40
C LYS A 706 3.81 43.00 19.83
N THR A 707 3.31 41.92 20.44
CA THR A 707 4.16 40.76 20.78
C THR A 707 4.84 40.22 19.52
N GLU A 708 6.16 40.06 19.58
CA GLU A 708 6.96 39.35 18.58
C GLU A 708 7.09 37.89 19.02
N GLY A 709 6.75 36.93 18.15
CA GLY A 709 6.80 35.50 18.47
C GLY A 709 5.73 35.04 19.46
N ILE A 710 6.13 34.31 20.51
CA ILE A 710 5.24 33.72 21.52
C ILE A 710 5.71 34.13 22.92
N ARG A 711 4.77 34.47 23.80
CA ARG A 711 5.04 34.70 25.23
C ARG A 711 4.29 33.67 26.07
N ILE A 712 5.03 32.90 26.88
CA ILE A 712 4.47 31.88 27.78
C ILE A 712 4.65 32.34 29.22
N GLU A 713 3.57 32.47 29.98
CA GLU A 713 3.63 32.85 31.40
C GLU A 713 2.72 32.00 32.29
N PRO A 714 3.15 31.62 33.49
CA PRO A 714 2.28 30.94 34.43
C PRO A 714 1.24 31.90 35.04
N TRP A 715 0.06 31.36 35.31
CA TRP A 715 -1.03 32.00 36.06
C TRP A 715 -1.72 30.97 36.95
N ASN A 716 -1.72 31.16 38.27
CA ASN A 716 -2.40 30.27 39.20
C ASN A 716 -3.86 30.70 39.37
N VAL A 717 -4.78 29.74 39.25
CA VAL A 717 -6.22 29.94 39.36
C VAL A 717 -6.78 29.01 40.42
N GLU A 718 -7.42 29.57 41.44
CA GLU A 718 -8.05 28.81 42.52
C GLU A 718 -9.43 28.31 42.09
N THR A 719 -9.57 26.99 41.92
CA THR A 719 -10.83 26.32 41.56
C THR A 719 -11.43 25.60 42.76
N GLY A 720 -12.71 25.23 42.68
CA GLY A 720 -13.37 24.41 43.71
C GLY A 720 -12.78 22.99 43.87
N ARG A 721 -11.96 22.54 42.91
CA ARG A 721 -11.22 21.27 42.96
C ARG A 721 -9.76 21.42 43.40
N GLY A 722 -9.26 22.65 43.56
CA GLY A 722 -7.88 22.93 43.98
C GLY A 722 -7.24 24.09 43.21
N ASN A 723 -5.97 24.38 43.49
CA ASN A 723 -5.22 25.41 42.76
C ASN A 723 -4.66 24.84 41.46
N VAL A 724 -5.05 25.40 40.32
CA VAL A 724 -4.61 24.97 38.98
C VAL A 724 -3.58 25.95 38.43
N LYS A 725 -2.42 25.45 37.99
CA LYS A 725 -1.43 26.25 37.26
C LYS A 725 -1.80 26.29 35.78
N LEU A 726 -2.05 27.48 35.24
CA LEU A 726 -2.26 27.70 33.81
C LEU A 726 -0.96 28.20 33.17
N ASN A 727 -0.49 27.49 32.15
CA ASN A 727 0.54 28.02 31.26
C ASN A 727 -0.17 28.83 30.16
N VAL A 728 -0.07 30.16 30.21
CA VAL A 728 -0.76 31.10 29.30
C VAL A 728 0.14 31.40 28.10
N TRP A 729 -0.33 31.05 26.91
CA TRP A 729 0.35 31.24 25.63
C TRP A 729 -0.27 32.42 24.89
N ASP A 730 0.46 33.54 24.84
CA ASP A 730 0.12 34.75 24.07
C ASP A 730 0.88 34.78 22.74
N PHE A 731 0.16 34.66 21.63
CA PHE A 731 0.74 34.66 20.30
C PHE A 731 0.79 36.08 19.71
N GLY A 732 1.95 36.42 19.14
CA GLY A 732 2.18 37.66 18.41
C GLY A 732 1.15 37.90 17.31
N GLY A 733 0.66 39.13 17.20
CA GLY A 733 -0.47 39.50 16.33
C GLY A 733 -0.21 39.51 14.82
N GLN A 734 0.72 38.73 14.28
CA GLN A 734 0.81 38.52 12.83
C GLN A 734 0.02 37.25 12.50
N GLU A 735 -0.59 37.18 11.32
CA GLU A 735 -1.32 35.98 10.88
C GLU A 735 -0.39 34.78 11.04
N ILE A 736 -0.66 33.97 12.07
CA ILE A 736 0.19 32.83 12.38
C ILE A 736 0.10 31.90 11.18
N MET A 737 1.24 31.64 10.53
CA MET A 737 1.25 30.82 9.31
C MET A 737 0.69 29.45 9.64
N HIS A 738 -0.39 29.04 8.95
CA HIS A 738 -1.28 27.99 9.41
C HIS A 738 -0.61 26.65 9.69
N ALA A 739 0.45 26.35 8.95
CA ALA A 739 1.25 25.15 9.12
C ALA A 739 2.19 25.16 10.35
N THR A 740 2.30 26.27 11.11
CA THR A 740 3.02 26.31 12.39
C THR A 740 2.14 25.99 13.60
N HIS A 741 0.80 26.05 13.46
CA HIS A 741 -0.14 25.75 14.54
C HIS A 741 -0.04 24.32 15.09
N GLN A 742 0.36 23.37 14.24
CA GLN A 742 0.61 21.99 14.65
C GLN A 742 1.70 21.84 15.73
N PHE A 743 2.54 22.87 15.94
CA PHE A 743 3.56 22.84 16.99
C PHE A 743 3.02 23.09 18.38
N PHE A 744 1.85 23.73 18.50
CA PHE A 744 1.41 24.26 19.78
C PHE A 744 -0.09 24.15 20.03
N MET A 745 -0.94 23.96 19.03
CA MET A 745 -2.34 23.61 19.28
C MET A 745 -2.40 22.13 19.65
N THR A 746 -2.71 21.87 20.91
CA THR A 746 -2.74 20.52 21.48
C THR A 746 -4.11 20.27 22.12
N ASN A 747 -4.38 18.99 22.37
CA ASN A 747 -5.48 18.60 23.25
C ASN A 747 -5.18 19.08 24.69
N ARG A 748 -6.15 18.98 25.60
CA ARG A 748 -6.00 19.40 27.02
C ARG A 748 -5.75 20.90 27.25
N SER A 749 -6.30 21.72 26.37
CA SER A 749 -6.11 23.17 26.39
C SER A 749 -7.45 23.91 26.56
N LEU A 750 -7.41 25.10 27.13
CA LEU A 750 -8.50 26.08 27.06
C LEU A 750 -8.11 27.14 26.03
N TYR A 751 -9.00 27.45 25.10
CA TYR A 751 -8.75 28.45 24.06
C TYR A 751 -9.55 29.72 24.33
N LEU A 752 -8.91 30.88 24.23
CA LEU A 752 -9.56 32.18 24.16
C LEU A 752 -9.44 32.71 22.73
N LEU A 753 -10.56 32.74 22.01
CA LEU A 753 -10.63 33.42 20.71
C LEU A 753 -10.93 34.90 20.95
N VAL A 754 -9.90 35.74 20.85
CA VAL A 754 -10.01 37.18 21.09
C VAL A 754 -10.41 37.89 19.79
N TRP A 755 -11.53 38.62 19.84
CA TRP A 755 -12.11 39.35 18.73
C TRP A 755 -12.22 40.85 19.07
N ASP A 756 -12.09 41.71 18.07
CA ASP A 756 -12.31 43.16 18.22
C ASP A 756 -13.81 43.46 18.04
N SER A 757 -14.50 43.90 19.09
CA SER A 757 -15.96 44.12 19.09
C SER A 757 -16.43 45.18 18.09
N ARG A 758 -15.51 45.96 17.52
CA ARG A 758 -15.79 46.98 16.51
C ARG A 758 -15.87 46.40 15.09
N GLN A 759 -15.35 45.19 14.88
CA GLN A 759 -15.25 44.55 13.57
C GLN A 759 -16.45 43.63 13.32
N GLU A 760 -17.11 43.81 12.18
CA GLU A 760 -18.06 42.84 11.63
C GLU A 760 -17.31 41.60 11.10
N ASP A 761 -17.87 40.40 11.30
CA ASP A 761 -17.32 39.17 10.74
C ASP A 761 -17.69 38.98 9.26
N ARG A 762 -17.24 39.89 8.39
CA ARG A 762 -17.63 39.92 6.96
C ARG A 762 -17.15 38.71 6.14
N TYR A 763 -16.18 37.95 6.64
CA TYR A 763 -15.54 36.84 5.90
C TYR A 763 -15.57 35.50 6.64
N GLY A 764 -16.30 35.38 7.75
CA GLY A 764 -16.34 34.15 8.55
C GLY A 764 -15.00 33.82 9.20
N LEU A 765 -14.23 34.84 9.61
CA LEU A 765 -12.94 34.67 10.28
C LEU A 765 -13.10 34.05 11.67
N ILE A 766 -14.26 34.22 12.32
CA ILE A 766 -14.55 33.53 13.58
C ILE A 766 -14.71 32.04 13.31
N ASP A 767 -15.55 31.65 12.33
CA ASP A 767 -15.69 30.26 11.87
C ASP A 767 -14.33 29.67 11.46
N TYR A 768 -13.49 30.45 10.77
CA TYR A 768 -12.13 30.08 10.41
C TYR A 768 -11.29 29.63 11.63
N TRP A 769 -11.23 30.47 12.67
CA TRP A 769 -10.45 30.16 13.87
C TRP A 769 -11.05 28.99 14.65
N LEU A 770 -12.37 28.89 14.76
CA LEU A 770 -13.04 27.81 15.47
C LEU A 770 -12.76 26.46 14.83
N GLU A 771 -12.83 26.37 13.50
CA GLU A 771 -12.52 25.13 12.79
C GLU A 771 -11.03 24.79 12.88
N LEU A 772 -10.14 25.78 12.85
CA LEU A 772 -8.70 25.55 13.06
C LEU A 772 -8.42 24.98 14.45
N ILE A 773 -9.01 25.56 15.50
CA ILE A 773 -8.88 25.06 16.88
C ILE A 773 -9.45 23.64 16.97
N ARG A 774 -10.60 23.37 16.36
CA ARG A 774 -11.19 22.03 16.33
C ARG A 774 -10.28 21.00 15.66
N SER A 775 -9.57 21.39 14.58
CA SER A 775 -8.64 20.49 13.86
C SER A 775 -7.52 19.94 14.73
N PHE A 776 -6.95 20.78 15.61
CA PHE A 776 -5.75 20.45 16.39
C PHE A 776 -6.04 20.26 17.89
N GLY A 777 -6.93 21.07 18.46
CA GLY A 777 -7.37 21.02 19.85
C GLY A 777 -8.52 20.03 20.12
N LYS A 778 -9.09 19.40 19.08
CA LYS A 778 -10.20 18.44 19.16
C LYS A 778 -11.38 19.01 19.98
N ASN A 779 -11.69 18.42 21.13
CA ASN A 779 -12.82 18.80 22.01
C ASN A 779 -12.43 19.84 23.07
N SER A 780 -11.30 20.52 22.91
CA SER A 780 -10.86 21.54 23.87
C SER A 780 -11.86 22.70 23.94
N PRO A 781 -12.25 23.17 25.15
CA PRO A 781 -13.22 24.25 25.29
C PRO A 781 -12.70 25.58 24.76
N ILE A 782 -13.63 26.39 24.22
CA ILE A 782 -13.35 27.71 23.64
C ILE A 782 -14.23 28.76 24.32
N ILE A 783 -13.63 29.89 24.69
CA ILE A 783 -14.33 31.12 25.08
C ILE A 783 -14.07 32.17 24.00
N ILE A 784 -15.12 32.82 23.50
CA ILE A 784 -15.03 33.90 22.53
C ILE A 784 -15.07 35.23 23.27
N VAL A 785 -13.95 35.95 23.25
CA VAL A 785 -13.73 37.17 24.02
C VAL A 785 -13.82 38.38 23.09
N MET A 786 -14.91 39.15 23.19
CA MET A 786 -15.15 40.37 22.42
C MET A 786 -14.52 41.56 23.15
N ASN A 787 -13.27 41.87 22.81
CA ASN A 787 -12.50 42.96 23.42
C ASN A 787 -12.83 44.33 22.79
N LYS A 788 -12.51 45.42 23.50
CA LYS A 788 -12.78 46.83 23.14
C LYS A 788 -14.28 47.19 23.15
N HIS A 789 -15.05 46.49 23.96
CA HIS A 789 -16.49 46.70 24.10
C HIS A 789 -16.87 48.13 24.54
N ASP A 790 -15.94 48.86 25.15
CA ASP A 790 -16.10 50.27 25.56
C ASP A 790 -16.26 51.25 24.38
N VAL A 791 -15.86 50.87 23.16
CA VAL A 791 -15.84 51.76 21.99
C VAL A 791 -16.98 51.46 21.00
N GLY A 792 -17.62 50.30 21.10
CA GLY A 792 -18.74 49.89 20.24
C GLY A 792 -18.86 48.37 20.11
N LYS A 793 -20.08 47.90 19.85
CA LYS A 793 -20.42 46.47 19.70
C LYS A 793 -21.11 46.24 18.35
N GLN A 794 -20.46 45.47 17.49
CA GLN A 794 -21.11 44.79 16.37
C GLN A 794 -21.71 43.47 16.86
N GLU A 795 -22.90 43.12 16.35
CA GLU A 795 -23.56 41.86 16.71
C GLU A 795 -22.88 40.69 15.98
N ILE A 796 -22.67 39.60 16.72
CA ILE A 796 -22.22 38.31 16.19
C ILE A 796 -23.37 37.32 16.41
N ASP A 797 -23.63 36.44 15.46
CA ASP A 797 -24.65 35.40 15.60
C ASP A 797 -24.17 34.27 16.53
N GLU A 798 -24.24 34.53 17.84
CA GLU A 798 -23.85 33.61 18.90
C GLU A 798 -24.61 32.26 18.79
N ALA A 799 -25.88 32.30 18.39
CA ALA A 799 -26.73 31.13 18.32
C ALA A 799 -26.30 30.17 17.18
N SER A 800 -25.90 30.72 16.03
CA SER A 800 -25.36 29.95 14.92
C SER A 800 -24.05 29.27 15.29
N ILE A 801 -23.16 29.99 15.98
CA ILE A 801 -21.86 29.45 16.42
C ILE A 801 -22.05 28.30 17.42
N VAL A 802 -22.88 28.47 18.46
CA VAL A 802 -23.16 27.38 19.44
C VAL A 802 -23.70 26.14 18.75
N ARG A 803 -24.58 26.30 17.75
CA ARG A 803 -25.15 25.17 17.00
C ARG A 803 -24.12 24.45 16.14
N LYS A 804 -23.15 25.17 15.57
CA LYS A 804 -22.08 24.62 14.73
C LYS A 804 -20.98 23.93 15.55
N TYR A 805 -20.68 24.43 16.75
CA TYR A 805 -19.56 23.97 17.59
C TYR A 805 -19.98 23.54 19.00
N PRO A 806 -20.98 22.66 19.16
CA PRO A 806 -21.59 22.36 20.46
C PRO A 806 -20.64 21.65 21.44
N MET A 807 -19.57 21.02 20.96
CA MET A 807 -18.57 20.34 21.80
C MET A 807 -17.49 21.30 22.34
N ASN A 808 -17.25 22.44 21.68
CA ASN A 808 -16.21 23.40 22.06
C ASN A 808 -16.79 24.67 22.69
N VAL A 809 -17.96 25.11 22.20
CA VAL A 809 -18.70 26.29 22.65
C VAL A 809 -20.09 25.82 23.08
N LEU A 810 -20.24 25.55 24.38
CA LEU A 810 -21.39 24.82 24.91
C LEU A 810 -22.69 25.63 24.85
N ASP A 811 -22.62 26.93 25.16
CA ASP A 811 -23.77 27.81 25.24
C ASP A 811 -23.37 29.30 25.08
N ARG A 812 -24.35 30.21 25.16
CA ARG A 812 -24.13 31.66 24.99
C ARG A 812 -23.26 32.29 26.08
N SER A 813 -23.09 31.67 27.25
CA SER A 813 -22.19 32.16 28.31
C SER A 813 -20.71 32.04 27.94
N HIS A 814 -20.37 31.40 26.81
CA HIS A 814 -19.02 31.36 26.25
C HIS A 814 -18.65 32.64 25.48
N PHE A 815 -19.60 33.57 25.28
CA PHE A 815 -19.38 34.86 24.63
C PHE A 815 -19.28 35.94 25.70
N LEU A 816 -18.09 36.51 25.86
CA LEU A 816 -17.83 37.51 26.90
C LEU A 816 -17.30 38.79 26.30
N ALA A 817 -18.01 39.89 26.57
CA ALA A 817 -17.60 41.23 26.18
C ALA A 817 -16.68 41.81 27.25
N VAL A 818 -15.49 42.25 26.85
CA VAL A 818 -14.49 42.82 27.75
C VAL A 818 -13.94 44.13 27.23
N SER A 819 -13.43 44.95 28.14
CA SER A 819 -12.62 46.11 27.81
C SER A 819 -11.31 46.03 28.56
N CYS A 820 -10.21 45.83 27.83
CA CYS A 820 -8.89 45.93 28.44
C CYS A 820 -8.61 47.36 28.95
N LEU A 821 -9.17 48.40 28.31
CA LEU A 821 -8.99 49.79 28.71
C LEU A 821 -9.63 50.07 30.08
N THR A 822 -10.93 49.79 30.23
CA THR A 822 -11.69 50.12 31.46
C THR A 822 -11.63 49.02 32.52
N GLY A 823 -11.34 47.77 32.12
CA GLY A 823 -11.41 46.59 32.97
C GLY A 823 -12.79 45.93 33.05
N ALA A 824 -13.80 46.46 32.33
CA ALA A 824 -15.14 45.86 32.28
C ALA A 824 -15.10 44.42 31.72
N GLY A 825 -15.90 43.52 32.29
CA GLY A 825 -16.01 42.11 31.89
C GLY A 825 -14.83 41.20 32.27
N ILE A 826 -13.70 41.73 32.76
CA ILE A 826 -12.50 40.94 33.08
C ILE A 826 -12.74 39.95 34.24
N LYS A 827 -13.47 40.37 35.29
CA LYS A 827 -13.81 39.47 36.42
C LYS A 827 -14.73 38.32 36.00
N GLU A 828 -15.72 38.62 35.15
CA GLU A 828 -16.63 37.60 34.59
C GLU A 828 -15.86 36.58 33.76
N LEU A 829 -14.88 37.04 32.97
CA LEU A 829 -13.98 36.16 32.22
C LEU A 829 -13.11 35.29 33.13
N GLN A 830 -12.56 35.84 34.23
CA GLN A 830 -11.81 35.05 35.21
C GLN A 830 -12.67 33.94 35.84
N GLU A 831 -13.90 34.24 36.25
CA GLU A 831 -14.82 33.24 36.81
C GLU A 831 -15.22 32.19 35.75
N LYS A 832 -15.47 32.59 34.51
CA LYS A 832 -15.80 31.62 33.43
C LYS A 832 -14.63 30.68 33.13
N ILE A 833 -13.39 31.21 33.10
CA ILE A 833 -12.18 30.39 32.96
C ILE A 833 -12.11 29.37 34.10
N LYS A 834 -12.33 29.81 35.35
CA LYS A 834 -12.37 28.93 36.52
C LYS A 834 -13.42 27.82 36.40
N THR A 835 -14.66 28.14 36.04
CA THR A 835 -15.74 27.14 35.88
C THR A 835 -15.41 26.11 34.80
N ILE A 836 -14.86 26.53 33.65
CA ILE A 836 -14.49 25.59 32.59
C ILE A 836 -13.36 24.66 33.07
N LEU A 837 -12.36 25.19 33.78
CA LEU A 837 -11.26 24.38 34.32
C LEU A 837 -11.75 23.34 35.34
N GLU A 838 -12.80 23.62 36.11
CA GLU A 838 -13.42 22.64 37.02
C GLU A 838 -14.01 21.44 36.27
N GLY A 839 -14.59 21.68 35.09
CA GLY A 839 -15.18 20.66 34.21
C GLY A 839 -14.19 19.91 33.31
N MET A 840 -12.94 20.37 33.22
CA MET A 840 -11.90 19.70 32.43
C MET A 840 -11.27 18.56 33.24
N ASP A 841 -11.90 17.38 33.27
CA ASP A 841 -11.46 16.22 34.09
C ASP A 841 -9.98 15.85 33.89
N HIS A 842 -9.47 16.04 32.69
CA HIS A 842 -8.09 15.75 32.36
C HIS A 842 -7.10 16.65 33.13
N VAL A 843 -7.46 17.88 33.53
CA VAL A 843 -6.62 18.76 34.37
C VAL A 843 -6.29 18.11 35.73
N TYR A 844 -7.20 17.29 36.23
CA TYR A 844 -7.08 16.58 37.52
C TYR A 844 -6.65 15.12 37.34
N THR A 845 -6.13 14.75 36.15
CA THR A 845 -5.66 13.37 35.91
C THR A 845 -4.58 13.02 36.94
N PRO A 846 -4.74 11.92 37.68
CA PRO A 846 -3.75 11.52 38.66
C PRO A 846 -2.50 10.97 37.99
N TRP A 847 -1.33 11.43 38.42
CA TRP A 847 -0.02 11.03 37.91
C TRP A 847 0.76 10.21 38.95
N PRO A 848 1.64 9.30 38.51
CA PRO A 848 2.64 8.70 39.39
C PRO A 848 3.59 9.77 39.94
N THR A 849 3.96 9.69 41.22
CA THR A 849 4.87 10.65 41.88
C THR A 849 6.22 10.80 41.16
N ASP A 850 6.71 9.73 40.54
CA ASP A 850 7.96 9.74 39.78
C ASP A 850 7.90 10.61 38.50
N TRP A 851 6.71 10.77 37.90
CA TRP A 851 6.53 11.60 36.71
C TRP A 851 6.70 13.10 37.03
N PHE A 852 6.24 13.53 38.21
CA PHE A 852 6.45 14.91 38.67
C PHE A 852 7.93 15.25 38.85
N LYS A 853 8.74 14.31 39.37
CA LYS A 853 10.20 14.49 39.52
C LYS A 853 10.88 14.69 38.16
N ILE A 854 10.50 13.88 37.17
CA ILE A 854 11.05 13.97 35.81
C ILE A 854 10.65 15.30 35.16
N LYS A 855 9.38 15.73 35.31
CA LYS A 855 8.90 17.04 34.81
C LYS A 855 9.74 18.19 35.38
N GLY A 856 9.94 18.24 36.71
CA GLY A 856 10.76 19.27 37.35
C GLY A 856 12.21 19.26 36.85
N CYS A 857 12.81 18.08 36.66
CA CYS A 857 14.16 17.95 36.12
C CYS A 857 14.27 18.52 34.69
N LEU A 858 13.28 18.25 33.83
CA LEU A 858 13.26 18.79 32.47
C LEU A 858 13.07 20.31 32.44
N GLU A 859 12.18 20.86 33.25
CA GLU A 859 11.97 22.31 33.38
C GLU A 859 13.25 23.04 33.85
N ASP A 860 14.04 22.42 34.73
CA ASP A 860 15.32 22.99 35.18
C ASP A 860 16.45 22.84 34.16
N LEU A 861 16.46 21.76 33.38
CA LEU A 861 17.43 21.56 32.29
C LEU A 861 17.18 22.50 31.11
N GLN A 862 15.93 22.79 30.79
CA GLN A 862 15.57 23.73 29.72
C GLN A 862 16.09 25.14 29.95
N LYS A 863 16.26 25.56 31.22
CA LYS A 863 16.91 26.83 31.57
C LYS A 863 18.39 26.89 31.18
N LYS A 864 19.02 25.72 30.94
CA LYS A 864 20.45 25.57 30.64
C LYS A 864 20.71 25.20 29.18
N THR A 865 19.82 24.43 28.56
CA THR A 865 19.93 23.99 27.16
C THR A 865 18.56 24.02 26.47
N PRO A 866 18.44 24.60 25.26
CA PRO A 866 17.15 24.71 24.57
C PRO A 866 16.66 23.39 23.94
N HIS A 867 17.51 22.36 23.89
CA HIS A 867 17.15 21.06 23.37
C HIS A 867 17.96 19.94 24.04
N LEU A 868 17.42 18.72 24.00
CA LEU A 868 17.96 17.52 24.62
C LEU A 868 17.81 16.33 23.66
N LYS A 869 18.77 15.40 23.70
CA LYS A 869 18.66 14.13 22.97
C LYS A 869 17.64 13.22 23.64
N TYR A 870 16.93 12.40 22.86
CA TYR A 870 15.96 11.45 23.41
C TYR A 870 16.59 10.51 24.45
N LYS A 871 17.83 10.07 24.20
CA LYS A 871 18.56 9.17 25.10
C LYS A 871 18.73 9.79 26.49
N ASP A 872 19.06 11.08 26.56
CA ASP A 872 19.26 11.76 27.83
C ASP A 872 17.94 11.89 28.60
N PHE A 873 16.81 12.10 27.91
CA PHE A 873 15.47 12.01 28.52
C PHE A 873 15.20 10.62 29.11
N ILE A 874 15.56 9.56 28.38
CA ILE A 874 15.40 8.18 28.85
C ILE A 874 16.28 7.90 30.07
N ASP A 875 17.50 8.44 30.10
CA ASP A 875 18.39 8.29 31.23
C ASP A 875 17.87 9.05 32.47
N ILE A 876 17.28 10.24 32.30
CA ILE A 876 16.56 10.96 33.37
C ILE A 876 15.37 10.13 33.88
N CYS A 877 14.61 9.49 32.99
CA CYS A 877 13.50 8.62 33.39
C CYS A 877 13.98 7.43 34.23
N LYS A 878 15.04 6.74 33.79
CA LYS A 878 15.63 5.60 34.50
C LYS A 878 16.16 5.99 35.89
N GLN A 879 16.80 7.16 36.01
CA GLN A 879 17.29 7.68 37.29
C GLN A 879 16.16 7.97 38.29
N ASN A 880 14.94 8.23 37.80
CA ASN A 880 13.76 8.51 38.60
C ASN A 880 12.77 7.31 38.65
N ASN A 881 13.26 6.07 38.56
CA ASN A 881 12.47 4.83 38.65
C ASN A 881 11.42 4.60 37.54
N VAL A 882 11.46 5.35 36.44
CA VAL A 882 10.63 5.11 35.25
C VAL A 882 11.45 4.34 34.22
N ILE A 883 11.50 3.02 34.41
CA ILE A 883 12.39 2.12 33.64
C ILE A 883 11.73 1.60 32.35
N LYS A 884 10.41 1.35 32.39
CA LYS A 884 9.68 0.78 31.25
C LYS A 884 9.57 1.79 30.10
N GLY A 885 9.94 1.38 28.89
CA GLY A 885 9.86 2.23 27.69
C GLY A 885 8.44 2.73 27.38
N ALA A 886 7.43 1.96 27.80
CA ALA A 886 6.02 2.32 27.78
C ALA A 886 5.71 3.60 28.55
N ASP A 887 6.12 3.64 29.82
CA ASP A 887 5.88 4.75 30.73
C ASP A 887 6.65 6.00 30.27
N GLN A 888 7.88 5.81 29.74
CA GLN A 888 8.70 6.88 29.18
C GLN A 888 8.04 7.54 27.96
N GLU A 889 7.47 6.73 27.06
CA GLU A 889 6.77 7.21 25.87
C GLU A 889 5.43 7.88 26.20
N ALA A 890 4.67 7.36 27.15
CA ALA A 890 3.46 8.02 27.63
C ALA A 890 3.80 9.38 28.27
N LEU A 891 4.80 9.42 29.13
CA LEU A 891 5.23 10.64 29.81
C LEU A 891 5.67 11.73 28.82
N ILE A 892 6.50 11.41 27.83
CA ILE A 892 6.96 12.44 26.87
C ILE A 892 5.81 13.02 26.03
N ARG A 893 4.79 12.22 25.71
CA ARG A 893 3.57 12.72 25.03
C ARG A 893 2.75 13.62 25.94
N PHE A 894 2.58 13.25 27.21
CA PHE A 894 1.92 14.10 28.21
C PHE A 894 2.62 15.47 28.34
N LEU A 895 3.95 15.45 28.44
CA LEU A 895 4.75 16.68 28.51
C LEU A 895 4.66 17.49 27.21
N HIS A 896 4.47 16.81 26.06
CA HIS A 896 4.23 17.46 24.78
C HIS A 896 2.88 18.20 24.74
N ASP A 897 1.81 17.54 25.15
CA ASP A 897 0.46 18.12 25.13
C ASP A 897 0.29 19.26 26.14
N LEU A 898 0.94 19.17 27.30
CA LEU A 898 1.04 20.25 28.29
C LEU A 898 1.84 21.45 27.78
N GLY A 899 2.63 21.26 26.71
CA GLY A 899 3.54 22.27 26.18
C GLY A 899 4.76 22.51 27.07
N THR A 900 5.12 21.56 27.94
CA THR A 900 6.38 21.60 28.71
C THR A 900 7.56 21.32 27.79
N VAL A 901 7.42 20.39 26.85
CA VAL A 901 8.44 20.07 25.83
C VAL A 901 7.78 19.94 24.46
N ILE A 902 8.54 20.04 23.38
CA ILE A 902 8.09 19.60 22.05
C ILE A 902 8.93 18.39 21.64
N CYS A 903 8.29 17.29 21.23
CA CYS A 903 9.02 16.07 20.88
C CYS A 903 8.62 15.50 19.52
N PHE A 904 9.62 15.27 18.65
CA PHE A 904 9.44 14.75 17.29
C PHE A 904 10.20 13.44 17.06
N ARG A 905 9.91 12.43 17.89
CA ARG A 905 10.65 11.16 17.96
C ARG A 905 10.65 10.33 16.66
N ASP A 906 9.64 10.48 15.82
CA ASP A 906 9.39 9.59 14.68
C ASP A 906 10.17 9.97 13.39
N ASP A 907 11.08 10.95 13.43
CA ASP A 907 11.82 11.42 12.23
C ASP A 907 13.35 11.22 12.32
N PRO A 908 13.96 10.47 11.39
CA PRO A 908 15.39 10.14 11.43
C PRO A 908 16.28 11.34 11.16
N LYS A 909 15.80 12.36 10.44
CA LYS A 909 16.55 13.61 10.20
C LYS A 909 16.60 14.51 11.43
N LEU A 910 15.66 14.33 12.37
CA LEU A 910 15.57 15.10 13.62
C LEU A 910 16.11 14.34 14.84
N TYR A 911 16.68 13.15 14.64
CA TYR A 911 17.08 12.24 15.72
C TYR A 911 18.14 12.81 16.69
N ALA A 912 18.92 13.82 16.25
CA ALA A 912 19.98 14.40 17.06
C ALA A 912 19.47 15.17 18.30
N ASN A 913 18.33 15.88 18.19
CA ASN A 913 17.80 16.81 19.19
C ASN A 913 16.27 16.70 19.30
N THR A 914 15.75 15.64 19.90
CA THR A 914 14.33 15.29 19.78
C THR A 914 13.41 15.91 20.84
N VAL A 915 13.93 16.33 22.00
CA VAL A 915 13.14 16.95 23.07
C VAL A 915 13.51 18.42 23.13
N LEU A 916 12.57 19.29 22.81
CA LEU A 916 12.80 20.70 22.50
C LEU A 916 12.11 21.60 23.50
N ASP A 917 12.74 22.73 23.82
CA ASP A 917 12.07 23.88 24.41
C ASP A 917 11.10 24.48 23.37
N PRO A 918 9.79 24.57 23.69
CA PRO A 918 8.83 25.19 22.80
C PRO A 918 9.15 26.64 22.45
N TYR A 919 9.75 27.42 23.37
CA TYR A 919 10.07 28.82 23.12
C TYR A 919 11.16 28.96 22.07
N TRP A 920 12.25 28.20 22.22
CA TRP A 920 13.36 28.19 21.27
C TRP A 920 12.95 27.82 19.84
N ILE A 921 12.18 26.74 19.66
CA ILE A 921 11.85 26.30 18.30
C ILE A 921 10.89 27.26 17.58
N THR A 922 9.92 27.80 18.33
CA THR A 922 8.94 28.72 17.77
C THR A 922 9.58 30.04 17.39
N ASP A 923 10.44 30.59 18.25
CA ASP A 923 11.21 31.80 17.96
C ASP A 923 12.10 31.64 16.72
N GLY A 924 12.80 30.51 16.57
CA GLY A 924 13.64 30.22 15.41
C GLY A 924 12.86 30.16 14.09
N VAL A 925 11.79 29.36 14.04
CA VAL A 925 10.94 29.24 12.84
C VAL A 925 10.27 30.58 12.49
N TYR A 926 9.82 31.33 13.51
CA TYR A 926 9.16 32.62 13.35
C TYR A 926 10.12 33.72 12.82
N SER A 927 11.36 33.72 13.30
CA SER A 927 12.40 34.65 12.84
C SER A 927 12.70 34.48 11.34
N ILE A 928 12.72 33.24 10.85
CA ILE A 928 12.92 32.93 9.43
C ILE A 928 11.72 33.39 8.60
N ILE A 929 10.52 32.98 8.97
CA ILE A 929 9.29 33.27 8.22
C ILE A 929 9.03 34.78 8.10
N ASN A 930 9.29 35.54 9.16
CA ASN A 930 9.05 36.99 9.18
C ASN A 930 10.29 37.81 8.79
N SER A 931 11.33 37.15 8.27
CA SER A 931 12.52 37.84 7.78
C SER A 931 12.15 38.76 6.62
N LYS A 932 12.53 40.03 6.75
CA LYS A 932 12.40 41.02 5.67
C LYS A 932 13.22 40.60 4.44
N ILE A 933 14.40 39.99 4.65
CA ILE A 933 15.31 39.54 3.59
C ILE A 933 14.60 38.49 2.72
N ILE A 934 14.05 37.45 3.36
CA ILE A 934 13.37 36.34 2.66
C ILE A 934 12.08 36.83 2.00
N THR A 935 11.35 37.75 2.64
CA THR A 935 10.12 38.34 2.09
C THR A 935 10.41 39.16 0.82
N ILE A 936 11.47 39.98 0.82
CA ILE A 936 11.90 40.74 -0.36
C ILE A 936 12.28 39.80 -1.51
N ASN A 937 12.94 38.67 -1.18
CA ASN A 937 13.32 37.63 -2.12
C ASN A 937 12.17 36.66 -2.48
N LYS A 938 10.90 37.05 -2.22
CA LYS A 938 9.70 36.28 -2.61
C LYS A 938 9.70 34.84 -2.06
N GLY A 939 10.25 34.65 -0.87
CA GLY A 939 10.32 33.34 -0.20
C GLY A 939 11.57 32.52 -0.49
N LEU A 940 12.45 32.96 -1.40
CA LEU A 940 13.73 32.30 -1.70
C LEU A 940 14.81 32.73 -0.70
N PHE A 941 15.61 31.76 -0.24
CA PHE A 941 16.76 32.01 0.65
C PHE A 941 17.81 30.91 0.56
N GLU A 942 19.04 31.23 0.95
CA GLU A 942 20.17 30.31 1.09
C GLU A 942 20.44 30.01 2.57
N PRO A 943 21.04 28.85 2.91
CA PRO A 943 21.38 28.54 4.30
C PRO A 943 22.26 29.59 5.00
N ASP A 944 23.09 30.32 4.24
CA ASP A 944 23.94 31.37 4.80
C ASP A 944 23.15 32.61 5.23
N ASP A 945 22.00 32.90 4.61
CA ASP A 945 21.08 33.97 5.03
C ASP A 945 20.56 33.75 6.45
N LEU A 946 20.56 32.49 6.95
CA LEU A 946 20.13 32.17 8.30
C LEU A 946 21.05 32.74 9.38
N GLN A 947 22.31 33.03 9.07
CA GLN A 947 23.26 33.60 10.03
C GLN A 947 22.92 35.05 10.38
N ASP A 948 22.34 35.78 9.42
CA ASP A 948 21.89 37.18 9.60
C ASP A 948 20.51 37.27 10.27
N ILE A 949 19.73 36.18 10.20
CA ILE A 949 18.36 36.11 10.75
C ILE A 949 18.36 35.53 12.16
N LEU A 950 19.16 34.49 12.40
CA LEU A 950 19.22 33.76 13.67
C LEU A 950 20.51 34.11 14.42
N PRO A 951 20.44 34.75 15.60
CA PRO A 951 21.62 35.13 16.36
C PRO A 951 22.50 33.92 16.70
N SER A 952 23.78 33.94 16.30
CA SER A 952 24.70 32.78 16.45
C SER A 952 24.92 32.35 17.90
N GLU A 953 24.75 33.25 18.87
CA GLU A 953 24.80 32.94 20.32
C GLU A 953 23.62 32.08 20.79
N LYS A 954 22.45 32.23 20.15
CA LYS A 954 21.21 31.52 20.49
C LYS A 954 20.96 30.31 19.57
N TYR A 955 21.42 30.39 18.32
CA TYR A 955 21.27 29.38 17.28
C TYR A 955 22.60 29.12 16.56
N PRO A 956 23.47 28.25 17.13
CA PRO A 956 24.68 27.77 16.46
C PRO A 956 24.37 27.11 15.10
N LEU A 957 25.38 26.98 14.23
CA LEU A 957 25.22 26.43 12.86
C LEU A 957 24.54 25.04 12.82
N VAL A 958 24.78 24.18 13.82
CA VAL A 958 24.13 22.85 13.91
C VAL A 958 22.62 22.99 14.12
N ASP A 959 22.21 23.97 14.91
CA ASP A 959 20.83 24.24 15.26
C ASP A 959 20.07 24.92 14.13
N GLN A 960 20.73 25.81 13.38
CA GLN A 960 20.14 26.41 12.17
C GLN A 960 19.77 25.33 11.15
N LYS A 961 20.65 24.33 10.94
CA LYS A 961 20.35 23.16 10.09
C LYS A 961 19.19 22.34 10.63
N TYR A 962 19.08 22.22 11.95
CA TYR A 962 17.99 21.51 12.60
C TYR A 962 16.63 22.21 12.40
N ILE A 963 16.57 23.54 12.59
CA ILE A 963 15.38 24.35 12.32
C ILE A 963 14.96 24.23 10.86
N LEU A 964 15.91 24.29 9.92
CA LEU A 964 15.64 24.14 8.50
C LEU A 964 15.09 22.74 8.15
N ALA A 965 15.68 21.67 8.70
CA ALA A 965 15.18 20.31 8.53
C ALA A 965 13.75 20.17 9.09
N MET A 966 13.46 20.86 10.19
CA MET A 966 12.12 20.91 10.77
C MET A 966 11.13 21.62 9.85
N MET A 967 11.47 22.79 9.33
CA MET A 967 10.62 23.52 8.37
C MET A 967 10.30 22.66 7.14
N GLN A 968 11.23 21.83 6.67
CA GLN A 968 10.98 20.88 5.58
C GLN A 968 10.02 19.75 6.00
N LYS A 969 10.23 19.15 7.18
CA LYS A 969 9.37 18.10 7.73
C LYS A 969 7.90 18.54 7.79
N PHE A 970 7.68 19.79 8.20
CA PHE A 970 6.35 20.36 8.37
C PHE A 970 5.79 21.03 7.11
N GLU A 971 6.42 20.77 5.96
CA GLU A 971 5.96 21.24 4.66
C GLU A 971 5.83 22.76 4.60
N LEU A 972 6.71 23.49 5.33
CA LEU A 972 6.79 24.94 5.31
C LEU A 972 7.70 25.44 4.18
N CYS A 973 8.70 24.65 3.82
CA CYS A 973 9.65 24.96 2.76
C CYS A 973 10.12 23.69 2.06
N PHE A 974 10.72 23.87 0.88
CA PHE A 974 11.43 22.80 0.18
C PHE A 974 12.72 23.31 -0.45
N ARG A 975 13.64 22.39 -0.73
CA ARG A 975 14.90 22.69 -1.40
C ARG A 975 14.64 22.75 -2.91
N VAL A 976 14.97 23.88 -3.54
CA VAL A 976 14.79 24.11 -4.98
C VAL A 976 15.99 23.57 -5.76
N ASN A 977 17.21 23.86 -5.28
CA ASN A 977 18.46 23.39 -5.88
C ASN A 977 19.51 23.10 -4.80
N LYS A 978 20.80 22.90 -5.18
CA LYS A 978 21.85 22.57 -4.21
C LYS A 978 22.03 23.65 -3.12
N ASN A 979 21.72 24.92 -3.36
CA ASN A 979 22.01 25.99 -2.39
C ASN A 979 20.79 26.80 -1.95
N GLN A 980 19.60 26.61 -2.54
CA GLN A 980 18.43 27.45 -2.28
C GLN A 980 17.20 26.68 -1.80
N TYR A 981 16.44 27.36 -0.94
CA TYR A 981 15.18 26.90 -0.35
C TYR A 981 14.07 27.91 -0.65
N LEU A 982 12.83 27.43 -0.72
CA LEU A 982 11.64 28.26 -0.98
C LEU A 982 10.59 28.05 0.11
N ILE A 983 10.01 29.14 0.60
CA ILE A 983 8.82 29.18 1.48
C ILE A 983 7.60 29.58 0.64
N PRO A 984 6.71 28.64 0.25
CA PRO A 984 5.62 28.94 -0.68
C PRO A 984 4.60 29.95 -0.16
N GLU A 985 4.44 30.08 1.17
CA GLU A 985 3.50 31.02 1.78
C GLU A 985 3.88 32.50 1.55
N LEU A 986 5.17 32.76 1.28
CA LEU A 986 5.75 34.07 0.99
C LEU A 986 5.79 34.39 -0.52
N LEU A 987 5.24 33.50 -1.36
CA LEU A 987 5.14 33.75 -2.79
C LEU A 987 4.23 34.96 -3.09
N PRO A 988 4.43 35.62 -4.25
CA PRO A 988 3.52 36.65 -4.72
C PRO A 988 2.09 36.14 -4.86
N LYS A 989 1.10 37.01 -4.61
CA LYS A 989 -0.32 36.69 -4.84
C LYS A 989 -0.70 36.65 -6.33
N GLN A 990 0.03 37.37 -7.17
CA GLN A 990 -0.29 37.48 -8.60
C GLN A 990 0.12 36.21 -9.35
N GLU A 991 -0.80 35.71 -10.18
CA GLU A 991 -0.54 34.67 -11.16
C GLU A 991 0.48 35.18 -12.21
N PRO A 992 1.48 34.38 -12.59
CA PRO A 992 2.44 34.78 -13.63
C PRO A 992 1.76 35.05 -14.98
N GLU A 993 2.14 36.13 -15.67
CA GLU A 993 1.53 36.54 -16.95
C GLU A 993 1.62 35.48 -18.06
N TYR A 994 2.65 34.61 -18.03
CA TYR A 994 2.84 33.54 -19.00
C TYR A 994 3.06 32.19 -18.31
N LEU A 995 2.03 31.34 -18.36
CA LEU A 995 2.00 30.01 -17.73
C LEU A 995 2.52 28.87 -18.61
N SER A 996 2.64 29.04 -19.93
CA SER A 996 2.90 27.92 -20.86
C SER A 996 1.91 26.74 -20.69
N PHE A 997 0.68 27.05 -20.29
CA PHE A 997 -0.45 26.13 -20.12
C PHE A 997 -1.62 26.63 -20.99
N PRO A 998 -2.37 25.76 -21.67
CA PRO A 998 -3.41 26.22 -22.60
C PRO A 998 -4.53 26.92 -21.84
N VAL A 999 -4.88 28.11 -22.33
CA VAL A 999 -5.98 28.93 -21.79
C VAL A 999 -7.33 28.20 -21.88
N LYS A 1000 -7.47 27.23 -22.80
CA LYS A 1000 -8.70 26.43 -23.01
C LYS A 1000 -8.66 25.03 -22.41
N ALA A 1001 -7.64 24.66 -21.64
CA ALA A 1001 -7.60 23.35 -21.00
C ALA A 1001 -8.85 23.20 -20.10
N PRO A 1002 -9.59 22.09 -20.19
CA PRO A 1002 -10.81 21.93 -19.40
C PRO A 1002 -10.48 21.72 -17.93
N CYS A 1003 -11.34 22.25 -17.06
CA CYS A 1003 -11.37 21.88 -15.66
C CYS A 1003 -11.89 20.43 -15.58
N VAL A 1004 -11.15 19.55 -14.92
CA VAL A 1004 -11.51 18.14 -14.78
C VAL A 1004 -12.02 17.81 -13.37
N TYR A 1005 -11.67 18.62 -12.38
CA TYR A 1005 -12.07 18.38 -10.98
C TYR A 1005 -12.04 19.66 -10.15
N VAL A 1006 -12.98 19.79 -9.22
CA VAL A 1006 -13.07 20.93 -8.29
C VAL A 1006 -13.29 20.43 -6.86
N TYR A 1007 -12.49 20.88 -5.90
CA TYR A 1007 -12.82 20.75 -4.49
C TYR A 1007 -13.56 21.99 -3.99
N SER A 1008 -14.69 21.79 -3.32
CA SER A 1008 -15.39 22.81 -2.53
C SER A 1008 -15.10 22.59 -1.05
N TYR A 1009 -14.86 23.65 -0.29
CA TYR A 1009 -14.51 23.57 1.13
C TYR A 1009 -15.49 24.34 2.03
N ASN A 1010 -15.68 23.85 3.26
CA ASN A 1010 -16.31 24.66 4.33
C ASN A 1010 -15.46 25.91 4.65
N ILE A 1011 -14.13 25.72 4.71
CA ILE A 1011 -13.09 26.75 4.83
C ILE A 1011 -11.88 26.29 4.02
N LEU A 1012 -11.19 27.19 3.30
CA LEU A 1012 -9.96 26.87 2.59
C LEU A 1012 -8.74 27.60 3.20
N PRO A 1013 -7.95 26.96 4.08
CA PRO A 1013 -6.71 27.54 4.58
C PRO A 1013 -5.66 27.71 3.49
N SER A 1014 -4.86 28.79 3.53
CA SER A 1014 -3.74 28.96 2.58
C SER A 1014 -2.69 27.84 2.68
N SER A 1015 -2.60 27.15 3.82
CA SER A 1015 -1.71 26.00 4.00
C SER A 1015 -2.03 24.82 3.08
N VAL A 1016 -3.27 24.69 2.57
CA VAL A 1016 -3.63 23.60 1.66
C VAL A 1016 -2.81 23.69 0.37
N ILE A 1017 -2.79 24.88 -0.25
CA ILE A 1017 -2.07 25.08 -1.51
C ILE A 1017 -0.55 25.16 -1.30
N SER A 1018 -0.06 25.81 -0.22
CA SER A 1018 1.38 25.91 0.03
C SER A 1018 2.02 24.55 0.35
N ARG A 1019 1.35 23.69 1.13
CA ARG A 1019 1.80 22.31 1.37
C ARG A 1019 1.68 21.43 0.13
N PHE A 1020 0.65 21.65 -0.71
CA PHE A 1020 0.52 20.96 -1.98
C PHE A 1020 1.70 21.24 -2.92
N ILE A 1021 2.12 22.51 -3.02
CA ILE A 1021 3.33 22.92 -3.77
C ILE A 1021 4.58 22.19 -3.25
N VAL A 1022 4.79 22.13 -1.93
CA VAL A 1022 5.93 21.42 -1.33
C VAL A 1022 5.94 19.92 -1.70
N ARG A 1023 4.77 19.28 -1.64
CA ARG A 1023 4.63 17.84 -1.91
C ARG A 1023 4.92 17.51 -3.36
N LEU A 1024 4.42 18.31 -4.31
CA LEU A 1024 4.60 18.07 -5.74
C LEU A 1024 5.79 18.82 -6.37
N ARG A 1025 6.75 19.27 -5.55
CA ARG A 1025 7.94 20.00 -6.00
C ARG A 1025 8.70 19.36 -7.19
N LYS A 1026 8.72 18.02 -7.27
CA LYS A 1026 9.41 17.28 -8.35
C LYS A 1026 8.75 17.46 -9.72
N TYR A 1027 7.46 17.81 -9.74
CA TYR A 1027 6.66 17.94 -10.94
C TYR A 1027 6.40 19.40 -11.33
N ILE A 1028 6.88 20.37 -10.55
CA ILE A 1028 6.72 21.79 -10.87
C ILE A 1028 7.34 22.08 -12.24
N TYR A 1029 6.55 22.67 -13.12
CA TYR A 1029 6.97 23.03 -14.46
C TYR A 1029 7.58 24.44 -14.47
N ASP A 1030 8.88 24.55 -14.81
CA ASP A 1030 9.56 25.82 -15.11
C ASP A 1030 9.38 26.91 -14.03
N ASP A 1031 9.44 26.50 -12.75
CA ASP A 1031 9.23 27.36 -11.58
C ASP A 1031 7.92 28.19 -11.62
N LYS A 1032 6.89 27.68 -12.30
CA LYS A 1032 5.57 28.32 -12.41
C LYS A 1032 4.69 28.00 -11.22
N TYR A 1033 4.86 28.78 -10.16
CA TYR A 1033 4.03 28.77 -8.96
C TYR A 1033 3.82 30.18 -8.42
N TRP A 1034 2.73 30.37 -7.67
CA TRP A 1034 2.43 31.58 -6.91
C TRP A 1034 1.65 31.18 -5.66
N LYS A 1035 1.28 32.16 -4.83
CA LYS A 1035 0.68 31.89 -3.51
C LYS A 1035 -0.59 31.03 -3.58
N THR A 1036 -1.32 31.05 -4.69
CA THR A 1036 -2.60 30.35 -4.85
C THR A 1036 -2.65 29.39 -6.04
N GLY A 1037 -1.51 29.02 -6.63
CA GLY A 1037 -1.51 28.04 -7.70
C GLY A 1037 -0.15 27.58 -8.20
N VAL A 1038 -0.16 26.52 -9.02
CA VAL A 1038 1.05 25.86 -9.53
C VAL A 1038 0.75 25.13 -10.85
N VAL A 1039 1.74 25.14 -11.75
CA VAL A 1039 1.74 24.31 -12.98
C VAL A 1039 2.64 23.10 -12.78
N LEU A 1040 2.13 21.92 -13.12
CA LEU A 1040 2.78 20.63 -12.98
C LEU A 1040 2.96 19.96 -14.34
N SER A 1041 4.05 19.21 -14.51
CA SER A 1041 4.33 18.43 -15.72
C SER A 1041 4.81 17.02 -15.38
N PHE A 1042 4.04 16.04 -15.83
CA PHE A 1042 4.31 14.62 -15.72
C PHE A 1042 4.83 14.10 -17.06
N LYS A 1043 6.13 14.30 -17.32
CA LYS A 1043 6.75 14.04 -18.62
C LYS A 1043 6.57 12.59 -19.10
N GLU A 1044 6.71 11.62 -18.19
CA GLU A 1044 6.54 10.18 -18.45
C GLU A 1044 5.14 9.82 -18.97
N LYS A 1045 4.12 10.58 -18.56
CA LYS A 1045 2.72 10.38 -18.96
C LYS A 1045 2.25 11.37 -20.02
N LYS A 1046 3.11 12.31 -20.42
CA LYS A 1046 2.79 13.41 -21.36
C LYS A 1046 1.57 14.25 -20.92
N VAL A 1047 1.41 14.47 -19.61
CA VAL A 1047 0.31 15.25 -19.03
C VAL A 1047 0.84 16.49 -18.32
N LYS A 1048 0.17 17.63 -18.51
CA LYS A 1048 0.34 18.85 -17.71
C LYS A 1048 -0.92 19.11 -16.90
N ALA A 1049 -0.75 19.64 -15.69
CA ALA A 1049 -1.86 20.03 -14.83
C ALA A 1049 -1.64 21.44 -14.26
N LEU A 1050 -2.71 22.20 -14.13
CA LEU A 1050 -2.74 23.50 -13.48
C LEU A 1050 -3.70 23.41 -12.30
N VAL A 1051 -3.19 23.72 -11.11
CA VAL A 1051 -3.98 23.71 -9.87
C VAL A 1051 -4.09 25.14 -9.36
N ARG A 1052 -5.31 25.65 -9.18
CA ARG A 1052 -5.58 27.00 -8.64
C ARG A 1052 -6.53 26.94 -7.45
N ALA A 1053 -6.31 27.81 -6.48
CA ALA A 1053 -7.15 27.95 -5.29
C ALA A 1053 -7.75 29.35 -5.20
N ASP A 1054 -9.06 29.43 -4.97
CA ASP A 1054 -9.76 30.65 -4.58
C ASP A 1054 -10.07 30.58 -3.07
N LEU A 1055 -9.29 31.32 -2.29
CA LEU A 1055 -9.44 31.35 -0.82
C LEU A 1055 -10.74 32.01 -0.38
N THR A 1056 -11.27 32.96 -1.16
CA THR A 1056 -12.52 33.67 -0.84
C THR A 1056 -13.73 32.87 -1.29
N GLY A 1057 -13.67 32.28 -2.48
CA GLY A 1057 -14.68 31.35 -3.00
C GLY A 1057 -14.68 29.99 -2.32
N LYS A 1058 -13.62 29.66 -1.56
CA LYS A 1058 -13.42 28.40 -0.82
C LYS A 1058 -13.42 27.17 -1.74
N PHE A 1059 -12.75 27.27 -2.89
CA PHE A 1059 -12.61 26.14 -3.81
C PHE A 1059 -11.21 26.04 -4.39
N LEU A 1060 -10.88 24.84 -4.90
CA LEU A 1060 -9.65 24.54 -5.60
C LEU A 1060 -10.01 23.82 -6.90
N GLU A 1061 -9.51 24.30 -8.03
CA GLU A 1061 -9.75 23.76 -9.36
C GLU A 1061 -8.50 23.07 -9.93
N ILE A 1062 -8.72 22.00 -10.69
CA ILE A 1062 -7.68 21.21 -11.37
C ILE A 1062 -8.01 21.19 -12.86
N LEU A 1063 -7.13 21.79 -13.66
CA LEU A 1063 -7.20 21.81 -15.12
C LEU A 1063 -6.10 20.91 -15.68
N MET A 1064 -6.37 20.18 -16.77
CA MET A 1064 -5.43 19.21 -17.32
C MET A 1064 -5.34 19.23 -18.85
N GLU A 1065 -4.15 18.92 -19.37
CA GLU A 1065 -3.89 18.73 -20.79
C GLU A 1065 -2.94 17.53 -21.03
N PRO A 1066 -3.35 16.49 -21.79
CA PRO A 1066 -4.73 16.21 -22.18
C PRO A 1066 -5.61 15.93 -20.94
N ALA A 1067 -6.92 16.14 -21.08
CA ALA A 1067 -7.88 16.00 -19.98
C ALA A 1067 -8.48 14.60 -19.84
N ASN A 1068 -8.36 13.77 -20.88
CA ASN A 1068 -8.97 12.45 -20.97
C ASN A 1068 -7.89 11.37 -21.20
N GLY A 1069 -8.27 10.11 -21.00
CA GLY A 1069 -7.42 8.93 -21.19
C GLY A 1069 -6.74 8.44 -19.92
N SER A 1070 -6.25 7.20 -19.95
CA SER A 1070 -5.68 6.50 -18.79
C SER A 1070 -4.57 7.29 -18.09
N SER A 1071 -3.67 7.91 -18.86
CA SER A 1071 -2.58 8.74 -18.32
C SER A 1071 -3.07 9.99 -17.58
N ALA A 1072 -4.13 10.64 -18.07
CA ALA A 1072 -4.73 11.80 -17.40
C ALA A 1072 -5.43 11.38 -16.10
N ARG A 1073 -6.17 10.26 -16.11
CA ARG A 1073 -6.81 9.70 -14.91
C ARG A 1073 -5.80 9.33 -13.83
N ILE A 1074 -4.70 8.68 -14.21
CA ILE A 1074 -3.61 8.34 -13.27
C ILE A 1074 -3.02 9.62 -12.64
N VAL A 1075 -2.70 10.63 -13.46
CA VAL A 1075 -2.13 11.90 -12.95
C VAL A 1075 -3.12 12.66 -12.06
N LEU A 1076 -4.40 12.70 -12.43
CA LEU A 1076 -5.46 13.28 -11.61
C LEU A 1076 -5.49 12.59 -10.25
N ASN A 1077 -5.51 11.25 -10.23
CA ASN A 1077 -5.54 10.48 -8.99
C ASN A 1077 -4.27 10.69 -8.14
N VAL A 1078 -3.08 10.90 -8.72
CA VAL A 1078 -1.88 11.32 -7.97
C VAL A 1078 -2.10 12.68 -7.30
N ILE A 1079 -2.65 13.67 -8.01
CA ILE A 1079 -2.97 14.99 -7.46
C ILE A 1079 -3.99 14.87 -6.32
N LEU A 1080 -5.10 14.15 -6.54
CA LEU A 1080 -6.15 13.92 -5.55
C LEU A 1080 -5.60 13.21 -4.31
N CYS A 1081 -4.72 12.21 -4.46
CA CYS A 1081 -4.04 11.55 -3.33
C CYS A 1081 -3.26 12.52 -2.45
N HIS A 1082 -2.47 13.41 -3.07
CA HIS A 1082 -1.65 14.36 -2.31
C HIS A 1082 -2.52 15.40 -1.59
N LEU A 1083 -3.63 15.84 -2.20
CA LEU A 1083 -4.61 16.71 -1.57
C LEU A 1083 -5.34 16.01 -0.43
N HIS A 1084 -5.78 14.76 -0.62
CA HIS A 1084 -6.43 13.95 0.41
C HIS A 1084 -5.58 13.84 1.67
N LYS A 1085 -4.29 13.53 1.53
CA LYS A 1085 -3.36 13.47 2.68
C LYS A 1085 -3.21 14.82 3.41
N ILE A 1086 -3.36 15.95 2.71
CA ILE A 1086 -3.38 17.26 3.35
C ILE A 1086 -4.71 17.44 4.10
N HIS A 1087 -5.84 17.06 3.49
CA HIS A 1087 -7.16 17.14 4.12
C HIS A 1087 -7.24 16.28 5.38
N GLU A 1088 -6.76 15.05 5.36
CA GLU A 1088 -6.70 14.15 6.53
C GLU A 1088 -5.91 14.76 7.70
N SER A 1089 -4.83 15.49 7.39
CA SER A 1089 -4.04 16.15 8.43
C SER A 1089 -4.73 17.36 9.07
N ILE A 1090 -5.87 17.80 8.54
CA ILE A 1090 -6.68 18.92 9.02
C ILE A 1090 -8.11 18.41 9.27
N THR A 1091 -8.31 17.76 10.42
CA THR A 1091 -9.52 16.96 10.71
C THR A 1091 -10.87 17.71 10.63
N SER A 1092 -10.89 19.04 10.71
CA SER A 1092 -12.10 19.86 10.55
C SER A 1092 -12.37 20.33 9.11
N LEU A 1093 -11.46 20.06 8.18
CA LEU A 1093 -11.59 20.43 6.79
C LEU A 1093 -12.57 19.49 6.07
N LYS A 1094 -13.73 20.01 5.68
CA LYS A 1094 -14.70 19.27 4.86
C LYS A 1094 -14.50 19.65 3.40
N ALA A 1095 -13.81 18.79 2.67
CA ALA A 1095 -13.57 18.93 1.23
C ALA A 1095 -14.56 18.03 0.47
N SER A 1096 -15.45 18.62 -0.33
CA SER A 1096 -16.33 17.90 -1.27
C SER A 1096 -15.75 18.00 -2.67
N GLY A 1097 -15.41 16.86 -3.25
CA GLY A 1097 -14.91 16.76 -4.62
C GLY A 1097 -16.06 16.78 -5.62
N LYS A 1098 -15.89 17.53 -6.72
CA LYS A 1098 -16.91 17.74 -7.73
C LYS A 1098 -16.36 17.59 -9.13
N ILE A 1099 -17.17 16.97 -10.00
CA ILE A 1099 -16.86 16.73 -11.40
C ILE A 1099 -17.64 17.74 -12.25
N PRO A 1100 -16.97 18.63 -13.00
CA PRO A 1100 -17.63 19.53 -13.93
C PRO A 1100 -18.15 18.78 -15.16
N LEU A 1101 -19.33 19.18 -15.66
CA LEU A 1101 -19.88 18.63 -16.90
C LEU A 1101 -19.13 19.15 -18.13
N SER A 1102 -18.75 18.25 -19.04
CA SER A 1102 -17.88 18.57 -20.20
C SER A 1102 -18.41 19.70 -21.11
N ASN A 1103 -19.73 19.83 -21.25
CA ASN A 1103 -20.37 20.86 -22.09
C ASN A 1103 -20.93 22.05 -21.28
N HIS A 1104 -20.93 21.93 -19.95
CA HIS A 1104 -21.50 22.89 -19.00
C HIS A 1104 -20.63 22.92 -17.73
N PRO A 1105 -19.39 23.43 -17.81
CA PRO A 1105 -18.43 23.38 -16.70
C PRO A 1105 -18.90 24.13 -15.45
N GLU A 1106 -19.88 25.03 -15.59
CA GLU A 1106 -20.58 25.70 -14.48
C GLU A 1106 -21.44 24.75 -13.63
N VAL A 1107 -21.83 23.60 -14.18
CA VAL A 1107 -22.59 22.57 -13.47
C VAL A 1107 -21.63 21.56 -12.85
N LEU A 1108 -21.53 21.60 -11.53
CA LEU A 1108 -20.63 20.77 -10.73
C LEU A 1108 -21.41 19.61 -10.09
N LEU A 1109 -21.03 18.38 -10.42
CA LEU A 1109 -21.64 17.16 -9.90
C LEU A 1109 -20.86 16.66 -8.69
N ASP A 1110 -21.53 16.42 -7.57
CA ASP A 1110 -20.88 15.92 -6.36
C ASP A 1110 -20.39 14.47 -6.57
N HIS A 1111 -19.08 14.25 -6.40
CA HIS A 1111 -18.43 12.97 -6.70
C HIS A 1111 -18.94 11.85 -5.80
N GLU A 1112 -19.14 12.12 -4.51
CA GLU A 1112 -19.63 11.12 -3.55
C GLU A 1112 -21.09 10.76 -3.82
N ASN A 1113 -21.92 11.74 -4.16
CA ASN A 1113 -23.30 11.48 -4.54
C ASN A 1113 -23.40 10.65 -5.82
N LEU A 1114 -22.58 10.92 -6.84
CA LEU A 1114 -22.51 10.08 -8.05
C LEU A 1114 -22.10 8.65 -7.73
N THR A 1115 -21.09 8.48 -6.87
CA THR A 1115 -20.64 7.17 -6.36
C THR A 1115 -21.80 6.44 -5.67
N ASP A 1116 -22.51 7.12 -4.77
CA ASP A 1116 -23.65 6.54 -4.05
C ASP A 1116 -24.85 6.26 -4.96
N MET A 1117 -25.09 7.07 -5.98
CA MET A 1117 -26.10 6.81 -7.01
C MET A 1117 -25.76 5.54 -7.79
N LEU A 1118 -24.50 5.36 -8.20
CA LEU A 1118 -24.06 4.15 -8.89
C LEU A 1118 -24.22 2.91 -8.00
N ARG A 1119 -23.85 3.01 -6.71
CA ARG A 1119 -24.07 1.96 -5.71
C ARG A 1119 -25.55 1.60 -5.52
N ASN A 1120 -26.42 2.60 -5.57
CA ASN A 1120 -27.88 2.45 -5.50
C ASN A 1120 -28.53 2.13 -6.86
N LYS A 1121 -27.75 1.73 -7.87
CA LYS A 1121 -28.20 1.36 -9.22
C LYS A 1121 -28.97 2.47 -9.96
N MET A 1122 -28.74 3.73 -9.61
CA MET A 1122 -29.23 4.89 -10.36
C MET A 1122 -28.25 5.24 -11.47
N GLU A 1123 -28.55 4.86 -12.71
CA GLU A 1123 -27.67 5.11 -13.86
C GLU A 1123 -27.83 6.51 -14.45
N LYS A 1124 -28.98 7.15 -14.23
CA LYS A 1124 -29.37 8.40 -14.86
C LYS A 1124 -30.05 9.31 -13.84
N TYR A 1125 -29.66 10.58 -13.81
CA TYR A 1125 -30.34 11.59 -13.01
C TYR A 1125 -30.28 12.95 -13.67
N ILE A 1126 -31.10 13.88 -13.18
CA ILE A 1126 -31.08 15.28 -13.62
C ILE A 1126 -30.45 16.10 -12.48
N PRO A 1127 -29.23 16.63 -12.66
CA PRO A 1127 -28.57 17.46 -11.66
C PRO A 1127 -29.38 18.73 -11.35
N GLN A 1128 -29.34 19.17 -10.10
CA GLN A 1128 -30.03 20.39 -9.67
C GLN A 1128 -29.52 21.61 -10.47
N GLY A 1129 -30.42 22.36 -11.08
CA GLY A 1129 -30.08 23.51 -11.93
C GLY A 1129 -29.72 23.15 -13.38
N TYR A 1130 -29.70 21.87 -13.74
CA TYR A 1130 -29.52 21.39 -15.11
C TYR A 1130 -30.82 20.74 -15.62
N LYS A 1131 -31.09 20.85 -16.93
CA LYS A 1131 -32.35 20.38 -17.53
C LYS A 1131 -32.25 19.04 -18.23
N ASN A 1132 -31.04 18.54 -18.49
CA ASN A 1132 -30.84 17.29 -19.22
C ASN A 1132 -30.42 16.16 -18.27
N ILE A 1133 -30.66 14.94 -18.71
CA ILE A 1133 -30.24 13.72 -18.02
C ILE A 1133 -28.73 13.58 -18.16
N VAL A 1134 -28.07 13.21 -17.07
CA VAL A 1134 -26.66 12.84 -17.02
C VAL A 1134 -26.55 11.36 -16.69
N VAL A 1135 -25.70 10.64 -17.43
CA VAL A 1135 -25.36 9.24 -17.14
C VAL A 1135 -24.28 9.22 -16.06
N VAL A 1136 -24.60 8.61 -14.93
CA VAL A 1136 -23.76 8.62 -13.71
C VAL A 1136 -22.41 7.95 -13.97
N ARG A 1137 -22.42 6.75 -14.57
CA ARG A 1137 -21.21 5.97 -14.88
C ARG A 1137 -20.24 6.73 -15.78
N GLU A 1138 -20.73 7.35 -16.84
CA GLU A 1138 -19.89 8.15 -17.77
C GLU A 1138 -19.19 9.33 -17.09
N GLN A 1139 -19.75 9.90 -16.01
CA GLN A 1139 -19.08 10.99 -15.29
C GLN A 1139 -17.99 10.46 -14.36
N LEU A 1140 -18.23 9.31 -13.73
CA LEU A 1140 -17.27 8.65 -12.84
C LEU A 1140 -16.07 8.09 -13.60
N GLU A 1141 -16.29 7.43 -14.74
CA GLU A 1141 -15.23 6.88 -15.59
C GLU A 1141 -14.23 7.94 -16.13
N LYS A 1142 -14.61 9.22 -16.13
CA LYS A 1142 -13.70 10.33 -16.52
C LYS A 1142 -12.62 10.59 -15.48
N VAL A 1143 -12.88 10.28 -14.21
CA VAL A 1143 -11.99 10.64 -13.09
C VAL A 1143 -11.48 9.42 -12.32
N GLU A 1144 -12.22 8.31 -12.35
CA GLU A 1144 -11.89 7.08 -11.63
C GLU A 1144 -11.04 6.12 -12.46
N LEU A 1145 -10.24 5.33 -11.76
CA LEU A 1145 -9.44 4.28 -12.38
C LEU A 1145 -10.35 3.10 -12.71
N SER A 1146 -10.36 2.68 -13.97
CA SER A 1146 -11.30 1.67 -14.46
C SER A 1146 -10.72 0.26 -14.54
N THR A 1147 -9.40 0.08 -14.36
CA THR A 1147 -8.73 -1.22 -14.47
C THR A 1147 -7.70 -1.47 -13.36
N ASN A 1148 -7.44 -2.75 -13.06
CA ASN A 1148 -6.37 -3.16 -12.13
C ASN A 1148 -4.98 -2.69 -12.61
N ASP A 1149 -4.79 -2.54 -13.92
CA ASP A 1149 -3.52 -2.09 -14.49
C ASP A 1149 -3.31 -0.59 -14.40
N GLU A 1150 -4.37 0.23 -14.50
CA GLU A 1150 -4.29 1.65 -14.14
C GLU A 1150 -3.89 1.82 -12.67
N PHE A 1151 -4.38 0.94 -11.80
CA PHE A 1151 -4.04 0.92 -10.39
C PHE A 1151 -2.57 0.49 -10.14
N LYS A 1152 -2.07 -0.56 -10.82
CA LYS A 1152 -0.63 -0.94 -10.79
C LYS A 1152 0.27 0.17 -11.33
N LYS A 1153 -0.12 0.82 -12.43
CA LYS A 1153 0.60 1.96 -13.04
C LYS A 1153 0.64 3.17 -12.10
N LEU A 1154 -0.44 3.42 -11.35
CA LEU A 1154 -0.48 4.43 -10.29
C LEU A 1154 0.49 4.10 -9.15
N LEU A 1155 0.55 2.83 -8.70
CA LEU A 1155 1.52 2.38 -7.67
C LEU A 1155 2.98 2.63 -8.09
N ASN A 1156 3.31 2.45 -9.37
CA ASN A 1156 4.65 2.69 -9.91
C ASN A 1156 5.05 4.17 -10.00
N MET A 1157 4.08 5.10 -10.07
CA MET A 1157 4.34 6.55 -10.12
C MET A 1157 4.62 7.19 -8.75
N PHE A 1158 4.40 6.45 -7.66
CA PHE A 1158 4.78 6.91 -6.34
C PHE A 1158 6.28 6.70 -6.10
N ASP A 1159 6.95 7.78 -5.68
CA ASP A 1159 8.31 7.73 -5.14
C ASP A 1159 8.38 6.60 -4.09
N LYS A 1160 9.26 5.60 -4.27
CA LYS A 1160 9.50 4.55 -3.25
C LYS A 1160 9.84 5.15 -1.87
N SER A 1161 10.29 6.41 -1.81
CA SER A 1161 10.54 7.16 -0.57
C SER A 1161 9.28 7.67 0.17
N LEU A 1162 8.10 7.68 -0.45
CA LEU A 1162 6.82 7.87 0.26
C LEU A 1162 6.37 6.59 0.98
N PHE A 1163 6.97 5.44 0.63
CA PHE A 1163 6.83 4.15 1.31
C PHE A 1163 8.05 3.77 2.16
N ASN A 1164 9.08 4.62 2.23
CA ASN A 1164 10.26 4.42 3.06
C ASN A 1164 10.59 5.68 3.87
N PHE A 1165 9.97 5.78 5.05
CA PHE A 1165 10.61 6.37 6.22
C PHE A 1165 10.77 5.27 7.27
N ASN A 1166 11.96 4.68 7.32
CA ASN A 1166 12.44 4.05 8.54
C ASN A 1166 12.55 5.13 9.61
N ASN A 1167 11.59 5.20 10.54
CA ASN A 1167 11.92 5.39 11.95
C ASN A 1167 10.87 4.82 12.90
N SER A 1168 11.43 4.02 13.79
CA SER A 1168 10.90 3.28 14.93
C SER A 1168 10.01 4.05 15.92
N ASN A 1169 8.94 3.36 16.34
CA ASN A 1169 8.24 3.42 17.63
C ASN A 1169 7.00 4.31 17.83
N LYS A 1170 6.32 4.66 16.74
CA LYS A 1170 4.86 4.68 16.68
C LYS A 1170 4.43 3.92 15.43
N LYS A 1171 3.81 2.75 15.58
CA LYS A 1171 2.95 2.20 14.53
C LYS A 1171 1.74 3.12 14.41
N ILE A 1172 1.89 4.23 13.70
CA ILE A 1172 0.79 4.73 12.89
C ILE A 1172 1.00 3.99 11.57
N THR A 1173 0.39 2.82 11.48
CA THR A 1173 0.20 2.09 10.24
C THR A 1173 -0.64 2.97 9.33
N PHE A 1174 0.00 3.87 8.58
CA PHE A 1174 -0.60 4.34 7.34
C PHE A 1174 -0.49 3.16 6.40
N LYS A 1175 -1.51 2.32 6.44
CA LYS A 1175 -1.66 1.24 5.50
C LYS A 1175 -1.82 1.88 4.13
N THR A 1176 -1.20 1.27 3.12
CA THR A 1176 -1.53 1.50 1.72
C THR A 1176 -3.06 1.43 1.51
N GLU A 1177 -3.78 0.71 2.37
CA GLU A 1177 -5.25 0.68 2.49
C GLU A 1177 -5.93 2.04 2.67
N ASP A 1178 -5.38 3.07 3.31
CA ASP A 1178 -6.14 4.32 3.56
C ASP A 1178 -6.19 5.27 2.35
N ILE A 1179 -5.15 5.22 1.50
CA ILE A 1179 -5.16 5.87 0.18
C ILE A 1179 -6.05 5.08 -0.79
N ILE A 1180 -6.05 3.74 -0.66
CA ILE A 1180 -6.99 2.85 -1.35
C ILE A 1180 -8.42 3.09 -0.84
N ASN A 1181 -8.65 3.41 0.43
CA ASN A 1181 -9.98 3.69 0.98
C ASN A 1181 -10.55 5.04 0.52
N GLY A 1182 -9.69 6.03 0.28
CA GLY A 1182 -10.08 7.33 -0.29
C GLY A 1182 -10.33 7.30 -1.80
N LEU A 1183 -9.65 6.40 -2.54
CA LEU A 1183 -9.76 6.30 -4.01
C LEU A 1183 -10.68 5.15 -4.48
N VAL A 1184 -10.86 4.09 -3.69
CA VAL A 1184 -11.66 2.90 -4.01
C VAL A 1184 -13.01 2.96 -3.30
N LYS A 1185 -13.72 4.10 -3.44
CA LYS A 1185 -15.16 4.12 -3.14
C LYS A 1185 -15.99 3.45 -4.27
N ASN A 1186 -15.43 3.08 -5.42
CA ASN A 1186 -16.23 2.80 -6.62
C ASN A 1186 -15.99 1.49 -7.39
N THR A 1187 -15.47 0.45 -6.77
CA THR A 1187 -15.58 -0.91 -7.33
C THR A 1187 -16.32 -1.82 -6.36
N GLN A 1188 -17.22 -2.65 -6.88
CA GLN A 1188 -18.08 -3.62 -6.18
C GLN A 1188 -17.31 -4.73 -5.45
N PHE A 1189 -16.34 -4.37 -4.62
CA PHE A 1189 -15.66 -5.22 -3.64
C PHE A 1189 -15.72 -4.54 -2.27
N ALA A 1190 -16.95 -4.32 -1.79
CA ALA A 1190 -17.23 -3.84 -0.44
C ALA A 1190 -17.72 -5.02 0.41
N THR A 1191 -16.82 -5.96 0.73
CA THR A 1191 -17.10 -7.00 1.74
C THR A 1191 -15.85 -7.60 2.38
N LEU A 1192 -14.86 -6.76 2.70
CA LEU A 1192 -13.77 -7.12 3.62
C LEU A 1192 -13.32 -5.93 4.49
N LYS A 1193 -14.15 -4.88 4.62
CA LYS A 1193 -13.80 -3.62 5.30
C LYS A 1193 -14.61 -3.37 6.58
N GLN A 1194 -14.55 -4.26 7.56
CA GLN A 1194 -14.74 -3.87 8.97
C GLN A 1194 -14.18 -4.88 9.99
N ILE A 1195 -13.00 -5.46 9.74
CA ILE A 1195 -12.15 -6.02 10.80
C ILE A 1195 -10.72 -5.58 10.51
N HIS A 1196 -10.19 -4.73 11.37
CA HIS A 1196 -8.76 -4.51 11.45
C HIS A 1196 -8.06 -5.79 11.92
N ILE A 1197 -7.67 -6.66 10.99
CA ILE A 1197 -6.56 -7.57 11.19
C ILE A 1197 -5.35 -6.99 10.46
N ASP A 1198 -4.54 -6.19 11.16
CA ASP A 1198 -3.12 -6.06 10.84
C ASP A 1198 -2.49 -7.47 10.75
N TRP A 1199 -2.38 -8.04 9.56
CA TRP A 1199 -1.56 -9.22 9.31
C TRP A 1199 -0.08 -8.82 9.41
N HIS A 1200 0.40 -8.75 10.65
CA HIS A 1200 1.82 -8.77 10.96
C HIS A 1200 2.15 -10.08 11.65
N LEU A 1201 2.01 -11.19 10.91
CA LEU A 1201 2.63 -12.46 11.28
C LEU A 1201 4.12 -12.35 10.94
N LYS A 1202 4.93 -12.23 11.98
CA LYS A 1202 6.39 -12.24 11.86
C LYS A 1202 6.85 -13.65 11.44
N PRO A 1203 7.85 -13.80 10.54
CA PRO A 1203 8.48 -15.08 10.20
C PRO A 1203 9.01 -15.87 11.43
N GLU A 1204 9.22 -15.18 12.55
CA GLU A 1204 9.58 -15.74 13.86
C GLU A 1204 8.57 -16.79 14.40
N LEU A 1205 7.30 -16.79 13.98
CA LEU A 1205 6.27 -17.75 14.45
C LEU A 1205 6.40 -19.15 13.83
N LEU A 1206 6.95 -19.27 12.61
CA LEU A 1206 7.27 -20.56 11.97
C LEU A 1206 8.36 -21.33 12.73
N SER A 1207 9.29 -20.61 13.34
CA SER A 1207 10.40 -21.20 14.10
C SER A 1207 9.99 -21.81 15.44
N LYS A 1208 8.80 -21.47 15.97
CA LYS A 1208 8.35 -21.88 17.32
C LYS A 1208 7.16 -22.86 17.34
N SER A 1209 6.51 -23.10 16.19
CA SER A 1209 5.42 -24.09 16.09
C SER A 1209 5.96 -25.53 15.99
N LYS A 1210 5.53 -26.40 16.92
CA LYS A 1210 5.86 -27.84 16.94
C LYS A 1210 4.87 -28.72 16.14
N SER A 1211 3.76 -28.17 15.64
CA SER A 1211 2.73 -28.91 14.92
C SER A 1211 2.99 -28.87 13.40
N ALA A 1212 3.18 -30.03 12.77
CA ALA A 1212 3.33 -30.16 11.32
C ALA A 1212 2.05 -29.74 10.56
N GLN A 1213 0.89 -29.85 11.21
CA GLN A 1213 -0.42 -29.54 10.62
C GLN A 1213 -0.65 -28.04 10.47
N ASN A 1214 -0.24 -27.23 11.46
CA ASN A 1214 -0.35 -25.76 11.39
C ASN A 1214 0.62 -25.17 10.36
N LYS A 1215 1.75 -25.84 10.09
CA LYS A 1215 2.70 -25.46 9.03
C LYS A 1215 2.15 -25.77 7.63
N LYS A 1216 1.37 -26.85 7.50
CA LYS A 1216 0.70 -27.24 6.25
C LYS A 1216 -0.48 -26.31 5.92
N ILE A 1217 -1.27 -25.91 6.92
CA ILE A 1217 -2.37 -24.93 6.78
C ILE A 1217 -1.83 -23.54 6.39
N TYR A 1218 -0.73 -23.09 7.02
CA TYR A 1218 -0.08 -21.81 6.67
C TYR A 1218 0.44 -21.81 5.22
N PHE A 1219 0.88 -22.97 4.72
CA PHE A 1219 1.33 -23.12 3.33
C PHE A 1219 0.15 -23.13 2.34
N GLU A 1220 -0.96 -23.80 2.66
CA GLU A 1220 -2.18 -23.75 1.83
C GLU A 1220 -2.80 -22.33 1.79
N ILE A 1221 -2.70 -21.55 2.87
CA ILE A 1221 -3.11 -20.14 2.90
C ILE A 1221 -2.18 -19.23 2.06
N LEU A 1222 -0.87 -19.51 2.05
CA LEU A 1222 0.08 -18.81 1.16
C LEU A 1222 -0.12 -19.21 -0.30
N LYS A 1223 -0.48 -20.47 -0.55
CA LYS A 1223 -0.78 -21.03 -1.87
C LYS A 1223 -2.07 -20.43 -2.44
N SER A 1224 -3.14 -20.29 -1.65
CA SER A 1224 -4.37 -19.62 -2.09
C SER A 1224 -4.19 -18.11 -2.33
N HIS A 1225 -3.27 -17.46 -1.58
CA HIS A 1225 -3.00 -16.04 -1.76
C HIS A 1225 -2.09 -15.72 -2.98
N PHE A 1226 -1.22 -16.66 -3.37
CA PHE A 1226 -0.38 -16.54 -4.58
C PHE A 1226 -1.06 -17.06 -5.85
N LEU A 1227 -2.03 -17.96 -5.74
CA LEU A 1227 -2.78 -18.54 -6.87
C LEU A 1227 -4.14 -17.88 -7.11
N GLY A 1228 -4.47 -16.80 -6.38
CA GLY A 1228 -5.70 -16.05 -6.58
C GLY A 1228 -5.63 -15.12 -7.80
N LYS A 1229 -6.08 -15.64 -8.95
CA LYS A 1229 -6.32 -14.99 -10.27
C LYS A 1229 -5.11 -14.79 -11.19
N GLU A 1230 -4.66 -15.88 -11.81
CA GLU A 1230 -4.03 -15.88 -13.15
C GLU A 1230 -4.72 -16.97 -13.99
N SER A 1231 -4.87 -16.77 -15.31
CA SER A 1231 -5.45 -17.76 -16.23
C SER A 1231 -4.51 -18.97 -16.41
N GLU A 1232 -5.08 -20.15 -16.73
CA GLU A 1232 -4.37 -21.43 -16.77
C GLU A 1232 -3.15 -21.47 -17.71
N ASN A 1233 -3.04 -20.56 -18.69
CA ASN A 1233 -1.88 -20.47 -19.57
C ASN A 1233 -0.62 -19.88 -18.91
N GLN A 1234 -0.76 -19.09 -17.83
CA GLN A 1234 0.39 -18.67 -17.01
C GLN A 1234 0.87 -19.76 -16.02
N VAL A 1235 0.10 -20.85 -15.88
CA VAL A 1235 0.38 -21.97 -14.96
C VAL A 1235 1.34 -22.98 -15.59
N GLN A 1236 1.46 -23.09 -16.91
CA GLN A 1236 2.38 -24.08 -17.53
C GLN A 1236 3.86 -23.64 -17.52
N VAL A 1237 4.16 -22.34 -17.62
CA VAL A 1237 5.55 -21.84 -17.51
C VAL A 1237 6.02 -21.82 -16.04
N LYS A 1238 5.09 -21.69 -15.08
CA LYS A 1238 5.38 -21.71 -13.63
C LYS A 1238 5.32 -23.11 -12.98
N ARG A 1239 4.64 -24.12 -13.57
CA ARG A 1239 4.55 -25.49 -13.03
C ARG A 1239 5.91 -26.19 -12.88
N LYS A 1240 6.86 -25.97 -13.78
CA LYS A 1240 8.24 -26.51 -13.65
C LYS A 1240 9.04 -25.88 -12.50
N SER A 1241 8.70 -24.66 -12.08
CA SER A 1241 9.30 -23.98 -10.93
C SER A 1241 8.59 -24.31 -9.61
N TYR A 1242 7.30 -24.68 -9.66
CA TYR A 1242 6.48 -25.06 -8.50
C TYR A 1242 6.68 -26.51 -8.04
N ASP A 1243 6.84 -27.48 -8.94
CA ASP A 1243 7.13 -28.88 -8.56
C ASP A 1243 8.49 -29.04 -7.86
N VAL A 1244 9.42 -28.13 -8.14
CA VAL A 1244 10.71 -28.00 -7.42
C VAL A 1244 10.51 -27.32 -6.06
N LEU A 1245 9.64 -26.31 -5.99
CA LEU A 1245 9.29 -25.58 -4.76
C LEU A 1245 8.55 -26.46 -3.74
N GLU A 1246 7.58 -27.26 -4.18
CA GLU A 1246 6.78 -28.14 -3.33
C GLU A 1246 7.63 -29.30 -2.80
N LYS A 1247 8.51 -29.88 -3.62
CA LYS A 1247 9.50 -30.87 -3.16
C LYS A 1247 10.50 -30.28 -2.16
N GLU A 1248 11.04 -29.08 -2.39
CA GLU A 1248 11.99 -28.46 -1.45
C GLU A 1248 11.32 -28.08 -0.11
N ILE A 1249 10.06 -27.61 -0.14
CA ILE A 1249 9.29 -27.20 1.05
C ILE A 1249 8.78 -28.40 1.85
N LEU A 1250 8.32 -29.48 1.20
CA LEU A 1250 7.93 -30.72 1.90
C LEU A 1250 9.14 -31.40 2.55
N THR A 1251 10.32 -31.32 1.94
CA THR A 1251 11.57 -31.82 2.54
C THR A 1251 12.02 -30.96 3.74
N LEU A 1252 11.64 -29.68 3.77
CA LEU A 1252 11.93 -28.73 4.86
C LEU A 1252 11.01 -28.92 6.08
N ILE A 1253 9.77 -29.39 5.91
CA ILE A 1253 8.81 -29.63 7.00
C ILE A 1253 9.27 -30.78 7.92
N GLU A 1254 10.09 -31.70 7.43
CA GLU A 1254 10.58 -32.86 8.19
C GLU A 1254 11.91 -32.61 8.95
N SER A 1255 12.54 -31.43 8.83
CA SER A 1255 13.82 -31.12 9.50
C SER A 1255 13.70 -30.10 10.64
N PRO A 1256 14.55 -30.18 11.69
CA PRO A 1256 14.54 -29.21 12.80
C PRO A 1256 15.20 -27.88 12.39
N PHE A 1257 14.43 -26.78 12.40
CA PHE A 1257 14.87 -25.45 11.92
C PHE A 1257 15.83 -24.71 12.87
N SER A 1258 16.77 -23.97 12.27
CA SER A 1258 17.59 -22.90 12.86
C SER A 1258 17.03 -21.51 12.52
N GLU A 1259 17.30 -20.50 13.36
CA GLU A 1259 16.62 -19.18 13.37
C GLU A 1259 16.84 -18.29 12.10
N SER A 1260 17.72 -18.66 11.16
CA SER A 1260 18.10 -17.81 10.00
C SER A 1260 17.43 -18.14 8.67
N LEU A 1261 16.79 -19.31 8.52
CA LEU A 1261 16.25 -19.80 7.23
C LEU A 1261 15.10 -18.98 6.61
N PRO A 1262 14.19 -18.34 7.38
CA PRO A 1262 13.11 -17.53 6.79
C PRO A 1262 13.61 -16.32 5.98
N LEU A 1263 14.83 -15.84 6.28
CA LEU A 1263 15.44 -14.68 5.64
C LEU A 1263 15.95 -14.96 4.22
N GLU A 1264 16.45 -16.17 3.97
CA GLU A 1264 16.99 -16.57 2.67
C GLU A 1264 15.88 -16.90 1.67
N LEU A 1265 14.78 -17.51 2.13
CA LEU A 1265 13.60 -17.75 1.30
C LEU A 1265 12.96 -16.43 0.83
N LEU A 1266 12.83 -15.43 1.71
CA LEU A 1266 12.30 -14.11 1.35
C LEU A 1266 13.18 -13.38 0.32
N LYS A 1267 14.52 -13.51 0.42
CA LYS A 1267 15.47 -12.91 -0.54
C LYS A 1267 15.57 -13.66 -1.87
N LYS A 1268 15.35 -14.98 -1.89
CA LYS A 1268 15.43 -15.81 -3.11
C LYS A 1268 14.24 -15.55 -4.05
N PHE A 1269 13.09 -15.12 -3.51
CA PHE A 1269 11.85 -14.87 -4.26
C PHE A 1269 11.42 -13.39 -4.32
N GLY A 1270 12.29 -12.45 -3.96
CA GLY A 1270 12.05 -11.01 -4.15
C GLY A 1270 11.06 -10.35 -3.19
N LEU A 1271 10.83 -10.94 -2.00
CA LEU A 1271 9.96 -10.36 -0.97
C LEU A 1271 10.74 -9.33 -0.12
N PRO A 1272 10.11 -8.20 0.29
CA PRO A 1272 10.81 -7.10 0.94
C PRO A 1272 11.39 -7.49 2.31
N TYR A 1273 12.69 -7.21 2.49
CA TYR A 1273 13.47 -7.48 3.70
C TYR A 1273 13.99 -6.18 4.34
N ASN A 1274 13.73 -5.95 5.64
CA ASN A 1274 14.24 -4.79 6.40
C ASN A 1274 15.29 -5.26 7.44
N PRO A 1275 16.58 -4.90 7.30
CA PRO A 1275 17.67 -5.38 8.15
C PRO A 1275 17.66 -4.88 9.61
N SER A 1276 16.82 -3.89 9.97
CA SER A 1276 16.90 -3.20 11.27
C SER A 1276 16.16 -3.89 12.43
N ILE A 1277 15.78 -5.17 12.30
CA ILE A 1277 14.96 -5.91 13.29
C ILE A 1277 15.79 -6.88 14.16
N ILE A 1278 17.09 -7.05 13.91
CA ILE A 1278 17.94 -8.06 14.59
C ILE A 1278 18.78 -7.51 15.77
N SER A 1279 18.68 -6.21 16.11
CA SER A 1279 19.17 -5.68 17.40
C SER A 1279 18.00 -5.38 18.33
#